data_AF-A0A6A0AYL6-F1
#
_entry.id   AF-A0A6A0AYL6-F1
#
_cell.length_a   1.000
_cell.length_b   1.000
_cell.length_c   1.000
_cell.angle_alpha   90.00
_cell.angle_beta   90.00
_cell.angle_gamma   90.00
#
_symmetry.space_group_name_H-M   'P 1'
#
loop_
_entity.id
_entity.type
_entity.pdbx_description
1 polymer ?
#
loop_
_entity_poly.entity_id
_entity_poly.type
_entity_poly.pdbx_seq_one_letter_code
_entity_poly.pdbx_strand_id
1 'polypeptide(L)'
;MRVAARPTGVAVPPAGFRRSTTVIAVCSALAFGAAAPAAAGAGAGAAPPPEPLPRASAQQFRPVPPPAPGPADRGDGSPVAADPGIFTIADGDGLETARTSRPLAPGVELSSYDRLEPDKWLRVDSLSVDLGRGTTADYLHPGRVAARQTVSRMAAEHDPGPGRRTIAAINGDFFDINRTGAPSGTALHDGRLVNSSAPGRNRAVGLGPGDAGRILQLYFEGTLTLPAGTRPLDALNAADIPAHGIGAYSSRWGEADRALTVDGAQRTAEVAVTDGKVTAAAGPPGKGPVPPGVTVLVGRGAGADALTALAVGDPVSWEYRPRAGTGETPRTAIGAGELLVVDGEPVDHEGAGNNEAAPRTAVGFSRDGGVMRILTVDGRQADSGGVTLTELGLMMRRAGAHHAVNLDGGGSSTLVATEPGSDTVRVENSPSDGTERPVPNGLVLTAPEGSGELRGYRVATAMDPGAAPTADPVRGGHPERVFPGLTRRLTAAGYDEAYGPAEGTPRWYAKNPLAGRVGPDGVFTARSSGSTDITAWRGGARGAVRLTVLGELDRIRSSAPRVGLADARASGRFGIIGLDAHGTSAPVEPSDIRLDYDRSLFDIAADAEGFTVRARTAEPAAGRVTATVAGSSTVVVVTVGLATREVASFDDADRWTFTAARASGSVAPTADGRTGSGLDIAYDFTQSTATRAAYAHPPAQIPVDGQPQSFGLWVEGDGNGAWPTLHLKDSAGSDQLLRGPYATWTGWRHIEFAVPAGVAYPLRVHRIYFAETAATRSYRGTITVDDLTAMVPPPVALPVEAVRGDPLIGSAARTGSRDWRFAVLSDAQFLARGPGSQALAQARRTLREIRAAGPDFVVVAGDLVDEGAPADLAFARTVLEDELGGELPWYYVPGNHEVMGGGIDAFVAEFGPAQRTFDHKGTRFITLDTSSLGLRGGGFAQIRELRAQLDAAAADPRVGSVLVVQHVPPRDPTPQQGSRLPDRKEAALLESWLSAFRRSTGKGAAFVGGHVGTFHADRVDGVPYLVNGNSGKAPSTPVDRGGFTGWSLVGVDRVSPAEQAAARHLPWTGGPDWLTVQTRAHVDGLTLGLPVSLPAGAGAPVTAGVRQGQGAGAREVPARFPMSTDWSGSPNMQIGDPAGARPWHVAAYDPSTGRLSGLRPGTAVLAVTVNGTRAESRVTVTASHLSAASSAPSASSATPAIPVPAVLSAWPASAVSPVPTASAVSPVPTAATAAAASSDRAPHAPCPHAPCPPRASTGAHRAAR
;
A
#
# COMPACT_ATOMS: atom_id res chain seq x y z
N MET A 1 33.69 -60.11 1.52
CA MET A 1 34.77 -60.83 2.25
C MET A 1 34.40 -60.81 3.74
N ARG A 2 34.89 -61.78 4.55
CA ARG A 2 34.68 -62.01 6.02
C ARG A 2 34.46 -60.74 6.90
N VAL A 3 33.74 -60.72 8.05
CA VAL A 3 33.06 -61.76 8.87
C VAL A 3 31.98 -61.15 9.82
N ALA A 4 31.31 -61.99 10.64
CA ALA A 4 30.28 -61.74 11.67
C ALA A 4 30.71 -60.80 12.87
N ALA A 5 29.94 -60.50 13.94
CA ALA A 5 28.80 -61.22 14.56
C ALA A 5 27.87 -60.38 15.50
N ARG A 6 26.80 -61.04 16.01
CA ARG A 6 25.93 -60.72 17.18
C ARG A 6 26.53 -61.37 18.47
N PRO A 7 26.14 -61.10 19.75
CA PRO A 7 24.75 -61.28 20.25
C PRO A 7 24.23 -60.59 21.56
N THR A 8 22.89 -60.63 21.73
CA THR A 8 22.04 -60.85 22.95
C THR A 8 22.21 -60.12 24.31
N GLY A 9 21.05 -59.71 24.88
CA GLY A 9 20.78 -59.52 26.33
C GLY A 9 19.28 -59.28 26.60
N VAL A 10 18.69 -59.80 27.70
CA VAL A 10 17.22 -59.82 27.97
C VAL A 10 16.89 -59.80 29.48
N ALA A 11 15.90 -59.00 29.94
CA ALA A 11 15.09 -59.21 31.16
C ALA A 11 13.89 -58.23 31.25
N VAL A 12 12.83 -58.56 32.02
CA VAL A 12 11.59 -57.77 32.24
C VAL A 12 11.04 -57.99 33.70
N PRO A 13 9.81 -57.58 34.10
CA PRO A 13 9.46 -56.57 35.13
C PRO A 13 9.22 -57.14 36.56
N PRO A 14 8.60 -56.38 37.52
CA PRO A 14 7.12 -56.42 37.68
C PRO A 14 6.43 -55.11 38.20
N ALA A 15 5.11 -55.18 38.41
CA ALA A 15 4.22 -54.15 38.99
C ALA A 15 4.37 -53.99 40.53
N GLY A 16 3.75 -53.04 41.27
CA GLY A 16 2.75 -51.99 40.98
C GLY A 16 1.47 -52.14 41.84
N PHE A 17 0.76 -51.05 42.23
CA PHE A 17 -0.52 -51.12 42.99
C PHE A 17 -1.49 -49.95 42.69
N ARG A 18 -2.73 -50.00 43.24
CA ARG A 18 -3.93 -49.21 42.83
C ARG A 18 -4.70 -48.58 44.01
N ARG A 19 -5.64 -47.67 43.65
CA ARG A 19 -6.89 -47.19 44.34
C ARG A 19 -6.78 -45.84 45.07
N SER A 20 -7.81 -44.97 45.09
CA SER A 20 -9.07 -44.87 44.30
C SER A 20 -9.81 -43.54 44.56
N THR A 21 -10.50 -42.99 43.53
CA THR A 21 -11.70 -42.08 43.58
C THR A 21 -11.61 -40.77 44.42
N THR A 22 -12.17 -39.62 43.99
CA THR A 22 -13.56 -39.40 43.53
C THR A 22 -13.68 -38.24 42.51
N VAL A 23 -14.84 -38.16 41.85
CA VAL A 23 -15.22 -37.25 40.74
C VAL A 23 -15.72 -35.88 41.22
N ILE A 24 -15.42 -34.81 40.46
CA ILE A 24 -16.35 -33.75 39.99
C ILE A 24 -15.65 -32.95 38.87
N ALA A 25 -16.41 -32.35 37.96
CA ALA A 25 -15.91 -31.66 36.76
C ALA A 25 -16.25 -30.16 36.77
N VAL A 26 -15.50 -29.37 35.98
CA VAL A 26 -15.99 -28.22 35.18
C VAL A 26 -14.92 -27.86 34.12
N CYS A 27 -15.31 -27.05 33.14
CA CYS A 27 -14.68 -26.88 31.82
C CYS A 27 -13.37 -26.04 31.77
N SER A 28 -12.81 -25.99 30.55
CA SER A 28 -11.94 -24.94 29.98
C SER A 28 -10.42 -25.08 30.12
N ALA A 29 -9.76 -25.41 29.00
CA ALA A 29 -8.35 -25.11 28.74
C ALA A 29 -8.07 -24.99 27.23
N LEU A 30 -7.66 -23.80 26.78
CA LEU A 30 -6.96 -23.60 25.51
C LEU A 30 -5.47 -23.88 25.74
N ALA A 31 -4.78 -24.49 24.77
CA ALA A 31 -3.32 -24.67 24.84
C ALA A 31 -2.68 -24.68 23.44
N PHE A 32 -2.21 -23.51 22.97
CA PHE A 32 -1.28 -23.43 21.85
C PHE A 32 0.12 -23.81 22.33
N GLY A 33 0.60 -24.99 21.94
CA GLY A 33 1.96 -25.46 22.23
C GLY A 33 2.92 -25.16 21.08
N ALA A 34 3.67 -24.05 21.14
CA ALA A 34 4.69 -23.73 20.16
C ALA A 34 5.96 -24.58 20.39
N ALA A 35 6.09 -25.69 19.65
CA ALA A 35 7.28 -26.53 19.63
C ALA A 35 8.02 -26.40 18.30
N ALA A 36 9.24 -25.84 18.31
CA ALA A 36 10.08 -25.77 17.12
C ALA A 36 10.57 -27.18 16.72
N PRO A 37 10.43 -27.61 15.45
CA PRO A 37 10.89 -28.92 15.02
C PRO A 37 12.42 -28.97 14.96
N ALA A 38 13.02 -29.92 15.69
CA ALA A 38 14.45 -30.18 15.61
C ALA A 38 14.82 -30.83 14.25
N ALA A 39 15.83 -30.29 13.58
CA ALA A 39 16.28 -30.81 12.29
C ALA A 39 17.10 -32.11 12.45
N ALA A 40 16.56 -33.22 11.94
CA ALA A 40 17.32 -34.44 11.67
C ALA A 40 17.68 -34.52 10.17
N GLY A 41 18.88 -35.00 9.85
CA GLY A 41 19.50 -34.74 8.54
C GLY A 41 19.41 -35.86 7.49
N ALA A 42 19.74 -35.45 6.26
CA ALA A 42 20.20 -36.27 5.13
C ALA A 42 19.20 -37.24 4.45
N GLY A 43 18.46 -36.70 3.48
CA GLY A 43 17.93 -37.45 2.33
C GLY A 43 17.92 -36.54 1.10
N ALA A 44 18.70 -36.85 0.06
CA ALA A 44 18.90 -35.97 -1.10
C ALA A 44 17.76 -36.06 -2.12
N GLY A 45 16.64 -35.41 -1.82
CA GLY A 45 15.61 -35.03 -2.81
C GLY A 45 15.79 -33.58 -3.27
N ALA A 46 15.33 -33.25 -4.47
CA ALA A 46 15.24 -31.85 -4.89
C ALA A 46 14.27 -31.10 -3.95
N ALA A 47 14.62 -29.89 -3.55
CA ALA A 47 13.69 -29.04 -2.83
C ALA A 47 12.45 -28.79 -3.72
N PRO A 48 11.22 -28.84 -3.17
CA PRO A 48 10.04 -28.46 -3.93
C PRO A 48 10.20 -27.01 -4.42
N PRO A 49 9.65 -26.64 -5.59
CA PRO A 49 9.61 -25.25 -6.01
C PRO A 49 8.93 -24.43 -4.90
N PRO A 50 9.41 -23.20 -4.59
CA PRO A 50 8.73 -22.34 -3.65
C PRO A 50 7.30 -22.11 -4.16
N GLU A 51 6.32 -22.25 -3.26
CA GLU A 51 4.92 -22.02 -3.62
C GLU A 51 4.76 -20.59 -4.19
N PRO A 52 3.93 -20.39 -5.23
CA PRO A 52 3.71 -19.06 -5.79
C PRO A 52 3.22 -18.13 -4.69
N LEU A 53 4.06 -17.16 -4.29
CA LEU A 53 3.68 -16.20 -3.26
C LEU A 53 2.37 -15.52 -3.72
N PRO A 54 1.33 -15.48 -2.87
CA PRO A 54 0.07 -14.86 -3.24
C PRO A 54 0.30 -13.38 -3.55
N ARG A 55 -0.61 -12.78 -4.34
CA ARG A 55 -0.76 -11.34 -4.30
C ARG A 55 -1.12 -10.96 -2.86
N ALA A 56 -0.16 -10.44 -2.11
CA ALA A 56 -0.45 -9.79 -0.84
C ALA A 56 -1.51 -8.71 -1.09
N SER A 57 -2.41 -8.46 -0.14
CA SER A 57 -3.51 -7.48 -0.26
C SER A 57 -3.10 -6.12 -0.84
N ALA A 58 -1.87 -5.71 -0.57
CA ALA A 58 -1.26 -4.49 -1.10
C ALA A 58 -0.81 -4.54 -2.59
N GLN A 59 -0.98 -5.62 -3.35
CA GLN A 59 -0.86 -5.63 -4.82
C GLN A 59 -2.17 -5.13 -5.46
N GLN A 60 -2.48 -3.86 -5.22
CA GLN A 60 -3.72 -3.20 -5.65
C GLN A 60 -3.69 -2.86 -7.14
N PHE A 61 -4.83 -2.94 -7.83
CA PHE A 61 -4.94 -2.31 -9.14
C PHE A 61 -5.05 -0.79 -8.95
N ARG A 62 -3.91 -0.12 -9.19
CA ARG A 62 -3.75 1.34 -9.12
C ARG A 62 -4.84 2.03 -9.96
N PRO A 63 -5.56 3.05 -9.44
CA PRO A 63 -6.66 3.71 -10.14
C PRO A 63 -6.29 4.14 -11.57
N VAL A 64 -6.83 3.43 -12.55
CA VAL A 64 -6.45 3.58 -13.96
C VAL A 64 -7.11 4.84 -14.52
N PRO A 65 -6.33 5.79 -15.07
CA PRO A 65 -6.92 6.93 -15.79
C PRO A 65 -7.83 6.41 -16.90
N PRO A 66 -9.10 6.86 -17.00
CA PRO A 66 -10.00 6.37 -18.04
C PRO A 66 -9.41 6.64 -19.44
N PRO A 67 -9.73 5.79 -20.43
CA PRO A 67 -9.25 5.99 -21.79
C PRO A 67 -9.61 7.39 -22.28
N ALA A 68 -8.71 8.02 -23.04
CA ALA A 68 -9.01 9.30 -23.66
C ALA A 68 -10.28 9.15 -24.52
N PRO A 69 -11.29 10.04 -24.35
CA PRO A 69 -12.65 9.79 -24.83
C PRO A 69 -12.68 9.52 -26.33
N GLY A 70 -13.13 8.32 -26.69
CA GLY A 70 -13.36 7.94 -28.08
C GLY A 70 -14.55 8.71 -28.67
N PRO A 71 -14.61 8.90 -29.99
CA PRO A 71 -15.69 9.66 -30.64
C PRO A 71 -17.06 8.93 -30.67
N ALA A 72 -17.26 7.90 -29.85
CA ALA A 72 -18.45 7.04 -29.85
C ALA A 72 -19.47 7.36 -28.75
N ASP A 73 -19.02 7.75 -27.55
CA ASP A 73 -19.89 7.84 -26.37
C ASP A 73 -20.66 9.17 -26.31
N ARG A 74 -21.72 9.25 -27.12
CA ARG A 74 -22.72 10.33 -27.12
C ARG A 74 -24.16 9.81 -27.34
N GLY A 75 -24.59 8.89 -26.47
CA GLY A 75 -26.00 8.76 -26.06
C GLY A 75 -26.16 9.51 -24.74
N ASP A 76 -27.01 10.54 -24.63
CA ASP A 76 -28.48 10.48 -24.48
C ASP A 76 -28.91 10.00 -23.08
N GLY A 77 -29.85 10.71 -22.46
CA GLY A 77 -30.14 10.48 -21.04
C GLY A 77 -31.25 11.39 -20.49
N SER A 78 -31.68 11.07 -19.27
CA SER A 78 -32.64 11.84 -18.50
C SER A 78 -32.48 11.52 -17.01
N PRO A 79 -32.37 12.51 -16.10
CA PRO A 79 -32.23 12.24 -14.67
C PRO A 79 -33.60 11.92 -14.04
N VAL A 80 -33.62 10.91 -13.17
CA VAL A 80 -34.73 10.65 -12.24
C VAL A 80 -34.15 10.79 -10.83
N ALA A 81 -34.78 11.62 -9.99
CA ALA A 81 -34.35 11.81 -8.61
C ALA A 81 -34.81 10.62 -7.74
N ALA A 82 -33.93 10.17 -6.84
CA ALA A 82 -34.19 9.10 -5.88
C ALA A 82 -33.76 9.53 -4.46
N ASP A 83 -34.34 8.87 -3.46
CA ASP A 83 -34.20 9.20 -2.03
C ASP A 83 -32.77 8.89 -1.51
N PRO A 84 -32.23 9.63 -0.52
CA PRO A 84 -30.83 9.51 -0.09
C PRO A 84 -30.59 8.34 0.89
N GLY A 85 -31.13 7.15 0.59
CA GLY A 85 -31.01 5.94 1.41
C GLY A 85 -30.01 4.93 0.86
N ILE A 86 -28.86 4.78 1.56
CA ILE A 86 -27.85 3.70 1.46
C ILE A 86 -27.82 2.95 0.11
N PHE A 87 -27.13 3.52 -0.88
CA PHE A 87 -26.82 2.83 -2.14
C PHE A 87 -25.77 1.73 -1.95
N THR A 88 -25.87 0.64 -2.72
CA THR A 88 -25.01 -0.54 -2.64
C THR A 88 -24.66 -1.07 -4.04
N ILE A 89 -24.10 -2.29 -4.12
CA ILE A 89 -24.05 -3.05 -5.38
C ILE A 89 -25.44 -3.14 -6.04
N ALA A 90 -26.54 -3.25 -5.29
CA ALA A 90 -27.88 -3.42 -5.84
C ALA A 90 -28.25 -2.32 -6.84
N ASP A 91 -28.00 -1.07 -6.46
CA ASP A 91 -28.33 0.14 -7.23
C ASP A 91 -27.35 0.35 -8.40
N GLY A 92 -26.15 -0.22 -8.31
CA GLY A 92 -25.13 -0.21 -9.36
C GLY A 92 -24.23 1.02 -9.36
N ASP A 93 -24.56 2.04 -8.57
CA ASP A 93 -23.97 3.38 -8.61
C ASP A 93 -22.52 3.52 -8.10
N GLY A 94 -21.94 2.47 -7.51
CA GLY A 94 -20.53 2.41 -7.13
C GLY A 94 -19.55 2.63 -8.30
N LEU A 95 -18.36 3.09 -7.98
CA LEU A 95 -17.37 3.63 -8.91
C LEU A 95 -16.26 2.62 -9.19
N GLU A 96 -16.18 2.07 -10.40
CA GLU A 96 -14.99 1.32 -10.84
C GLU A 96 -13.80 2.27 -10.94
N THR A 97 -12.71 1.95 -10.22
CA THR A 97 -11.51 2.80 -10.15
C THR A 97 -10.34 2.25 -10.96
N ALA A 98 -10.29 0.93 -11.18
CA ALA A 98 -9.27 0.28 -12.01
C ALA A 98 -9.81 -1.01 -12.63
N ARG A 99 -9.34 -1.34 -13.84
CA ARG A 99 -9.61 -2.61 -14.53
C ARG A 99 -8.43 -3.03 -15.39
N THR A 100 -8.15 -4.32 -15.42
CA THR A 100 -7.32 -4.98 -16.44
C THR A 100 -8.02 -6.25 -16.93
N SER A 101 -7.73 -6.66 -18.18
CA SER A 101 -8.30 -7.87 -18.79
C SER A 101 -7.24 -8.59 -19.63
N ARG A 102 -7.27 -9.92 -19.65
CA ARG A 102 -6.38 -10.76 -20.47
C ARG A 102 -7.07 -12.05 -20.92
N PRO A 103 -6.83 -12.53 -22.16
CA PRO A 103 -7.22 -13.88 -22.54
C PRO A 103 -6.36 -14.90 -21.79
N LEU A 104 -6.93 -16.07 -21.50
CA LEU A 104 -6.19 -17.25 -21.03
C LEU A 104 -6.16 -18.37 -22.08
N ALA A 105 -7.23 -18.48 -22.88
CA ALA A 105 -7.43 -19.41 -23.98
C ALA A 105 -8.48 -18.84 -24.96
N PRO A 106 -8.70 -19.43 -26.15
CA PRO A 106 -9.79 -19.06 -27.05
C PRO A 106 -11.15 -19.18 -26.36
N GLY A 107 -11.89 -18.08 -26.27
CA GLY A 107 -13.17 -18.02 -25.54
C GLY A 107 -13.05 -17.89 -24.02
N VAL A 108 -11.84 -17.73 -23.47
CA VAL A 108 -11.61 -17.55 -22.03
C VAL A 108 -10.89 -16.23 -21.75
N GLU A 109 -11.56 -15.34 -21.01
CA GLU A 109 -11.03 -14.05 -20.58
C GLU A 109 -11.11 -13.89 -19.06
N LEU A 110 -10.01 -13.45 -18.46
CA LEU A 110 -9.91 -12.99 -17.08
C LEU A 110 -9.93 -11.46 -17.06
N SER A 111 -10.84 -10.89 -16.26
CA SER A 111 -10.89 -9.47 -15.93
C SER A 111 -10.74 -9.26 -14.43
N SER A 112 -9.87 -8.32 -14.05
CA SER A 112 -9.51 -7.99 -12.67
C SER A 112 -9.74 -6.51 -12.43
N TYR A 113 -10.52 -6.16 -11.42
CA TYR A 113 -10.93 -4.77 -11.17
C TYR A 113 -11.06 -4.40 -9.68
N ASP A 114 -10.97 -3.10 -9.43
CA ASP A 114 -11.21 -2.43 -8.14
C ASP A 114 -12.42 -1.50 -8.28
N ARG A 115 -13.28 -1.46 -7.26
CA ARG A 115 -14.48 -0.61 -7.22
C ARG A 115 -14.71 -0.05 -5.81
N LEU A 116 -15.23 1.18 -5.76
CA LEU A 116 -15.64 1.88 -4.54
C LEU A 116 -17.16 1.88 -4.43
N GLU A 117 -17.68 1.23 -3.39
CA GLU A 117 -19.07 1.37 -2.95
C GLU A 117 -19.17 2.46 -1.85
N PRO A 118 -20.38 2.91 -1.46
CA PRO A 118 -20.54 3.86 -0.37
C PRO A 118 -20.05 3.36 1.00
N ASP A 119 -20.12 2.05 1.25
CA ASP A 119 -19.75 1.41 2.52
C ASP A 119 -18.32 0.82 2.54
N LYS A 120 -17.81 0.35 1.39
CA LYS A 120 -16.53 -0.39 1.28
C LYS A 120 -15.81 -0.23 -0.06
N TRP A 121 -14.51 -0.52 -0.07
CA TRP A 121 -13.80 -0.94 -1.29
C TRP A 121 -14.15 -2.38 -1.65
N LEU A 122 -13.99 -2.71 -2.93
CA LEU A 122 -14.08 -4.06 -3.47
C LEU A 122 -12.92 -4.35 -4.43
N ARG A 123 -12.34 -5.54 -4.31
CA ARG A 123 -11.37 -6.13 -5.22
C ARG A 123 -11.99 -7.42 -5.79
N VAL A 124 -12.13 -7.47 -7.11
CA VAL A 124 -12.89 -8.53 -7.81
C VAL A 124 -12.09 -9.08 -8.98
N ASP A 125 -12.07 -10.40 -9.10
CA ASP A 125 -11.65 -11.10 -10.31
C ASP A 125 -12.83 -11.86 -10.92
N SER A 126 -12.91 -11.84 -12.25
CA SER A 126 -14.04 -12.31 -13.04
C SER A 126 -13.55 -13.09 -14.24
N LEU A 127 -14.01 -14.33 -14.39
CA LEU A 127 -13.68 -15.17 -15.54
C LEU A 127 -14.92 -15.41 -16.40
N SER A 128 -14.77 -15.18 -17.70
CA SER A 128 -15.73 -15.55 -18.74
C SER A 128 -15.19 -16.75 -19.51
N VAL A 129 -15.98 -17.82 -19.63
CA VAL A 129 -15.56 -19.08 -20.27
C VAL A 129 -16.63 -19.55 -21.25
N ASP A 130 -16.34 -19.50 -22.56
CA ASP A 130 -17.13 -20.16 -23.61
C ASP A 130 -16.76 -21.66 -23.65
N LEU A 131 -17.61 -22.51 -23.06
CA LEU A 131 -17.41 -23.96 -23.00
C LEU A 131 -17.53 -24.59 -24.40
N GLY A 132 -18.26 -23.94 -25.32
CA GLY A 132 -18.37 -24.32 -26.73
C GLY A 132 -17.08 -24.18 -27.54
N ARG A 133 -15.97 -23.72 -26.94
CA ARG A 133 -14.63 -23.63 -27.55
C ARG A 133 -13.68 -24.75 -27.12
N GLY A 134 -14.17 -25.79 -26.45
CA GLY A 134 -13.38 -26.94 -26.02
C GLY A 134 -12.62 -26.72 -24.70
N THR A 135 -12.90 -25.61 -24.00
CA THR A 135 -12.53 -25.42 -22.60
C THR A 135 -13.42 -26.33 -21.73
N THR A 136 -12.84 -27.12 -20.85
CA THR A 136 -13.59 -27.96 -19.89
C THR A 136 -13.35 -27.50 -18.46
N ALA A 137 -14.32 -27.76 -17.59
CA ALA A 137 -14.25 -27.51 -16.16
C ALA A 137 -14.36 -28.85 -15.41
N ASP A 138 -13.33 -29.18 -14.65
CA ASP A 138 -13.10 -30.52 -14.12
C ASP A 138 -12.76 -30.53 -12.61
N TYR A 139 -12.96 -31.68 -11.97
CA TYR A 139 -12.86 -31.82 -10.51
C TYR A 139 -11.39 -31.82 -10.04
N LEU A 140 -10.99 -30.78 -9.34
CA LEU A 140 -9.65 -30.62 -8.77
C LEU A 140 -9.60 -31.15 -7.33
N HIS A 141 -8.59 -31.94 -6.97
CA HIS A 141 -8.46 -32.53 -5.62
C HIS A 141 -7.03 -33.00 -5.30
N PRO A 142 -6.62 -33.08 -4.01
CA PRO A 142 -5.28 -33.49 -3.59
C PRO A 142 -5.16 -35.02 -3.44
N GLY A 143 -5.67 -35.78 -4.43
CA GLY A 143 -5.60 -37.24 -4.46
C GLY A 143 -6.39 -38.03 -3.39
N ARG A 144 -6.87 -37.40 -2.30
CA ARG A 144 -7.69 -38.00 -1.23
C ARG A 144 -8.81 -37.06 -0.79
N VAL A 145 -9.92 -37.63 -0.34
CA VAL A 145 -11.17 -36.89 -0.03
C VAL A 145 -11.05 -36.04 1.24
N ALA A 146 -10.36 -36.53 2.27
CA ALA A 146 -10.14 -35.85 3.54
C ALA A 146 -8.74 -35.19 3.64
N ALA A 147 -8.00 -35.11 2.52
CA ALA A 147 -6.78 -34.31 2.43
C ALA A 147 -7.13 -32.87 2.01
N ARG A 148 -6.27 -31.91 2.33
CA ARG A 148 -6.44 -30.49 1.99
C ARG A 148 -5.15 -29.91 1.44
N GLN A 149 -5.25 -29.06 0.43
CA GLN A 149 -4.12 -28.47 -0.28
C GLN A 149 -4.52 -27.12 -0.86
N THR A 150 -3.55 -26.24 -1.11
CA THR A 150 -3.77 -24.96 -1.81
C THR A 150 -4.23 -25.20 -3.25
N VAL A 151 -5.14 -24.38 -3.75
CA VAL A 151 -5.66 -24.39 -5.13
C VAL A 151 -4.53 -24.17 -6.12
N SER A 152 -3.61 -23.23 -5.84
CA SER A 152 -2.41 -22.97 -6.65
C SER A 152 -1.58 -24.24 -6.85
N ARG A 153 -1.32 -24.96 -5.75
CA ARG A 153 -0.53 -26.18 -5.76
C ARG A 153 -1.28 -27.35 -6.40
N MET A 154 -2.57 -27.53 -6.09
CA MET A 154 -3.38 -28.56 -6.77
C MET A 154 -3.42 -28.34 -8.28
N ALA A 155 -3.58 -27.10 -8.75
CA ALA A 155 -3.61 -26.77 -10.17
C ALA A 155 -2.25 -26.95 -10.85
N ALA A 156 -1.14 -26.72 -10.13
CA ALA A 156 0.21 -27.00 -10.61
C ALA A 156 0.57 -28.51 -10.60
N GLU A 157 -0.08 -29.32 -9.77
CA GLU A 157 0.06 -30.79 -9.71
C GLU A 157 -1.02 -31.54 -10.56
N HIS A 158 -1.91 -30.82 -11.24
CA HIS A 158 -3.00 -31.40 -12.03
C HIS A 158 -2.52 -31.91 -13.40
N ASP A 159 -2.89 -33.15 -13.74
CA ASP A 159 -2.79 -33.71 -15.10
C ASP A 159 -4.07 -33.34 -15.89
N PRO A 160 -3.99 -32.45 -16.90
CA PRO A 160 -5.12 -32.05 -17.74
C PRO A 160 -5.49 -33.10 -18.81
N GLY A 161 -4.71 -34.17 -18.94
CA GLY A 161 -4.83 -35.16 -20.01
C GLY A 161 -4.15 -34.76 -21.32
N PRO A 162 -4.02 -35.69 -22.27
CA PRO A 162 -3.26 -35.49 -23.51
C PRO A 162 -3.91 -34.45 -24.43
N GLY A 163 -3.12 -33.54 -24.99
CA GLY A 163 -3.61 -32.50 -25.91
C GLY A 163 -4.29 -31.32 -25.20
N ARG A 164 -4.07 -31.15 -23.88
CA ARG A 164 -4.73 -30.14 -23.04
C ARG A 164 -3.77 -29.54 -22.02
N ARG A 165 -4.05 -28.30 -21.60
CA ARG A 165 -3.27 -27.58 -20.59
C ARG A 165 -4.17 -26.92 -19.53
N THR A 166 -3.71 -26.88 -18.29
CA THR A 166 -4.35 -26.13 -17.19
C THR A 166 -4.23 -24.63 -17.45
N ILE A 167 -5.35 -23.91 -17.45
CA ILE A 167 -5.34 -22.45 -17.69
C ILE A 167 -5.74 -21.62 -16.47
N ALA A 168 -6.59 -22.16 -15.58
CA ALA A 168 -7.03 -21.54 -14.34
C ALA A 168 -7.63 -22.58 -13.38
N ALA A 169 -7.79 -22.22 -12.10
CA ALA A 169 -8.57 -23.00 -11.14
C ALA A 169 -9.14 -22.13 -10.01
N ILE A 170 -10.18 -22.63 -9.35
CA ILE A 170 -10.80 -22.03 -8.16
C ILE A 170 -11.00 -23.04 -7.03
N ASN A 171 -11.18 -22.54 -5.80
CA ASN A 171 -11.69 -23.33 -4.69
C ASN A 171 -13.13 -23.84 -4.95
N GLY A 172 -13.52 -24.89 -4.22
CA GLY A 172 -14.75 -25.64 -4.48
C GLY A 172 -15.76 -25.65 -3.34
N ASP A 173 -16.03 -26.85 -2.85
CA ASP A 173 -17.13 -27.17 -1.95
C ASP A 173 -16.89 -26.71 -0.50
N PHE A 174 -17.98 -26.52 0.24
CA PHE A 174 -17.94 -26.37 1.68
C PHE A 174 -17.39 -27.65 2.31
N PHE A 175 -16.60 -27.54 3.37
CA PHE A 175 -15.94 -28.69 3.97
C PHE A 175 -15.89 -28.62 5.50
N ASP A 176 -15.71 -29.78 6.12
CA ASP A 176 -15.63 -29.98 7.56
C ASP A 176 -14.25 -29.53 8.11
N ILE A 177 -14.00 -28.22 8.00
CA ILE A 177 -12.71 -27.55 8.18
C ILE A 177 -12.01 -27.82 9.51
N ASN A 178 -12.78 -28.11 10.57
CA ASN A 178 -12.29 -28.28 11.94
C ASN A 178 -12.28 -29.74 12.43
N ARG A 179 -12.72 -30.73 11.63
CA ARG A 179 -12.71 -32.14 12.01
C ARG A 179 -12.08 -33.02 10.93
N THR A 180 -12.85 -33.55 9.98
CA THR A 180 -12.35 -34.46 8.95
C THR A 180 -11.55 -33.76 7.85
N GLY A 181 -11.84 -32.48 7.58
CA GLY A 181 -11.34 -31.75 6.42
C GLY A 181 -12.02 -32.13 5.09
N ALA A 182 -12.96 -33.08 5.10
CA ALA A 182 -13.61 -33.61 3.90
C ALA A 182 -14.75 -32.70 3.36
N PRO A 183 -15.03 -32.73 2.05
CA PRO A 183 -16.11 -31.96 1.43
C PRO A 183 -17.51 -32.39 1.91
N SER A 184 -18.45 -31.46 1.84
CA SER A 184 -19.80 -31.60 2.41
C SER A 184 -20.84 -32.05 1.40
N GLY A 185 -20.65 -31.79 0.11
CA GLY A 185 -21.56 -32.12 -0.99
C GLY A 185 -21.08 -33.29 -1.84
N THR A 186 -21.96 -33.77 -2.73
CA THR A 186 -21.67 -34.90 -3.63
C THR A 186 -20.71 -34.48 -4.73
N ALA A 187 -19.61 -35.22 -4.92
CA ALA A 187 -18.62 -34.96 -5.97
C ALA A 187 -18.55 -36.07 -7.03
N LEU A 188 -18.44 -35.67 -8.30
CA LEU A 188 -18.21 -36.55 -9.45
C LEU A 188 -16.94 -36.13 -10.20
N HIS A 189 -16.17 -37.14 -10.58
CA HIS A 189 -14.98 -37.02 -11.43
C HIS A 189 -15.05 -38.15 -12.47
N ASP A 190 -15.07 -37.81 -13.76
CA ASP A 190 -15.34 -38.74 -14.88
C ASP A 190 -16.58 -39.62 -14.68
N GLY A 191 -17.69 -39.01 -14.26
CA GLY A 191 -18.99 -39.64 -14.03
C GLY A 191 -19.03 -40.59 -12.83
N ARG A 192 -17.90 -40.76 -12.12
CA ARG A 192 -17.76 -41.64 -10.96
C ARG A 192 -17.86 -40.85 -9.66
N LEU A 193 -18.58 -41.40 -8.69
CA LEU A 193 -18.63 -40.85 -7.33
C LEU A 193 -17.24 -40.84 -6.68
N VAL A 194 -16.89 -39.68 -6.13
CA VAL A 194 -15.71 -39.47 -5.28
C VAL A 194 -16.13 -39.59 -3.81
N ASN A 195 -17.19 -38.87 -3.44
CA ASN A 195 -17.87 -38.95 -2.16
C ASN A 195 -19.35 -38.57 -2.31
N SER A 196 -20.17 -38.95 -1.33
CA SER A 196 -21.56 -38.49 -1.18
C SER A 196 -21.65 -37.20 -0.36
N SER A 197 -22.75 -36.45 -0.52
CA SER A 197 -23.11 -35.34 0.36
C SER A 197 -23.42 -35.78 1.79
N ALA A 198 -23.09 -34.92 2.77
CA ALA A 198 -23.72 -34.88 4.08
C ALA A 198 -25.23 -34.51 3.98
N PRO A 199 -26.04 -34.74 5.03
CA PRO A 199 -27.47 -34.39 5.03
C PRO A 199 -27.75 -32.95 4.57
N GLY A 200 -28.65 -32.80 3.59
CA GLY A 200 -29.06 -31.49 3.05
C GLY A 200 -28.07 -30.81 2.11
N ARG A 201 -26.84 -31.32 1.93
CA ARG A 201 -25.80 -30.72 1.08
C ARG A 201 -25.81 -31.28 -0.35
N ASN A 202 -27.00 -31.46 -0.92
CA ASN A 202 -27.19 -32.12 -2.21
C ASN A 202 -27.13 -31.17 -3.43
N ARG A 203 -26.94 -29.86 -3.26
CA ARG A 203 -26.80 -28.93 -4.40
C ARG A 203 -25.38 -29.00 -4.97
N ALA A 204 -25.26 -28.97 -6.29
CA ALA A 204 -23.99 -29.06 -6.99
C ALA A 204 -23.93 -28.16 -8.22
N VAL A 205 -22.71 -27.73 -8.55
CA VAL A 205 -22.34 -27.31 -9.92
C VAL A 205 -22.03 -28.58 -10.71
N GLY A 206 -22.59 -28.75 -11.91
CA GLY A 206 -22.42 -29.94 -12.75
C GLY A 206 -22.15 -29.62 -14.21
N LEU A 207 -21.21 -30.33 -14.82
CA LEU A 207 -20.71 -30.11 -16.17
C LEU A 207 -20.96 -31.33 -17.08
N GLY A 208 -21.53 -31.09 -18.26
CA GLY A 208 -21.84 -32.12 -19.25
C GLY A 208 -22.97 -33.09 -18.83
N PRO A 209 -23.19 -34.20 -19.55
CA PRO A 209 -22.57 -34.56 -20.83
C PRO A 209 -22.89 -33.52 -21.92
N GLY A 210 -22.01 -33.38 -22.92
CA GLY A 210 -22.21 -32.39 -24.00
C GLY A 210 -21.92 -30.95 -23.61
N ASP A 211 -20.86 -30.73 -22.81
CA ASP A 211 -20.17 -29.45 -22.52
C ASP A 211 -20.98 -28.30 -21.88
N ALA A 212 -22.31 -28.38 -21.81
CA ALA A 212 -23.14 -27.42 -21.09
C ALA A 212 -22.98 -27.56 -19.56
N GLY A 213 -22.78 -26.44 -18.88
CA GLY A 213 -22.78 -26.35 -17.41
C GLY A 213 -24.15 -26.02 -16.83
N ARG A 214 -24.47 -26.56 -15.65
CA ARG A 214 -25.72 -26.32 -14.93
C ARG A 214 -25.55 -26.38 -13.42
N ILE A 215 -26.52 -25.82 -12.70
CA ILE A 215 -26.68 -26.00 -11.25
C ILE A 215 -27.84 -26.97 -11.02
N LEU A 216 -27.62 -27.99 -10.21
CA LEU A 216 -28.59 -29.07 -9.99
C LEU A 216 -28.58 -29.56 -8.54
N GLN A 217 -29.53 -30.45 -8.22
CA GLN A 217 -29.40 -31.34 -7.07
C GLN A 217 -28.83 -32.69 -7.52
N LEU A 218 -27.89 -33.24 -6.75
CA LEU A 218 -27.19 -34.47 -7.03
C LEU A 218 -27.19 -35.38 -5.79
N TYR A 219 -27.95 -36.46 -5.88
CA TYR A 219 -28.18 -37.41 -4.80
C TYR A 219 -27.23 -38.60 -4.88
N PHE A 220 -26.84 -39.12 -3.72
CA PHE A 220 -26.26 -40.45 -3.58
C PHE A 220 -27.40 -41.46 -3.36
N GLU A 221 -27.41 -42.55 -4.12
CA GLU A 221 -28.29 -43.69 -3.88
C GLU A 221 -27.42 -44.93 -3.68
N GLY A 222 -27.48 -45.52 -2.49
CA GLY A 222 -26.67 -46.66 -2.10
C GLY A 222 -27.50 -47.76 -1.44
N THR A 223 -27.16 -49.01 -1.73
CA THR A 223 -27.80 -50.22 -1.20
C THR A 223 -26.71 -51.14 -0.64
N LEU A 224 -26.91 -51.61 0.59
CA LEU A 224 -26.00 -52.52 1.31
C LEU A 224 -26.74 -53.82 1.61
N THR A 225 -26.20 -54.94 1.14
CA THR A 225 -26.72 -56.28 1.41
C THR A 225 -25.83 -56.98 2.44
N LEU A 226 -26.45 -57.34 3.56
CA LEU A 226 -25.86 -58.07 4.68
C LEU A 226 -26.52 -59.48 4.78
N PRO A 227 -25.97 -60.43 5.55
CA PRO A 227 -26.59 -61.74 5.75
C PRO A 227 -28.01 -61.68 6.35
N ALA A 228 -28.30 -60.63 7.14
CA ALA A 228 -29.61 -60.37 7.72
C ALA A 228 -30.62 -59.69 6.76
N GLY A 229 -30.20 -59.36 5.53
CA GLY A 229 -31.02 -58.69 4.52
C GLY A 229 -30.40 -57.38 3.99
N THR A 230 -31.17 -56.70 3.13
CA THR A 230 -30.75 -55.47 2.44
C THR A 230 -31.24 -54.23 3.19
N ARG A 231 -30.38 -53.20 3.26
CA ARG A 231 -30.65 -51.88 3.85
C ARG A 231 -30.01 -50.76 3.01
N PRO A 232 -30.31 -49.47 3.27
CA PRO A 232 -29.57 -48.38 2.66
C PRO A 232 -28.06 -48.46 2.96
N LEU A 233 -27.26 -48.06 1.98
CA LEU A 233 -25.93 -47.50 2.20
C LEU A 233 -26.10 -45.98 2.14
N ASP A 234 -25.85 -45.29 3.25
CA ASP A 234 -26.25 -43.90 3.44
C ASP A 234 -25.15 -42.90 3.03
N ALA A 235 -23.89 -43.35 3.02
CA ALA A 235 -22.74 -42.50 2.67
C ALA A 235 -21.60 -43.26 1.96
N LEU A 236 -20.78 -42.51 1.21
CA LEU A 236 -19.53 -42.96 0.58
C LEU A 236 -18.46 -41.88 0.80
N ASN A 237 -17.36 -42.23 1.50
CA ASN A 237 -16.25 -41.33 1.83
C ASN A 237 -16.69 -39.94 2.39
N ALA A 238 -17.80 -39.86 3.13
CA ALA A 238 -18.42 -38.58 3.51
C ALA A 238 -17.88 -37.99 4.82
N ALA A 239 -18.00 -36.67 4.98
CA ALA A 239 -17.65 -35.95 6.20
C ALA A 239 -18.52 -36.33 7.43
N ASP A 240 -19.82 -36.58 7.22
CA ASP A 240 -20.76 -37.08 8.26
C ASP A 240 -21.63 -38.21 7.70
N ILE A 241 -21.94 -39.18 8.57
CA ILE A 241 -22.84 -40.30 8.31
C ILE A 241 -24.20 -39.96 8.94
N PRO A 242 -25.31 -40.02 8.18
CA PRO A 242 -26.65 -39.76 8.71
C PRO A 242 -26.96 -40.56 9.99
N ALA A 243 -27.76 -39.96 10.89
CA ALA A 243 -28.20 -40.65 12.11
C ALA A 243 -28.88 -41.99 11.75
N HIS A 244 -28.49 -43.06 12.46
CA HIS A 244 -28.92 -44.45 12.22
C HIS A 244 -28.36 -45.14 10.95
N GLY A 245 -27.56 -44.43 10.13
CA GLY A 245 -27.03 -44.89 8.85
C GLY A 245 -25.68 -45.63 8.91
N ILE A 246 -25.24 -46.08 7.73
CA ILE A 246 -23.93 -46.71 7.48
C ILE A 246 -23.24 -45.99 6.30
N GLY A 247 -21.97 -45.63 6.46
CA GLY A 247 -21.11 -45.11 5.41
C GLY A 247 -20.01 -46.08 5.00
N ALA A 248 -19.68 -46.13 3.70
CA ALA A 248 -18.54 -46.89 3.17
C ALA A 248 -17.32 -45.99 2.96
N TYR A 249 -16.17 -46.39 3.50
CA TYR A 249 -14.91 -45.67 3.37
C TYR A 249 -13.89 -46.54 2.64
N SER A 250 -13.33 -45.97 1.57
CA SER A 250 -12.38 -46.62 0.67
C SER A 250 -10.98 -46.02 0.82
N SER A 251 -9.99 -46.58 0.14
CA SER A 251 -8.63 -46.01 0.06
C SER A 251 -8.55 -44.58 -0.49
N ARG A 252 -9.66 -44.03 -1.04
CA ARG A 252 -9.79 -42.62 -1.41
C ARG A 252 -9.98 -41.68 -0.22
N TRP A 253 -10.39 -42.16 0.96
CA TRP A 253 -10.66 -41.32 2.13
C TRP A 253 -9.45 -40.49 2.56
N GLY A 254 -8.32 -41.14 2.86
CA GLY A 254 -7.12 -40.50 3.40
C GLY A 254 -6.93 -40.79 4.90
N GLU A 255 -6.15 -39.93 5.56
CA GLU A 255 -5.66 -40.15 6.94
C GLU A 255 -6.67 -39.83 8.05
N ALA A 256 -7.75 -39.09 7.72
CA ALA A 256 -8.66 -38.53 8.71
C ALA A 256 -9.33 -39.60 9.59
N ASP A 257 -9.46 -39.29 10.87
CA ASP A 257 -10.05 -40.16 11.87
C ASP A 257 -11.55 -40.40 11.59
N ARG A 258 -11.95 -41.63 11.31
CA ARG A 258 -13.34 -41.97 10.97
C ARG A 258 -14.28 -41.84 12.16
N ALA A 259 -13.78 -41.79 13.40
CA ALA A 259 -14.61 -41.45 14.57
C ALA A 259 -15.18 -40.02 14.50
N LEU A 260 -14.62 -39.14 13.65
CA LEU A 260 -15.17 -37.82 13.40
C LEU A 260 -16.42 -37.86 12.52
N THR A 261 -16.58 -38.88 11.67
CA THR A 261 -17.69 -39.02 10.68
C THR A 261 -19.02 -39.50 11.27
N VAL A 262 -19.03 -39.89 12.55
CA VAL A 262 -20.21 -40.41 13.26
C VAL A 262 -20.76 -39.42 14.29
N ASP A 263 -20.25 -38.19 14.25
CA ASP A 263 -20.71 -37.02 14.99
C ASP A 263 -21.16 -37.30 16.44
N GLY A 264 -20.15 -37.60 17.27
CA GLY A 264 -20.27 -37.78 18.72
C GLY A 264 -21.07 -39.00 19.18
N ALA A 265 -21.59 -39.82 18.25
CA ALA A 265 -22.48 -40.92 18.59
C ALA A 265 -21.80 -41.95 19.50
N GLN A 266 -22.48 -42.29 20.60
CA GLN A 266 -21.97 -43.24 21.60
C GLN A 266 -22.08 -44.71 21.14
N ARG A 267 -22.90 -44.99 20.12
CA ARG A 267 -23.05 -46.31 19.50
C ARG A 267 -22.51 -46.23 18.07
N THR A 268 -21.31 -46.76 17.88
CA THR A 268 -20.54 -46.72 16.64
C THR A 268 -19.85 -48.05 16.42
N ALA A 269 -19.68 -48.46 15.16
CA ALA A 269 -18.96 -49.67 14.80
C ALA A 269 -18.28 -49.50 13.44
N GLU A 270 -17.10 -50.07 13.26
CA GLU A 270 -16.39 -50.20 12.00
C GLU A 270 -16.09 -51.68 11.70
N VAL A 271 -16.33 -52.09 10.45
CA VAL A 271 -16.11 -53.45 9.95
C VAL A 271 -15.32 -53.38 8.64
N ALA A 272 -14.21 -54.10 8.56
CA ALA A 272 -13.41 -54.20 7.33
C ALA A 272 -13.95 -55.28 6.40
N VAL A 273 -14.09 -54.95 5.12
CA VAL A 273 -14.55 -55.86 4.05
C VAL A 273 -13.51 -55.90 2.93
N THR A 274 -13.15 -57.11 2.51
CA THR A 274 -12.25 -57.40 1.38
C THR A 274 -12.90 -58.49 0.53
N ASP A 275 -12.85 -58.38 -0.80
CA ASP A 275 -13.41 -59.37 -1.74
C ASP A 275 -14.86 -59.81 -1.42
N GLY A 276 -15.69 -58.86 -0.96
CA GLY A 276 -17.09 -59.09 -0.60
C GLY A 276 -17.29 -59.87 0.71
N LYS A 277 -16.28 -59.97 1.57
CA LYS A 277 -16.35 -60.66 2.87
C LYS A 277 -15.77 -59.83 4.01
N VAL A 278 -16.38 -59.97 5.19
CA VAL A 278 -15.87 -59.37 6.44
C VAL A 278 -14.53 -60.00 6.82
N THR A 279 -13.48 -59.19 6.98
CA THR A 279 -12.12 -59.63 7.32
C THR A 279 -11.70 -59.31 8.75
N ALA A 280 -12.44 -58.45 9.45
CA ALA A 280 -12.25 -58.15 10.87
C ALA A 280 -13.60 -58.04 11.60
N ALA A 281 -13.65 -58.47 12.86
CA ALA A 281 -14.83 -58.29 13.71
C ALA A 281 -15.05 -56.79 14.00
N ALA A 282 -16.30 -56.41 14.29
CA ALA A 282 -16.68 -55.03 14.54
C ALA A 282 -15.88 -54.39 15.71
N GLY A 283 -15.26 -53.26 15.44
CA GLY A 283 -14.52 -52.44 16.41
C GLY A 283 -15.03 -50.99 16.45
N PRO A 284 -14.43 -50.09 17.26
CA PRO A 284 -14.67 -48.66 17.14
C PRO A 284 -14.12 -48.13 15.79
N PRO A 285 -14.64 -46.98 15.28
CA PRO A 285 -14.11 -46.36 14.07
C PRO A 285 -12.60 -46.10 14.11
N GLY A 286 -11.94 -46.41 13.00
CA GLY A 286 -10.48 -46.43 12.87
C GLY A 286 -9.85 -45.11 12.43
N LYS A 287 -8.54 -45.02 12.63
CA LYS A 287 -7.69 -43.88 12.24
C LYS A 287 -6.78 -44.26 11.08
N GLY A 288 -6.28 -43.28 10.34
CA GLY A 288 -5.36 -43.52 9.22
C GLY A 288 -6.03 -44.14 7.99
N PRO A 289 -5.25 -44.52 6.97
CA PRO A 289 -5.76 -44.79 5.63
C PRO A 289 -6.39 -46.17 5.52
N VAL A 290 -7.46 -46.27 4.73
CA VAL A 290 -8.02 -47.56 4.31
C VAL A 290 -7.10 -48.19 3.25
N PRO A 291 -6.64 -49.45 3.42
CA PRO A 291 -5.76 -50.09 2.43
C PRO A 291 -6.42 -50.25 1.04
N PRO A 292 -5.65 -50.25 -0.07
CA PRO A 292 -6.16 -50.61 -1.38
C PRO A 292 -6.82 -51.99 -1.38
N GLY A 293 -7.98 -52.13 -2.05
CA GLY A 293 -8.78 -53.36 -2.06
C GLY A 293 -9.66 -53.58 -0.83
N VAL A 294 -9.45 -52.83 0.26
CA VAL A 294 -10.31 -52.84 1.45
C VAL A 294 -11.35 -51.72 1.36
N THR A 295 -12.56 -52.00 1.84
CA THR A 295 -13.56 -50.98 2.18
C THR A 295 -13.94 -51.21 3.65
N VAL A 296 -13.96 -50.14 4.45
CA VAL A 296 -14.47 -50.22 5.82
C VAL A 296 -15.86 -49.60 5.88
N LEU A 297 -16.81 -50.35 6.45
CA LEU A 297 -18.17 -49.87 6.71
C LEU A 297 -18.18 -49.28 8.13
N VAL A 298 -18.66 -48.05 8.26
CA VAL A 298 -18.77 -47.34 9.54
C VAL A 298 -20.25 -47.05 9.81
N GLY A 299 -20.74 -47.47 10.97
CA GLY A 299 -22.15 -47.36 11.36
C GLY A 299 -22.38 -46.38 12.50
N ARG A 300 -23.49 -45.63 12.44
CA ARG A 300 -23.96 -44.70 13.49
C ARG A 300 -25.27 -45.24 14.06
N GLY A 301 -25.40 -45.41 15.38
CA GLY A 301 -26.65 -45.87 16.01
C GLY A 301 -27.13 -47.24 15.48
N ALA A 302 -28.30 -47.31 14.85
CA ALA A 302 -28.83 -48.55 14.25
C ALA A 302 -28.05 -49.04 13.02
N GLY A 303 -27.12 -48.24 12.49
CA GLY A 303 -26.07 -48.73 11.58
C GLY A 303 -25.00 -49.51 12.32
N ALA A 304 -24.56 -49.02 13.49
CA ALA A 304 -23.57 -49.68 14.33
C ALA A 304 -24.07 -51.02 14.87
N ASP A 305 -25.31 -51.07 15.35
CA ASP A 305 -25.94 -52.29 15.86
C ASP A 305 -25.92 -53.41 14.80
N ALA A 306 -26.20 -53.08 13.53
CA ALA A 306 -26.23 -54.04 12.43
C ALA A 306 -24.84 -54.50 11.97
N LEU A 307 -23.84 -53.61 11.98
CA LEU A 307 -22.44 -53.99 11.71
C LEU A 307 -21.85 -54.86 12.85
N THR A 308 -22.28 -54.63 14.09
CA THR A 308 -21.86 -55.40 15.26
C THR A 308 -22.39 -56.85 15.24
N ALA A 309 -23.44 -57.12 14.45
CA ALA A 309 -23.99 -58.46 14.24
C ALA A 309 -23.23 -59.30 13.20
N LEU A 310 -22.22 -58.75 12.52
CA LEU A 310 -21.46 -59.44 11.46
C LEU A 310 -20.29 -60.25 12.02
N ALA A 311 -20.11 -61.47 11.49
CA ALA A 311 -19.00 -62.36 11.78
C ALA A 311 -17.91 -62.29 10.69
N VAL A 312 -16.67 -62.65 11.04
CA VAL A 312 -15.57 -62.77 10.07
C VAL A 312 -15.87 -63.89 9.08
N GLY A 313 -15.83 -63.56 7.79
CA GLY A 313 -16.21 -64.44 6.68
C GLY A 313 -17.61 -64.17 6.10
N ASP A 314 -18.45 -63.37 6.77
CA ASP A 314 -19.80 -63.05 6.30
C ASP A 314 -19.80 -62.36 4.92
N PRO A 315 -20.70 -62.73 4.00
CA PRO A 315 -20.84 -62.07 2.72
C PRO A 315 -21.47 -60.68 2.88
N VAL A 316 -20.81 -59.66 2.33
CA VAL A 316 -21.26 -58.27 2.35
C VAL A 316 -21.01 -57.66 0.97
N SER A 317 -22.06 -57.10 0.36
CA SER A 317 -21.97 -56.42 -0.93
C SER A 317 -22.74 -55.10 -0.92
N TRP A 318 -22.36 -54.18 -1.80
CA TRP A 318 -23.04 -52.90 -1.98
C TRP A 318 -23.08 -52.50 -3.44
N GLU A 319 -24.13 -51.78 -3.79
CA GLU A 319 -24.27 -51.07 -5.06
C GLU A 319 -24.57 -49.60 -4.77
N TYR A 320 -23.99 -48.68 -5.53
CA TYR A 320 -24.31 -47.27 -5.41
C TYR A 320 -24.21 -46.54 -6.75
N ARG A 321 -24.96 -45.45 -6.88
CA ARG A 321 -24.98 -44.58 -8.06
C ARG A 321 -25.25 -43.12 -7.68
N PRO A 322 -24.78 -42.15 -8.48
CA PRO A 322 -25.32 -40.81 -8.45
C PRO A 322 -26.68 -40.75 -9.15
N ARG A 323 -27.59 -39.91 -8.65
CA ARG A 323 -28.82 -39.52 -9.37
C ARG A 323 -28.96 -38.00 -9.41
N ALA A 324 -29.02 -37.43 -10.60
CA ALA A 324 -29.43 -36.04 -10.80
C ALA A 324 -30.91 -35.84 -10.40
N GLY A 325 -31.24 -34.69 -9.81
CA GLY A 325 -32.63 -34.28 -9.55
C GLY A 325 -33.38 -33.96 -10.85
N THR A 326 -32.67 -33.42 -11.84
CA THR A 326 -33.18 -33.06 -13.17
C THR A 326 -32.10 -33.30 -14.23
N GLY A 327 -32.53 -33.71 -15.44
CA GLY A 327 -31.63 -34.00 -16.56
C GLY A 327 -30.73 -35.23 -16.34
N GLU A 328 -29.67 -35.32 -17.14
CA GLU A 328 -28.68 -36.40 -17.05
C GLU A 328 -27.70 -36.18 -15.89
N THR A 329 -27.03 -37.25 -15.46
CA THR A 329 -25.91 -37.16 -14.51
C THR A 329 -24.70 -36.52 -15.20
N PRO A 330 -24.12 -35.43 -14.65
CA PRO A 330 -22.94 -34.77 -15.24
C PRO A 330 -21.65 -35.58 -15.12
N ARG A 331 -20.64 -35.27 -15.95
CA ARG A 331 -19.30 -35.89 -15.88
C ARG A 331 -18.55 -35.43 -14.63
N THR A 332 -18.50 -34.11 -14.47
CA THR A 332 -17.87 -33.43 -13.33
C THR A 332 -18.97 -32.81 -12.49
N ALA A 333 -18.90 -32.99 -11.17
CA ALA A 333 -19.76 -32.28 -10.23
C ALA A 333 -19.03 -31.97 -8.92
N ILE A 334 -19.38 -30.85 -8.32
CA ILE A 334 -18.84 -30.39 -7.03
C ILE A 334 -19.96 -29.78 -6.20
N GLY A 335 -19.91 -29.97 -4.87
CA GLY A 335 -20.90 -29.42 -3.95
C GLY A 335 -20.93 -27.89 -3.98
N ALA A 336 -22.11 -27.31 -3.70
CA ALA A 336 -22.35 -25.88 -3.76
C ALA A 336 -23.33 -25.41 -2.66
N GLY A 337 -23.23 -24.14 -2.30
CA GLY A 337 -24.03 -23.47 -1.27
C GLY A 337 -25.33 -22.90 -1.80
N GLU A 338 -25.53 -21.60 -1.55
CA GLU A 338 -26.76 -20.86 -1.78
C GLU A 338 -26.98 -20.51 -3.26
N LEU A 339 -28.24 -20.53 -3.73
CA LEU A 339 -28.56 -20.03 -5.08
C LEU A 339 -28.48 -18.51 -5.10
N LEU A 340 -27.83 -17.95 -6.11
CA LEU A 340 -27.55 -16.52 -6.26
C LEU A 340 -28.38 -15.87 -7.36
N VAL A 341 -28.66 -16.62 -8.44
CA VAL A 341 -29.54 -16.21 -9.54
C VAL A 341 -30.33 -17.45 -9.99
N VAL A 342 -31.63 -17.28 -10.25
CA VAL A 342 -32.54 -18.30 -10.75
C VAL A 342 -33.36 -17.72 -11.89
N ASP A 343 -33.32 -18.37 -13.06
CA ASP A 343 -34.07 -17.97 -14.27
C ASP A 343 -33.90 -16.50 -14.69
N GLY A 344 -32.69 -15.95 -14.48
CA GLY A 344 -32.32 -14.58 -14.80
C GLY A 344 -32.54 -13.55 -13.68
N GLU A 345 -33.21 -13.93 -12.59
CA GLU A 345 -33.48 -13.06 -11.44
C GLU A 345 -32.55 -13.37 -10.24
N PRO A 346 -31.93 -12.36 -9.60
CA PRO A 346 -31.18 -12.55 -8.37
C PRO A 346 -32.05 -13.11 -7.25
N VAL A 347 -31.44 -13.92 -6.40
CA VAL A 347 -32.07 -14.38 -5.15
C VAL A 347 -31.73 -13.38 -4.04
N ASP A 348 -32.75 -12.87 -3.37
CA ASP A 348 -32.61 -12.07 -2.15
C ASP A 348 -32.27 -12.99 -0.96
N HIS A 349 -31.25 -12.61 -0.19
CA HIS A 349 -30.80 -13.31 1.02
C HIS A 349 -30.85 -12.43 2.26
N GLU A 350 -31.49 -11.26 2.23
CA GLU A 350 -31.59 -10.41 3.41
C GLU A 350 -32.32 -11.12 4.58
N GLY A 351 -31.72 -11.03 5.77
CA GLY A 351 -32.15 -11.79 6.95
C GLY A 351 -31.74 -13.27 6.96
N ALA A 352 -31.10 -13.81 5.91
CA ALA A 352 -30.59 -15.18 5.91
C ALA A 352 -29.23 -15.30 6.63
N GLY A 353 -29.05 -16.37 7.41
CA GLY A 353 -27.90 -16.56 8.32
C GLY A 353 -26.52 -16.78 7.68
N ASN A 354 -26.36 -16.64 6.36
CA ASN A 354 -25.06 -16.64 5.66
C ASN A 354 -24.88 -15.38 4.79
N ASN A 355 -25.70 -14.35 4.98
CA ASN A 355 -25.69 -13.17 4.11
C ASN A 355 -24.68 -12.08 4.50
N GLU A 356 -23.93 -12.20 5.59
CA GLU A 356 -22.95 -11.17 5.99
C GLU A 356 -21.87 -10.90 4.91
N ALA A 357 -21.32 -9.69 4.87
CA ALA A 357 -20.28 -9.33 3.92
C ALA A 357 -18.98 -10.14 4.17
N ALA A 358 -18.54 -10.89 3.16
CA ALA A 358 -17.40 -11.80 3.27
C ALA A 358 -16.64 -11.92 1.93
N PRO A 359 -15.42 -12.51 1.92
CA PRO A 359 -14.85 -13.03 0.67
C PRO A 359 -15.76 -14.13 0.13
N ARG A 360 -15.99 -14.14 -1.19
CA ARG A 360 -16.91 -15.08 -1.85
C ARG A 360 -16.33 -15.63 -3.14
N THR A 361 -16.66 -16.88 -3.43
CA THR A 361 -16.44 -17.52 -4.73
C THR A 361 -17.80 -17.93 -5.30
N ALA A 362 -18.10 -17.59 -6.55
CA ALA A 362 -19.36 -17.91 -7.20
C ALA A 362 -19.15 -18.49 -8.59
N VAL A 363 -20.06 -19.39 -8.99
CA VAL A 363 -20.13 -19.96 -10.33
C VAL A 363 -21.55 -19.82 -10.86
N GLY A 364 -21.68 -19.49 -12.14
CA GLY A 364 -22.95 -19.40 -12.83
C GLY A 364 -22.82 -19.64 -14.32
N PHE A 365 -23.96 -19.74 -14.99
CA PHE A 365 -24.04 -20.11 -16.40
C PHE A 365 -25.06 -19.24 -17.14
N SER A 366 -24.84 -19.04 -18.44
CA SER A 366 -25.83 -18.51 -19.38
C SER A 366 -27.07 -19.42 -19.46
N ARG A 367 -28.15 -18.92 -20.07
CA ARG A 367 -29.45 -19.62 -20.18
C ARG A 367 -29.38 -20.99 -20.88
N ASP A 368 -28.42 -21.16 -21.76
CA ASP A 368 -28.13 -22.39 -22.52
C ASP A 368 -27.03 -23.27 -21.88
N GLY A 369 -26.43 -22.83 -20.78
CA GLY A 369 -25.31 -23.51 -20.13
C GLY A 369 -23.96 -23.37 -20.85
N GLY A 370 -23.89 -22.68 -22.00
CA GLY A 370 -22.71 -22.65 -22.86
C GLY A 370 -21.61 -21.67 -22.42
N VAL A 371 -21.95 -20.62 -21.66
CA VAL A 371 -21.00 -19.66 -21.09
C VAL A 371 -21.00 -19.77 -19.58
N MET A 372 -19.88 -20.21 -19.01
CA MET A 372 -19.64 -20.22 -17.58
C MET A 372 -19.07 -18.86 -17.13
N ARG A 373 -19.56 -18.39 -15.98
CA ARG A 373 -19.13 -17.17 -15.29
C ARG A 373 -18.61 -17.55 -13.92
N ILE A 374 -17.45 -17.01 -13.56
CA ILE A 374 -16.84 -17.19 -12.25
C ILE A 374 -16.54 -15.82 -11.67
N LEU A 375 -16.84 -15.61 -10.39
CA LEU A 375 -16.38 -14.45 -9.63
C LEU A 375 -15.64 -14.92 -8.38
N THR A 376 -14.51 -14.28 -8.09
CA THR A 376 -13.91 -14.25 -6.75
C THR A 376 -13.85 -12.81 -6.26
N VAL A 377 -14.40 -12.57 -5.07
CA VAL A 377 -14.43 -11.26 -4.41
C VAL A 377 -13.63 -11.38 -3.12
N ASP A 378 -12.59 -10.57 -2.96
CA ASP A 378 -11.83 -10.53 -1.70
C ASP A 378 -12.66 -9.86 -0.59
N GLY A 379 -12.37 -10.15 0.66
CA GLY A 379 -13.08 -9.56 1.80
C GLY A 379 -12.27 -9.55 3.09
N ARG A 380 -12.82 -8.93 4.15
CA ARG A 380 -12.20 -8.80 5.48
C ARG A 380 -10.85 -8.06 5.49
N GLN A 381 -10.54 -7.30 4.44
CA GLN A 381 -9.32 -6.50 4.32
C GLN A 381 -9.69 -5.03 4.03
N ALA A 382 -8.85 -4.06 4.43
CA ALA A 382 -9.16 -2.64 4.20
C ALA A 382 -9.36 -2.32 2.70
N ASP A 383 -8.64 -3.04 1.84
CA ASP A 383 -8.67 -2.91 0.38
C ASP A 383 -9.88 -3.60 -0.30
N SER A 384 -10.64 -4.42 0.43
CA SER A 384 -11.87 -5.07 -0.03
C SER A 384 -12.71 -5.56 1.16
N GLY A 385 -13.90 -5.00 1.37
CA GLY A 385 -14.80 -5.39 2.46
C GLY A 385 -15.32 -6.82 2.30
N GLY A 386 -15.57 -7.24 1.05
CA GLY A 386 -16.35 -8.44 0.73
C GLY A 386 -17.81 -8.10 0.44
N VAL A 387 -18.61 -9.11 0.11
CA VAL A 387 -20.01 -8.93 -0.33
C VAL A 387 -20.97 -9.90 0.34
N THR A 388 -22.22 -9.46 0.47
CA THR A 388 -23.35 -10.32 0.85
C THR A 388 -23.69 -11.33 -0.25
N LEU A 389 -24.55 -12.31 0.02
CA LEU A 389 -25.04 -13.23 -1.01
C LEU A 389 -26.00 -12.51 -1.97
N THR A 390 -26.82 -11.58 -1.48
CA THR A 390 -27.67 -10.70 -2.30
C THR A 390 -26.82 -9.88 -3.28
N GLU A 391 -25.79 -9.19 -2.77
CA GLU A 391 -24.84 -8.42 -3.57
C GLU A 391 -24.12 -9.29 -4.62
N LEU A 392 -23.66 -10.48 -4.22
CA LEU A 392 -23.01 -11.44 -5.11
C LEU A 392 -23.95 -11.94 -6.22
N GLY A 393 -25.23 -12.16 -5.92
CA GLY A 393 -26.26 -12.51 -6.92
C GLY A 393 -26.48 -11.40 -7.95
N LEU A 394 -26.52 -10.14 -7.50
CA LEU A 394 -26.58 -8.97 -8.37
C LEU A 394 -25.33 -8.85 -9.26
N MET A 395 -24.13 -9.11 -8.73
CA MET A 395 -22.89 -9.17 -9.52
C MET A 395 -22.93 -10.30 -10.56
N MET A 396 -23.36 -11.51 -10.17
CA MET A 396 -23.46 -12.66 -11.08
C MET A 396 -24.47 -12.42 -12.22
N ARG A 397 -25.62 -11.78 -11.93
CA ARG A 397 -26.58 -11.37 -12.95
C ARG A 397 -25.97 -10.37 -13.94
N ARG A 398 -25.27 -9.35 -13.45
CA ARG A 398 -24.56 -8.37 -14.30
C ARG A 398 -23.41 -8.99 -15.11
N ALA A 399 -22.77 -10.02 -14.59
CA ALA A 399 -21.79 -10.82 -15.34
C ALA A 399 -22.43 -11.72 -16.42
N GLY A 400 -23.76 -11.76 -16.53
CA GLY A 400 -24.51 -12.49 -17.56
C GLY A 400 -24.92 -13.91 -17.17
N ALA A 401 -24.92 -14.25 -15.89
CA ALA A 401 -25.44 -15.54 -15.42
C ALA A 401 -26.99 -15.53 -15.38
N HIS A 402 -27.60 -16.56 -15.97
CA HIS A 402 -29.04 -16.87 -15.87
C HIS A 402 -29.34 -17.77 -14.67
N HIS A 403 -28.37 -18.60 -14.28
CA HIS A 403 -28.37 -19.34 -13.02
C HIS A 403 -27.00 -19.17 -12.36
N ALA A 404 -26.96 -18.94 -11.04
CA ALA A 404 -25.71 -18.81 -10.28
C ALA A 404 -25.84 -19.42 -8.88
N VAL A 405 -24.71 -19.86 -8.32
CA VAL A 405 -24.61 -20.47 -6.99
C VAL A 405 -23.32 -20.06 -6.28
N ASN A 406 -23.41 -19.89 -4.96
CA ASN A 406 -22.28 -19.64 -4.08
C ASN A 406 -21.49 -20.94 -3.86
N LEU A 407 -20.15 -20.84 -3.82
CA LEU A 407 -19.24 -21.90 -3.40
C LEU A 407 -18.70 -21.60 -2.00
N ASP A 408 -17.70 -22.34 -1.51
CA ASP A 408 -17.05 -21.97 -0.25
C ASP A 408 -16.32 -20.62 -0.36
N GLY A 409 -16.21 -19.92 0.76
CA GLY A 409 -15.72 -18.54 0.83
C GLY A 409 -14.81 -18.25 2.02
N GLY A 410 -14.72 -16.99 2.41
CA GLY A 410 -13.74 -16.58 3.42
C GLY A 410 -12.31 -16.81 2.91
N GLY A 411 -11.41 -17.28 3.77
CA GLY A 411 -10.02 -17.60 3.37
C GLY A 411 -9.89 -18.73 2.35
N SER A 412 -10.96 -19.49 2.08
CA SER A 412 -10.99 -20.46 1.00
C SER A 412 -11.03 -19.79 -0.39
N SER A 413 -11.58 -18.57 -0.51
CA SER A 413 -11.75 -17.88 -1.80
C SER A 413 -10.43 -17.63 -2.51
N THR A 414 -10.19 -18.41 -3.56
CA THR A 414 -8.95 -18.38 -4.33
C THR A 414 -9.24 -18.57 -5.81
N LEU A 415 -8.69 -17.70 -6.65
CA LEU A 415 -8.58 -17.86 -8.09
C LEU A 415 -7.10 -17.90 -8.49
N VAL A 416 -6.73 -18.91 -9.28
CA VAL A 416 -5.42 -19.00 -9.92
C VAL A 416 -5.55 -19.04 -11.43
N ALA A 417 -4.64 -18.39 -12.15
CA ALA A 417 -4.66 -18.30 -13.60
C ALA A 417 -3.25 -18.28 -14.23
N THR A 418 -3.16 -18.71 -15.48
CA THR A 418 -1.97 -18.60 -16.33
C THR A 418 -1.79 -17.17 -16.89
N GLU A 419 -0.65 -16.90 -17.52
CA GLU A 419 -0.44 -15.70 -18.35
C GLU A 419 -0.16 -16.15 -19.79
N PRO A 420 -0.61 -15.42 -20.84
CA PRO A 420 -0.29 -15.77 -22.22
C PRO A 420 1.21 -16.00 -22.45
N GLY A 421 1.55 -17.20 -22.91
CA GLY A 421 2.93 -17.68 -23.07
C GLY A 421 3.55 -18.33 -21.83
N SER A 422 2.74 -18.73 -20.84
CA SER A 422 3.18 -19.40 -19.60
C SER A 422 2.12 -20.37 -19.07
N ASP A 423 2.50 -21.63 -18.83
CA ASP A 423 1.65 -22.62 -18.13
C ASP A 423 1.81 -22.59 -16.61
N THR A 424 2.68 -21.73 -16.07
CA THR A 424 2.72 -21.47 -14.62
C THR A 424 1.48 -20.68 -14.20
N VAL A 425 0.63 -21.30 -13.37
CA VAL A 425 -0.49 -20.64 -12.68
C VAL A 425 0.01 -19.72 -11.55
N ARG A 426 -0.72 -18.63 -11.30
CA ARG A 426 -0.49 -17.69 -10.18
C ARG A 426 -1.81 -17.33 -9.52
N VAL A 427 -1.78 -17.04 -8.21
CA VAL A 427 -2.92 -16.48 -7.47
C VAL A 427 -3.19 -15.06 -7.96
N GLU A 428 -4.44 -14.74 -8.29
CA GLU A 428 -4.83 -13.43 -8.81
C GLU A 428 -5.44 -12.50 -7.73
N ASN A 429 -6.15 -13.09 -6.77
CA ASN A 429 -6.83 -12.39 -5.68
C ASN A 429 -5.98 -12.38 -4.39
N SER A 430 -6.51 -11.81 -3.30
CA SER A 430 -5.84 -11.75 -1.98
C SER A 430 -6.58 -12.59 -0.93
N PRO A 431 -6.09 -13.82 -0.62
CA PRO A 431 -6.71 -14.71 0.36
C PRO A 431 -6.86 -14.06 1.75
N SER A 432 -8.08 -14.06 2.31
CA SER A 432 -8.40 -13.28 3.52
C SER A 432 -7.71 -13.74 4.81
N ASP A 433 -7.11 -14.93 4.82
CA ASP A 433 -6.37 -15.47 5.95
C ASP A 433 -4.90 -15.00 5.95
N GLY A 434 -4.51 -14.15 4.99
CA GLY A 434 -3.14 -13.63 4.80
C GLY A 434 -2.23 -14.57 3.99
N THR A 435 -2.57 -15.86 3.93
CA THR A 435 -2.04 -16.86 3.01
C THR A 435 -3.18 -17.66 2.39
N GLU A 436 -2.89 -18.34 1.29
CA GLU A 436 -3.86 -19.25 0.65
C GLU A 436 -4.22 -20.41 1.59
N ARG A 437 -5.53 -20.70 1.73
CA ARG A 437 -6.02 -21.75 2.63
C ARG A 437 -5.98 -23.13 1.94
N PRO A 438 -5.49 -24.19 2.62
CA PRO A 438 -5.67 -25.56 2.15
C PRO A 438 -7.15 -25.98 2.16
N VAL A 439 -7.69 -26.33 0.99
CA VAL A 439 -9.07 -26.80 0.75
C VAL A 439 -9.05 -28.24 0.19
N PRO A 440 -10.13 -29.03 0.31
CA PRO A 440 -10.12 -30.43 -0.14
C PRO A 440 -10.44 -30.62 -1.62
N ASN A 441 -11.05 -29.63 -2.28
CA ASN A 441 -11.36 -29.70 -3.71
C ASN A 441 -11.54 -28.31 -4.35
N GLY A 442 -11.68 -28.31 -5.67
CA GLY A 442 -11.89 -27.13 -6.50
C GLY A 442 -12.42 -27.48 -7.89
N LEU A 443 -12.56 -26.46 -8.73
CA LEU A 443 -12.74 -26.63 -10.17
C LEU A 443 -11.49 -26.16 -10.89
N VAL A 444 -10.95 -27.01 -11.76
CA VAL A 444 -9.85 -26.66 -12.67
C VAL A 444 -10.38 -26.51 -14.07
N LEU A 445 -9.88 -25.49 -14.77
CA LEU A 445 -10.20 -25.20 -16.16
C LEU A 445 -9.03 -25.62 -17.04
N THR A 446 -9.31 -26.49 -18.00
CA THR A 446 -8.35 -26.90 -19.02
C THR A 446 -8.82 -26.43 -20.39
N ALA A 447 -7.89 -26.08 -21.27
CA ALA A 447 -8.15 -25.79 -22.67
C ALA A 447 -7.32 -26.75 -23.55
N PRO A 448 -7.64 -26.90 -24.85
CA PRO A 448 -6.77 -27.61 -25.77
C PRO A 448 -5.37 -26.97 -25.79
N GLU A 449 -4.35 -27.80 -25.93
CA GLU A 449 -3.02 -27.32 -26.35
C GLU A 449 -3.12 -26.72 -27.75
N GLY A 450 -2.40 -25.62 -27.97
CA GLY A 450 -2.21 -25.08 -29.31
C GLY A 450 -1.08 -25.80 -30.04
N SER A 451 -0.77 -25.31 -31.23
CA SER A 451 0.29 -25.86 -32.08
C SER A 451 1.72 -25.62 -31.55
N GLY A 452 1.91 -24.79 -30.51
CA GLY A 452 3.22 -24.27 -30.13
C GLY A 452 3.85 -23.34 -31.18
N GLU A 453 3.19 -23.08 -32.31
CA GLU A 453 3.66 -22.12 -33.31
C GLU A 453 3.45 -20.69 -32.79
N LEU A 454 4.53 -19.92 -32.76
CA LEU A 454 4.50 -18.53 -32.31
C LEU A 454 3.51 -17.66 -33.13
N ARG A 455 2.41 -17.25 -32.50
CA ARG A 455 1.42 -16.28 -33.03
C ARG A 455 1.60 -14.87 -32.50
N GLY A 456 2.09 -14.72 -31.27
CA GLY A 456 2.25 -13.40 -30.64
C GLY A 456 3.25 -13.38 -29.50
N TYR A 457 3.40 -12.21 -28.88
CA TYR A 457 4.19 -12.02 -27.67
C TYR A 457 3.37 -11.30 -26.60
N ARG A 458 3.45 -11.76 -25.36
CA ARG A 458 3.10 -10.95 -24.19
C ARG A 458 4.34 -10.18 -23.76
N VAL A 459 4.35 -8.88 -24.04
CA VAL A 459 5.46 -7.97 -23.69
C VAL A 459 5.13 -7.25 -22.39
N ALA A 460 6.06 -7.28 -21.44
CA ALA A 460 5.93 -6.66 -20.14
C ALA A 460 7.28 -6.09 -19.66
N THR A 461 7.26 -5.37 -18.53
CA THR A 461 8.48 -5.04 -17.78
C THR A 461 8.98 -6.29 -17.04
N ALA A 462 10.30 -6.42 -16.87
CA ALA A 462 10.87 -7.52 -16.09
C ALA A 462 10.66 -7.34 -14.57
N MET A 463 10.59 -6.09 -14.12
CA MET A 463 10.14 -5.69 -12.79
C MET A 463 8.60 -5.74 -12.75
N ASP A 464 8.04 -6.44 -11.76
CA ASP A 464 6.59 -6.54 -11.53
C ASP A 464 6.00 -5.20 -11.05
N PRO A 465 4.99 -4.62 -11.71
CA PRO A 465 4.31 -3.42 -11.23
C PRO A 465 3.76 -3.53 -9.80
N GLY A 466 3.30 -4.71 -9.37
CA GLY A 466 2.75 -4.90 -8.02
C GLY A 466 3.79 -4.92 -6.88
N ALA A 467 5.05 -5.23 -7.21
CA ALA A 467 6.16 -5.25 -6.25
C ALA A 467 7.16 -4.09 -6.43
N ALA A 468 7.13 -3.38 -7.56
CA ALA A 468 8.04 -2.30 -7.89
C ALA A 468 8.07 -1.16 -6.83
N PRO A 469 9.26 -0.55 -6.57
CA PRO A 469 9.38 0.64 -5.72
C PRO A 469 8.51 1.81 -6.18
N THR A 470 7.93 2.55 -5.24
CA THR A 470 6.91 3.57 -5.53
C THR A 470 6.95 4.76 -4.57
N ALA A 471 6.53 5.93 -5.04
CA ALA A 471 6.28 7.14 -4.23
C ALA A 471 4.77 7.48 -4.14
N ASP A 472 3.91 6.54 -4.51
CA ASP A 472 2.46 6.69 -4.53
C ASP A 472 1.84 6.45 -3.13
N PRO A 473 0.56 6.81 -2.93
CA PRO A 473 -0.15 6.49 -1.68
C PRO A 473 -0.29 4.99 -1.39
N VAL A 474 -0.26 4.17 -2.44
CA VAL A 474 -0.53 2.73 -2.46
C VAL A 474 0.70 1.95 -2.97
N ARG A 475 0.81 0.67 -2.62
CA ARG A 475 1.91 -0.19 -3.08
C ARG A 475 1.78 -0.49 -4.59
N GLY A 476 2.93 -0.79 -5.19
CA GLY A 476 3.10 -1.00 -6.61
C GLY A 476 3.65 0.26 -7.27
N GLY A 477 4.64 0.08 -8.14
CA GLY A 477 5.42 1.14 -8.77
C GLY A 477 5.11 1.30 -10.26
N HIS A 478 5.77 2.27 -10.88
CA HIS A 478 5.61 2.61 -12.31
C HIS A 478 6.77 2.10 -13.19
N PRO A 479 6.99 0.78 -13.37
CA PRO A 479 8.09 0.30 -14.22
C PRO A 479 7.86 0.62 -15.71
N GLU A 480 6.64 1.00 -16.13
CA GLU A 480 6.39 1.54 -17.46
C GLU A 480 6.97 2.96 -17.67
N ARG A 481 7.42 3.60 -16.59
CA ARG A 481 8.16 4.87 -16.60
C ARG A 481 9.67 4.64 -16.43
N VAL A 482 10.45 5.55 -17.02
CA VAL A 482 11.92 5.58 -16.95
C VAL A 482 12.43 7.01 -17.18
N PHE A 483 13.61 7.36 -16.64
CA PHE A 483 14.23 8.69 -16.84
C PHE A 483 15.20 8.68 -18.03
N PRO A 484 15.43 9.82 -18.72
CA PRO A 484 16.47 9.93 -19.75
C PRO A 484 17.83 9.37 -19.29
N GLY A 485 18.53 8.67 -20.18
CA GLY A 485 19.81 8.03 -19.88
C GLY A 485 19.74 6.73 -19.05
N LEU A 486 18.62 6.46 -18.36
CA LEU A 486 18.40 5.23 -17.60
C LEU A 486 17.82 4.10 -18.47
N THR A 487 17.74 2.90 -17.89
CA THR A 487 17.26 1.70 -18.56
C THR A 487 15.97 1.13 -17.96
N ARG A 488 15.29 0.29 -18.76
CA ARG A 488 14.23 -0.61 -18.31
C ARG A 488 14.41 -1.96 -19.00
N ARG A 489 14.45 -3.05 -18.23
CA ARG A 489 14.46 -4.40 -18.79
C ARG A 489 13.03 -4.84 -19.13
N LEU A 490 12.84 -5.39 -20.32
CA LEU A 490 11.57 -5.96 -20.78
C LEU A 490 11.63 -7.49 -20.90
N THR A 491 10.47 -8.11 -20.88
CA THR A 491 10.25 -9.53 -21.18
C THR A 491 9.28 -9.66 -22.35
N ALA A 492 9.37 -10.78 -23.08
CA ALA A 492 8.46 -11.12 -24.17
C ALA A 492 8.21 -12.63 -24.16
N ALA A 493 7.14 -13.07 -23.50
CA ALA A 493 6.73 -14.48 -23.54
C ALA A 493 6.05 -14.75 -24.88
N GLY A 494 6.57 -15.70 -25.66
CA GLY A 494 5.95 -16.11 -26.93
C GLY A 494 4.72 -16.97 -26.68
N TYR A 495 3.66 -16.77 -27.47
CA TYR A 495 2.43 -17.56 -27.37
C TYR A 495 1.85 -18.00 -28.71
N ASP A 496 1.11 -19.11 -28.69
CA ASP A 496 0.40 -19.70 -29.84
C ASP A 496 -1.07 -19.27 -29.94
N GLU A 497 -1.87 -19.85 -30.85
CA GLU A 497 -3.30 -19.53 -30.96
C GLU A 497 -4.15 -19.97 -29.75
N ALA A 498 -3.65 -20.87 -28.91
CA ALA A 498 -4.29 -21.27 -27.65
C ALA A 498 -3.81 -20.40 -26.46
N TYR A 499 -2.95 -19.40 -26.71
CA TYR A 499 -2.21 -18.61 -25.73
C TYR A 499 -1.24 -19.42 -24.83
N GLY A 500 -0.94 -20.67 -25.20
CA GLY A 500 0.09 -21.48 -24.55
C GLY A 500 1.51 -21.02 -24.90
N PRO A 501 2.55 -21.49 -24.20
CA PRO A 501 3.94 -21.15 -24.51
C PRO A 501 4.35 -21.55 -25.93
N ALA A 502 4.94 -20.61 -26.66
CA ALA A 502 5.48 -20.84 -28.00
C ALA A 502 6.93 -20.34 -28.09
N GLU A 503 7.83 -21.18 -28.61
CA GLU A 503 9.23 -20.80 -28.73
C GLU A 503 9.46 -19.71 -29.80
N GLY A 504 10.23 -18.69 -29.43
CA GLY A 504 10.76 -17.76 -30.41
C GLY A 504 11.50 -16.59 -29.80
N THR A 505 12.82 -16.53 -29.96
CA THR A 505 13.63 -15.35 -29.65
C THR A 505 13.10 -14.13 -30.44
N PRO A 506 12.64 -13.06 -29.79
CA PRO A 506 12.11 -11.88 -30.46
C PRO A 506 13.21 -11.01 -31.09
N ARG A 507 12.81 -10.19 -32.05
CA ARG A 507 13.50 -8.94 -32.41
C ARG A 507 12.74 -7.77 -31.78
N TRP A 508 13.46 -6.71 -31.44
CA TRP A 508 12.89 -5.55 -30.75
C TRP A 508 12.99 -4.28 -31.60
N TYR A 509 12.02 -3.38 -31.47
CA TYR A 509 12.16 -1.98 -31.89
C TYR A 509 11.33 -1.02 -31.02
N ALA A 510 11.79 0.23 -30.95
CA ALA A 510 11.03 1.33 -30.37
C ALA A 510 10.32 2.10 -31.49
N LYS A 511 9.00 2.30 -31.37
CA LYS A 511 8.20 3.01 -32.37
C LYS A 511 8.57 4.49 -32.49
N ASN A 512 8.99 5.11 -31.39
CA ASN A 512 9.54 6.47 -31.37
C ASN A 512 11.03 6.42 -30.96
N PRO A 513 11.97 6.51 -31.92
CA PRO A 513 13.41 6.39 -31.65
C PRO A 513 14.04 7.66 -31.01
N LEU A 514 13.26 8.74 -30.86
CA LEU A 514 13.67 9.91 -30.07
C LEU A 514 13.49 9.64 -28.56
N ALA A 515 12.40 8.96 -28.18
CA ALA A 515 12.17 8.60 -26.78
C ALA A 515 13.26 7.66 -26.24
N GLY A 516 13.69 6.68 -27.05
CA GLY A 516 14.81 5.81 -26.70
C GLY A 516 15.09 4.73 -27.73
N ARG A 517 15.91 3.75 -27.36
CA ARG A 517 16.24 2.58 -28.19
C ARG A 517 16.17 1.31 -27.35
N VAL A 518 15.84 0.19 -27.96
CA VAL A 518 15.78 -1.13 -27.30
C VAL A 518 16.83 -2.05 -27.93
N GLY A 519 17.58 -2.77 -27.08
CA GLY A 519 18.59 -3.74 -27.49
C GLY A 519 17.98 -5.08 -27.94
N PRO A 520 18.79 -5.98 -28.53
CA PRO A 520 18.36 -7.33 -28.90
C PRO A 520 18.00 -8.20 -27.68
N ASP A 521 18.49 -7.82 -26.51
CA ASP A 521 18.26 -8.39 -25.18
C ASP A 521 16.95 -7.94 -24.51
N GLY A 522 16.22 -7.00 -25.13
CA GLY A 522 15.00 -6.41 -24.55
C GLY A 522 15.27 -5.31 -23.51
N VAL A 523 16.51 -4.81 -23.37
CA VAL A 523 16.80 -3.64 -22.53
C VAL A 523 16.50 -2.37 -23.32
N PHE A 524 15.57 -1.55 -22.82
CA PHE A 524 15.31 -0.21 -23.35
C PHE A 524 16.21 0.81 -22.64
N THR A 525 16.89 1.67 -23.41
CA THR A 525 17.63 2.85 -22.93
C THR A 525 16.89 4.12 -23.35
N ALA A 526 16.47 4.91 -22.38
CA ALA A 526 15.76 6.17 -22.58
C ALA A 526 16.70 7.30 -23.05
N ARG A 527 16.14 8.29 -23.76
CA ARG A 527 16.91 9.37 -24.42
C ARG A 527 16.27 10.76 -24.32
N SER A 528 14.95 10.86 -24.41
CA SER A 528 14.24 12.15 -24.39
C SER A 528 12.80 11.95 -23.95
N SER A 529 12.23 12.93 -23.25
CA SER A 529 10.88 12.84 -22.70
C SER A 529 9.80 12.58 -23.76
N GLY A 530 8.76 11.83 -23.38
CA GLY A 530 7.66 11.41 -24.25
C GLY A 530 7.38 9.91 -24.12
N SER A 531 6.43 9.38 -24.90
CA SER A 531 6.08 7.95 -24.87
C SER A 531 6.48 7.22 -26.15
N THR A 532 6.69 5.91 -26.03
CA THR A 532 6.94 5.00 -27.15
C THR A 532 6.30 3.65 -26.90
N ASP A 533 5.73 3.05 -27.95
CA ASP A 533 5.42 1.63 -27.94
C ASP A 533 6.73 0.86 -28.23
N ILE A 534 7.11 -0.09 -27.37
CA ILE A 534 8.24 -1.00 -27.59
C ILE A 534 7.67 -2.35 -28.03
N THR A 535 8.07 -2.80 -29.22
CA THR A 535 7.50 -3.98 -29.88
C THR A 535 8.50 -5.11 -29.94
N ALA A 536 8.12 -6.27 -29.42
CA ALA A 536 8.76 -7.56 -29.70
C ALA A 536 8.08 -8.20 -30.92
N TRP A 537 8.84 -8.74 -31.87
CA TRP A 537 8.30 -9.36 -33.08
C TRP A 537 9.20 -10.45 -33.68
N ARG A 538 8.59 -11.40 -34.39
CA ARG A 538 9.29 -12.44 -35.18
C ARG A 538 8.34 -12.95 -36.27
N GLY A 539 8.69 -12.71 -37.54
CA GLY A 539 7.78 -13.00 -38.65
C GLY A 539 6.51 -12.16 -38.53
N GLY A 540 5.33 -12.79 -38.58
CA GLY A 540 4.05 -12.13 -38.31
C GLY A 540 3.72 -11.95 -36.84
N ALA A 541 4.37 -12.71 -35.93
CA ALA A 541 4.10 -12.65 -34.50
C ALA A 541 4.63 -11.35 -33.90
N ARG A 542 3.83 -10.72 -33.03
CA ARG A 542 4.15 -9.44 -32.40
C ARG A 542 3.48 -9.27 -31.05
N GLY A 543 4.05 -8.39 -30.23
CA GLY A 543 3.49 -7.87 -28.99
C GLY A 543 4.15 -6.55 -28.64
N ALA A 544 3.51 -5.70 -27.83
CA ALA A 544 4.08 -4.42 -27.45
C ALA A 544 3.67 -3.97 -26.05
N VAL A 545 4.56 -3.23 -25.40
CA VAL A 545 4.30 -2.49 -24.15
C VAL A 545 4.54 -1.00 -24.43
N ARG A 546 3.75 -0.12 -23.80
CA ARG A 546 4.01 1.32 -23.85
C ARG A 546 4.94 1.72 -22.71
N LEU A 547 6.06 2.34 -23.05
CA LEU A 547 6.93 3.00 -22.08
C LEU A 547 6.78 4.53 -22.18
N THR A 548 7.03 5.18 -21.05
CA THR A 548 7.07 6.64 -20.91
C THR A 548 8.44 7.05 -20.39
N VAL A 549 9.07 7.99 -21.09
CA VAL A 549 10.27 8.68 -20.66
C VAL A 549 9.87 9.99 -20.00
N LEU A 550 10.28 10.17 -18.74
CA LEU A 550 9.96 11.33 -17.91
C LEU A 550 10.80 12.57 -18.28
N GLY A 551 10.72 13.63 -17.48
CA GLY A 551 11.74 14.67 -17.47
C GLY A 551 13.09 14.14 -16.99
N GLU A 552 14.10 15.02 -16.93
CA GLU A 552 15.42 14.67 -16.39
C GLU A 552 15.34 14.20 -14.93
N LEU A 553 16.23 13.28 -14.55
CA LEU A 553 16.32 12.80 -13.17
C LEU A 553 16.80 13.95 -12.27
N ASP A 554 15.96 14.32 -11.29
CA ASP A 554 16.20 15.44 -10.39
C ASP A 554 16.73 14.98 -9.02
N ARG A 555 16.16 13.89 -8.50
CA ARG A 555 16.56 13.30 -7.22
C ARG A 555 16.23 11.81 -7.17
N ILE A 556 16.91 11.09 -6.29
CA ILE A 556 16.58 9.70 -5.93
C ILE A 556 16.31 9.56 -4.43
N ARG A 557 15.40 8.65 -4.09
CA ARG A 557 15.10 8.24 -2.71
C ARG A 557 15.08 6.71 -2.64
N SER A 558 15.35 6.15 -1.46
CA SER A 558 15.13 4.72 -1.21
C SER A 558 13.67 4.48 -0.84
N SER A 559 13.11 3.31 -1.22
CA SER A 559 11.83 2.82 -0.71
C SER A 559 11.88 2.49 0.79
N ALA A 560 13.09 2.29 1.35
CA ALA A 560 13.34 2.09 2.76
C ALA A 560 14.62 2.85 3.17
N PRO A 561 14.55 3.94 3.97
CA PRO A 561 15.75 4.66 4.42
C PRO A 561 16.56 3.87 5.47
N ARG A 562 15.94 2.88 6.12
CA ARG A 562 16.57 1.95 7.05
C ARG A 562 16.12 0.52 6.73
N VAL A 563 17.04 -0.44 6.80
CA VAL A 563 16.79 -1.88 6.70
C VAL A 563 17.31 -2.53 7.98
N GLY A 564 16.39 -3.00 8.83
CA GLY A 564 16.71 -3.76 10.04
C GLY A 564 16.76 -5.26 9.76
N LEU A 565 17.85 -5.92 10.18
CA LEU A 565 18.01 -7.37 10.19
C LEU A 565 18.10 -7.82 11.65
N ALA A 566 17.17 -8.69 12.09
CA ALA A 566 17.12 -9.12 13.49
C ALA A 566 18.37 -9.94 13.90
N ASP A 567 18.89 -10.77 13.00
CA ASP A 567 20.05 -11.62 13.19
C ASP A 567 20.80 -11.86 11.86
N ALA A 568 21.76 -12.82 11.87
CA ALA A 568 22.53 -13.21 10.70
C ALA A 568 21.75 -14.00 9.61
N ARG A 569 20.54 -14.47 9.91
CA ARG A 569 19.68 -15.25 9.02
C ARG A 569 18.60 -14.39 8.38
N ALA A 570 18.21 -13.31 9.04
CA ALA A 570 17.28 -12.31 8.54
C ALA A 570 17.77 -11.68 7.23
N SER A 571 16.82 -11.40 6.33
CA SER A 571 17.04 -10.64 5.10
C SER A 571 16.01 -9.54 4.97
N GLY A 572 16.46 -8.36 4.54
CA GLY A 572 15.61 -7.19 4.29
C GLY A 572 15.72 -6.74 2.84
N ARG A 573 14.89 -5.77 2.44
CA ARG A 573 14.84 -5.27 1.06
C ARG A 573 14.77 -3.75 0.98
N PHE A 574 15.32 -3.22 -0.10
CA PHE A 574 15.09 -1.84 -0.54
C PHE A 574 15.18 -1.74 -2.07
N GLY A 575 14.52 -0.74 -2.64
CA GLY A 575 14.70 -0.33 -4.03
C GLY A 575 14.87 1.18 -4.13
N ILE A 576 15.26 1.67 -5.31
CA ILE A 576 15.49 3.11 -5.54
C ILE A 576 14.39 3.67 -6.42
N ILE A 577 13.87 4.83 -6.02
CA ILE A 577 12.84 5.59 -6.71
C ILE A 577 13.49 6.88 -7.21
N GLY A 578 13.44 7.11 -8.53
CA GLY A 578 13.77 8.41 -9.10
C GLY A 578 12.55 9.32 -9.12
N LEU A 579 12.78 10.63 -9.02
CA LEU A 579 11.78 11.67 -9.22
C LEU A 579 12.35 12.74 -10.14
N ASP A 580 11.48 13.35 -10.97
CA ASP A 580 11.81 14.57 -11.73
C ASP A 580 11.56 15.85 -10.89
N ALA A 581 11.89 17.01 -11.48
CA ALA A 581 11.67 18.33 -10.91
C ALA A 581 10.17 18.72 -10.77
N HIS A 582 9.25 17.81 -11.08
CA HIS A 582 7.80 17.98 -11.00
C HIS A 582 7.13 16.88 -10.14
N GLY A 583 7.93 16.05 -9.45
CA GLY A 583 7.44 15.00 -8.57
C GLY A 583 6.92 13.76 -9.30
N THR A 584 7.09 13.65 -10.61
CA THR A 584 6.76 12.43 -11.36
C THR A 584 7.77 11.35 -10.99
N SER A 585 7.31 10.21 -10.48
CA SER A 585 8.19 9.14 -10.00
C SER A 585 8.30 7.95 -10.97
N ALA A 586 9.42 7.23 -10.88
CA ALA A 586 9.60 5.89 -11.44
C ALA A 586 10.63 5.06 -10.64
N PRO A 587 10.48 3.73 -10.54
CA PRO A 587 11.50 2.84 -9.97
C PRO A 587 12.73 2.78 -10.88
N VAL A 588 13.92 2.78 -10.30
CA VAL A 588 15.18 2.64 -11.06
C VAL A 588 15.54 1.16 -11.20
N GLU A 589 16.00 0.76 -12.39
CA GLU A 589 16.47 -0.61 -12.65
C GLU A 589 17.77 -0.90 -11.89
N PRO A 590 17.96 -2.06 -11.22
CA PRO A 590 19.18 -2.36 -10.47
C PRO A 590 20.50 -2.25 -11.26
N SER A 591 20.46 -2.38 -12.59
CA SER A 591 21.61 -2.18 -13.49
C SER A 591 22.10 -0.73 -13.58
N ASP A 592 21.24 0.25 -13.30
CA ASP A 592 21.57 1.69 -13.36
C ASP A 592 22.13 2.23 -12.04
N ILE A 593 22.16 1.39 -10.99
CA ILE A 593 22.43 1.78 -9.60
C ILE A 593 23.81 1.31 -9.18
N ARG A 594 24.73 2.25 -8.95
CA ARG A 594 26.01 1.95 -8.30
C ARG A 594 25.83 1.97 -6.78
N LEU A 595 25.99 0.82 -6.14
CA LEU A 595 26.03 0.69 -4.68
C LEU A 595 27.48 0.77 -4.15
N ASP A 596 27.66 1.49 -3.05
CA ASP A 596 28.89 1.58 -2.27
C ASP A 596 28.58 1.30 -0.79
N TYR A 597 29.20 0.26 -0.23
CA TYR A 597 28.90 -0.28 1.11
C TYR A 597 30.00 -1.25 1.59
N ASP A 598 30.01 -1.51 2.90
CA ASP A 598 30.93 -2.48 3.50
C ASP A 598 30.52 -3.93 3.20
N ARG A 599 31.29 -4.59 2.33
CA ARG A 599 31.10 -5.99 1.90
C ARG A 599 31.56 -7.03 2.93
N SER A 600 32.21 -6.63 4.02
CA SER A 600 32.48 -7.52 5.16
C SER A 600 31.25 -7.66 6.06
N LEU A 601 30.42 -6.62 6.15
CA LEU A 601 29.21 -6.59 6.98
C LEU A 601 27.97 -7.11 6.25
N PHE A 602 27.84 -6.83 4.95
CA PHE A 602 26.61 -7.08 4.19
C PHE A 602 26.84 -7.84 2.88
N ASP A 603 25.86 -8.64 2.51
CA ASP A 603 25.65 -9.12 1.14
C ASP A 603 24.44 -8.39 0.55
N ILE A 604 24.60 -7.78 -0.63
CA ILE A 604 23.51 -7.06 -1.30
C ILE A 604 23.43 -7.54 -2.74
N ALA A 605 22.32 -8.19 -3.08
CA ALA A 605 22.06 -8.78 -4.39
C ALA A 605 20.83 -8.13 -5.03
N ALA A 606 20.91 -7.85 -6.33
CA ALA A 606 19.77 -7.39 -7.11
C ALA A 606 18.76 -8.54 -7.35
N ASP A 607 17.47 -8.21 -7.29
CA ASP A 607 16.37 -9.12 -7.62
C ASP A 607 15.26 -8.38 -8.40
N ALA A 608 14.10 -9.03 -8.61
CA ALA A 608 12.99 -8.46 -9.38
C ALA A 608 12.23 -7.33 -8.66
N GLU A 609 12.48 -7.10 -7.36
CA GLU A 609 11.84 -6.09 -6.53
C GLU A 609 12.79 -4.92 -6.19
N GLY A 610 14.10 -5.12 -6.36
CA GLY A 610 15.14 -4.12 -6.15
C GLY A 610 16.43 -4.79 -5.67
N PHE A 611 16.73 -4.66 -4.38
CA PHE A 611 17.84 -5.31 -3.71
C PHE A 611 17.40 -6.05 -2.46
N THR A 612 17.80 -7.32 -2.34
CA THR A 612 17.79 -8.07 -1.08
C THR A 612 19.13 -7.89 -0.36
N VAL A 613 19.05 -7.59 0.93
CA VAL A 613 20.17 -7.36 1.86
C VAL A 613 20.21 -8.51 2.87
N ARG A 614 21.40 -9.06 3.10
CA ARG A 614 21.69 -10.08 4.14
C ARG A 614 22.90 -9.66 4.96
N ALA A 615 22.95 -10.08 6.22
CA ALA A 615 24.14 -9.93 7.05
C ALA A 615 25.22 -10.94 6.65
N ARG A 616 26.49 -10.53 6.78
CA ARG A 616 27.68 -11.41 6.73
C ARG A 616 28.34 -11.59 8.10
N THR A 617 27.78 -10.94 9.14
CA THR A 617 28.22 -10.98 10.54
C THR A 617 27.16 -11.62 11.43
N ALA A 618 27.59 -12.33 12.47
CA ALA A 618 26.74 -12.77 13.58
C ALA A 618 26.66 -11.73 14.71
N GLU A 619 27.69 -10.89 14.84
CA GLU A 619 27.74 -9.80 15.81
C GLU A 619 26.89 -8.60 15.37
N PRO A 620 26.27 -7.86 16.30
CA PRO A 620 25.51 -6.66 15.98
C PRO A 620 26.38 -5.62 15.26
N ALA A 621 25.91 -5.16 14.10
CA ALA A 621 26.62 -4.21 13.26
C ALA A 621 25.69 -3.15 12.67
N ALA A 622 26.25 -2.02 12.24
CA ALA A 622 25.52 -1.03 11.47
C ALA A 622 26.43 -0.38 10.42
N GLY A 623 25.85 -0.03 9.27
CA GLY A 623 26.58 0.58 8.18
C GLY A 623 25.68 1.34 7.21
N ARG A 624 26.31 2.02 6.26
CA ARG A 624 25.64 2.80 5.21
C ARG A 624 25.82 2.12 3.86
N VAL A 625 24.76 2.14 3.06
CA VAL A 625 24.73 1.75 1.66
C VAL A 625 24.41 3.00 0.86
N THR A 626 25.39 3.53 0.14
CA THR A 626 25.20 4.69 -0.74
C THR A 626 24.82 4.20 -2.13
N ALA A 627 23.61 4.52 -2.57
CA ALA A 627 23.16 4.29 -3.94
C ALA A 627 23.41 5.55 -4.78
N THR A 628 23.97 5.40 -5.98
CA THR A 628 24.18 6.49 -6.95
C THR A 628 23.55 6.13 -8.29
N VAL A 629 22.80 7.07 -8.87
CA VAL A 629 22.13 6.96 -10.18
C VAL A 629 22.31 8.28 -10.92
N ALA A 630 22.90 8.25 -12.12
CA ALA A 630 23.16 9.43 -12.97
C ALA A 630 23.80 10.67 -12.27
N GLY A 631 24.49 10.47 -11.15
CA GLY A 631 25.11 11.54 -10.34
C GLY A 631 24.32 11.93 -9.09
N SER A 632 23.01 11.67 -9.03
CA SER A 632 22.22 11.76 -7.80
C SER A 632 22.58 10.62 -6.84
N SER A 633 22.57 10.88 -5.53
CA SER A 633 22.86 9.88 -4.50
C SER A 633 21.85 9.87 -3.36
N THR A 634 21.59 8.69 -2.79
CA THR A 634 20.83 8.51 -1.54
C THR A 634 21.50 7.44 -0.67
N VAL A 635 21.18 7.42 0.63
CA VAL A 635 21.80 6.52 1.61
C VAL A 635 20.73 5.69 2.31
N VAL A 636 20.94 4.38 2.35
CA VAL A 636 20.20 3.43 3.18
C VAL A 636 21.07 3.04 4.37
N VAL A 637 20.50 3.02 5.57
CA VAL A 637 21.17 2.49 6.76
C VAL A 637 20.77 1.02 6.96
N VAL A 638 21.76 0.13 7.01
CA VAL A 638 21.54 -1.28 7.34
C VAL A 638 22.03 -1.54 8.76
N THR A 639 21.23 -2.24 9.56
CA THR A 639 21.58 -2.64 10.94
C THR A 639 21.31 -4.12 11.15
N VAL A 640 22.28 -4.83 11.74
CA VAL A 640 22.17 -6.24 12.16
C VAL A 640 22.12 -6.28 13.68
N GLY A 641 21.20 -7.05 14.24
CA GLY A 641 21.01 -7.19 15.67
C GLY A 641 20.25 -6.03 16.31
N LEU A 642 19.50 -6.36 17.36
CA LEU A 642 18.85 -5.41 18.25
C LEU A 642 19.32 -5.71 19.68
N ALA A 643 19.73 -4.67 20.41
CA ALA A 643 20.00 -4.78 21.84
C ALA A 643 18.76 -4.31 22.60
N THR A 644 18.14 -5.22 23.35
CA THR A 644 17.14 -4.86 24.36
C THR A 644 17.80 -3.95 25.39
N ARG A 645 17.25 -2.76 25.57
CA ARG A 645 17.56 -1.86 26.69
C ARG A 645 16.33 -1.71 27.56
N GLU A 646 16.51 -1.76 28.87
CA GLU A 646 15.49 -1.35 29.82
C GLU A 646 15.28 0.17 29.75
N VAL A 647 14.04 0.62 29.96
CA VAL A 647 13.65 2.03 29.98
C VAL A 647 12.89 2.35 31.27
N ALA A 648 12.05 1.44 31.75
CA ALA A 648 11.52 1.44 33.12
C ALA A 648 11.13 0.02 33.55
N SER A 649 11.62 -0.42 34.72
CA SER A 649 11.16 -1.62 35.43
C SER A 649 9.94 -1.36 36.32
N PHE A 650 9.47 -0.11 36.40
CA PHE A 650 8.39 0.35 37.29
C PHE A 650 8.60 0.14 38.80
N ASP A 651 9.80 -0.23 39.25
CA ASP A 651 10.18 -0.23 40.67
C ASP A 651 10.12 1.16 41.36
N ASP A 652 9.92 2.24 40.58
CA ASP A 652 9.63 3.60 41.07
C ASP A 652 8.15 4.02 40.90
N ALA A 653 7.23 3.07 40.73
CA ALA A 653 5.81 3.28 40.49
C ALA A 653 5.09 4.14 41.56
N ASP A 654 5.62 4.26 42.78
CA ASP A 654 5.12 5.19 43.81
C ASP A 654 5.32 6.67 43.44
N ARG A 655 6.24 6.95 42.50
CA ARG A 655 6.60 8.30 42.01
C ARG A 655 5.94 8.66 40.68
N TRP A 656 5.22 7.73 40.05
CA TRP A 656 4.44 8.01 38.85
C TRP A 656 3.16 8.78 39.21
N THR A 657 2.66 9.60 38.28
CA THR A 657 1.51 10.48 38.55
C THR A 657 0.40 10.32 37.51
N PHE A 658 -0.85 10.38 37.98
CA PHE A 658 -2.04 10.23 37.15
C PHE A 658 -2.55 11.59 36.64
N THR A 659 -2.90 11.66 35.35
CA THR A 659 -3.87 12.64 34.84
C THR A 659 -4.83 11.97 33.85
N ALA A 660 -5.91 12.64 33.45
CA ALA A 660 -6.84 12.10 32.47
C ALA A 660 -7.38 13.17 31.52
N ALA A 661 -7.89 12.73 30.37
CA ALA A 661 -8.71 13.52 29.48
C ALA A 661 -10.13 12.95 29.49
N ARG A 662 -11.11 13.76 29.91
CA ARG A 662 -12.56 13.44 29.92
C ARG A 662 -12.91 12.14 30.68
N ALA A 663 -12.13 11.81 31.70
CA ALA A 663 -12.17 10.61 32.54
C ALA A 663 -11.55 10.89 33.92
N SER A 664 -11.63 9.93 34.84
CA SER A 664 -10.83 9.93 36.09
C SER A 664 -10.15 8.58 36.30
N GLY A 665 -9.42 8.42 37.42
CA GLY A 665 -8.64 7.22 37.72
C GLY A 665 -7.50 7.51 38.68
N SER A 666 -6.54 6.60 38.75
CA SER A 666 -5.32 6.70 39.57
C SER A 666 -4.20 5.85 38.99
N VAL A 667 -2.96 6.12 39.40
CA VAL A 667 -1.85 5.16 39.27
C VAL A 667 -1.39 4.71 40.66
N ALA A 668 -0.89 3.49 40.78
CA ALA A 668 -0.34 2.95 42.03
C ALA A 668 0.74 1.87 41.74
N PRO A 669 1.72 1.68 42.64
CA PRO A 669 2.57 0.49 42.62
C PRO A 669 1.76 -0.75 43.02
N THR A 670 1.99 -1.88 42.36
CA THR A 670 1.52 -3.21 42.77
C THR A 670 2.68 -4.18 42.95
N ALA A 671 2.52 -5.12 43.89
CA ALA A 671 3.47 -6.22 44.12
C ALA A 671 3.25 -7.39 43.15
N ASP A 672 2.13 -7.42 42.43
CA ASP A 672 1.77 -8.46 41.46
C ASP A 672 2.37 -8.16 40.06
N GLY A 673 3.57 -7.58 40.02
CA GLY A 673 4.34 -7.36 38.80
C GLY A 673 4.86 -8.66 38.18
N ARG A 674 5.35 -8.57 36.95
CA ARG A 674 5.84 -9.69 36.15
C ARG A 674 7.31 -10.02 36.45
N THR A 675 8.12 -9.00 36.75
CA THR A 675 9.55 -9.13 37.09
C THR A 675 9.92 -8.39 38.37
N GLY A 676 9.30 -7.24 38.62
CA GLY A 676 9.50 -6.38 39.79
C GLY A 676 8.19 -5.83 40.33
N SER A 677 8.16 -4.54 40.66
CA SER A 677 6.93 -3.84 41.05
C SER A 677 6.18 -3.34 39.82
N GLY A 678 4.94 -3.80 39.60
CA GLY A 678 4.11 -3.33 38.49
C GLY A 678 3.52 -1.94 38.73
N LEU A 679 3.13 -1.25 37.66
CA LEU A 679 2.35 0.00 37.73
C LEU A 679 0.88 -0.27 37.37
N ASP A 680 0.00 -0.24 38.36
CA ASP A 680 -1.45 -0.27 38.17
C ASP A 680 -1.92 1.09 37.63
N ILE A 681 -2.71 1.05 36.55
CA ILE A 681 -3.38 2.21 35.96
C ILE A 681 -4.89 1.95 36.01
N ALA A 682 -5.53 2.44 37.08
CA ALA A 682 -6.97 2.35 37.27
C ALA A 682 -7.68 3.52 36.59
N TYR A 683 -8.81 3.27 35.92
CA TYR A 683 -9.47 4.26 35.08
C TYR A 683 -11.00 4.16 35.06
N ASP A 684 -11.62 5.32 34.85
CA ASP A 684 -13.06 5.53 34.74
C ASP A 684 -13.39 6.21 33.41
N PHE A 685 -13.78 5.41 32.42
CA PHE A 685 -14.19 5.90 31.10
C PHE A 685 -15.71 6.10 30.98
N THR A 686 -16.46 6.15 32.10
CA THR A 686 -17.92 6.40 32.08
C THR A 686 -18.28 7.90 32.06
N GLN A 687 -17.30 8.81 32.01
CA GLN A 687 -17.50 10.25 32.24
C GLN A 687 -17.75 11.08 30.97
N SER A 688 -17.60 10.50 29.79
CA SER A 688 -17.83 11.18 28.51
C SER A 688 -18.09 10.19 27.38
N THR A 689 -18.74 10.63 26.32
CA THR A 689 -18.90 9.92 25.04
C THR A 689 -17.86 10.31 23.99
N ALA A 690 -17.04 11.33 24.25
CA ALA A 690 -15.89 11.66 23.40
C ALA A 690 -14.76 10.61 23.53
N THR A 691 -13.59 10.88 22.96
CA THR A 691 -12.37 10.11 23.32
C THR A 691 -11.96 10.43 24.76
N ARG A 692 -11.69 9.37 25.54
CA ARG A 692 -11.20 9.40 26.92
C ARG A 692 -9.81 8.80 26.99
N ALA A 693 -9.00 9.27 27.94
CA ALA A 693 -7.68 8.69 28.19
C ALA A 693 -7.26 8.81 29.67
N ALA A 694 -6.59 7.77 30.16
CA ALA A 694 -5.97 7.68 31.48
C ALA A 694 -4.44 7.66 31.32
N TYR A 695 -3.77 8.73 31.79
CA TYR A 695 -2.34 8.99 31.58
C TYR A 695 -1.52 8.69 32.84
N ALA A 696 -0.53 7.82 32.70
CA ALA A 696 0.54 7.60 33.67
C ALA A 696 1.79 8.38 33.24
N HIS A 697 2.20 9.37 34.02
CA HIS A 697 3.42 10.15 33.78
C HIS A 697 4.55 9.69 34.70
N PRO A 698 5.77 9.44 34.18
CA PRO A 698 6.95 9.21 35.00
C PRO A 698 7.35 10.49 35.77
N PRO A 699 8.11 10.37 36.86
CA PRO A 699 8.55 11.53 37.67
C PRO A 699 9.44 12.54 36.90
N ALA A 700 10.03 12.13 35.77
CA ALA A 700 10.66 12.99 34.78
C ALA A 700 10.59 12.33 33.39
N GLN A 701 10.74 13.08 32.30
CA GLN A 701 10.80 12.48 30.95
C GLN A 701 12.03 11.56 30.83
N ILE A 702 11.80 10.25 30.63
CA ILE A 702 12.87 9.24 30.63
C ILE A 702 13.62 9.28 29.29
N PRO A 703 14.92 9.61 29.24
CA PRO A 703 15.68 9.60 27.99
C PRO A 703 15.92 8.18 27.49
N VAL A 704 15.81 7.98 26.17
CA VAL A 704 16.03 6.69 25.52
C VAL A 704 17.26 6.78 24.62
N ASP A 705 18.31 6.04 24.99
CA ASP A 705 19.59 6.03 24.30
C ASP A 705 19.51 5.46 22.87
N GLY A 706 20.28 6.05 21.97
CA GLY A 706 20.46 5.55 20.61
C GLY A 706 19.30 5.86 19.68
N GLN A 707 18.89 4.88 18.87
CA GLN A 707 17.86 5.02 17.84
C GLN A 707 16.96 3.78 17.78
N PRO A 708 16.13 3.53 18.82
CA PRO A 708 15.25 2.36 18.89
C PRO A 708 14.38 2.17 17.64
N GLN A 709 14.22 0.93 17.21
CA GLN A 709 13.30 0.56 16.12
C GLN A 709 11.90 0.24 16.66
N SER A 710 11.80 -0.19 17.92
CA SER A 710 10.56 -0.43 18.63
C SER A 710 10.76 -0.31 20.14
N PHE A 711 9.66 -0.29 20.88
CA PHE A 711 9.61 -0.44 22.33
C PHE A 711 8.79 -1.68 22.70
N GLY A 712 9.25 -2.46 23.67
CA GLY A 712 8.48 -3.53 24.29
C GLY A 712 7.82 -3.05 25.58
N LEU A 713 6.65 -3.56 25.92
CA LEU A 713 6.00 -3.36 27.21
C LEU A 713 5.21 -4.62 27.58
N TRP A 714 5.27 -5.06 28.83
CA TRP A 714 4.36 -6.07 29.33
C TRP A 714 3.11 -5.40 29.92
N VAL A 715 1.95 -5.96 29.58
CA VAL A 715 0.63 -5.41 29.96
C VAL A 715 -0.26 -6.54 30.43
N GLU A 716 -0.72 -6.48 31.67
CA GLU A 716 -1.82 -7.32 32.18
C GLU A 716 -3.14 -6.71 31.71
N GLY A 717 -3.77 -7.37 30.73
CA GLY A 717 -5.03 -6.89 30.18
C GLY A 717 -6.21 -7.18 31.10
N ASP A 718 -7.24 -6.33 31.04
CA ASP A 718 -8.51 -6.49 31.76
C ASP A 718 -9.65 -6.98 30.85
N GLY A 719 -9.35 -7.26 29.57
CA GLY A 719 -10.31 -7.66 28.54
C GLY A 719 -11.20 -6.53 28.01
N ASN A 720 -11.16 -5.32 28.60
CA ASN A 720 -12.08 -4.24 28.23
C ASN A 720 -11.72 -3.52 26.93
N GLY A 721 -10.57 -3.82 26.31
CA GLY A 721 -10.22 -3.31 24.98
C GLY A 721 -9.67 -1.87 24.97
N ALA A 722 -9.28 -1.30 26.10
CA ALA A 722 -8.63 0.02 26.13
C ALA A 722 -7.35 0.03 25.27
N TRP A 723 -7.09 1.12 24.55
CA TRP A 723 -6.02 1.22 23.56
C TRP A 723 -4.69 1.68 24.19
N PRO A 724 -3.64 0.83 24.27
CA PRO A 724 -2.36 1.21 24.86
C PRO A 724 -1.61 2.16 23.92
N THR A 725 -1.10 3.28 24.44
CA THR A 725 -0.29 4.26 23.71
C THR A 725 0.92 4.68 24.53
N LEU A 726 2.11 4.48 23.95
CA LEU A 726 3.37 5.03 24.44
C LEU A 726 3.58 6.42 23.82
N HIS A 727 3.63 7.44 24.66
CA HIS A 727 3.82 8.83 24.24
C HIS A 727 5.26 9.26 24.46
N LEU A 728 5.97 9.57 23.38
CA LEU A 728 7.36 10.03 23.41
C LEU A 728 7.47 11.47 22.91
N LYS A 729 8.51 12.17 23.36
CA LYS A 729 8.97 13.43 22.77
C LYS A 729 10.26 13.19 22.00
N ASP A 730 10.35 13.74 20.80
CA ASP A 730 11.58 13.71 19.99
C ASP A 730 12.60 14.78 20.43
N SER A 731 13.74 14.86 19.74
CA SER A 731 14.80 15.83 20.03
C SER A 731 14.49 17.28 19.60
N ALA A 732 13.43 17.50 18.80
CA ALA A 732 12.90 18.83 18.48
C ALA A 732 11.71 19.24 19.37
N GLY A 733 11.18 18.32 20.17
CA GLY A 733 10.04 18.53 21.07
C GLY A 733 8.68 18.16 20.48
N SER A 734 8.63 17.57 19.28
CA SER A 734 7.40 17.06 18.67
C SER A 734 6.96 15.73 19.29
N ASP A 735 5.65 15.52 19.37
CA ASP A 735 5.02 14.36 19.99
C ASP A 735 5.02 13.14 19.06
N GLN A 736 5.33 11.98 19.63
CA GLN A 736 5.33 10.68 18.95
C GLN A 736 4.35 9.76 19.69
N LEU A 737 3.26 9.38 19.04
CA LEU A 737 2.20 8.55 19.62
C LEU A 737 2.28 7.13 19.05
N LEU A 738 3.00 6.24 19.73
CA LEU A 738 3.15 4.85 19.31
C LEU A 738 2.02 4.03 19.94
N ARG A 739 1.17 3.39 19.13
CA ARG A 739 -0.01 2.67 19.62
C ARG A 739 0.17 1.15 19.51
N GLY A 740 -0.26 0.43 20.54
CA GLY A 740 -0.26 -1.03 20.59
C GLY A 740 -1.59 -1.62 20.10
N PRO A 741 -1.77 -2.95 20.22
CA PRO A 741 -3.07 -3.59 20.03
C PRO A 741 -4.03 -3.22 21.18
N TYR A 742 -5.33 -3.06 20.89
CA TYR A 742 -6.38 -2.90 21.91
C TYR A 742 -6.35 -4.02 22.95
N ALA A 743 -6.47 -3.69 24.24
CA ALA A 743 -6.36 -4.62 25.38
C ALA A 743 -7.57 -5.55 25.54
N THR A 744 -7.91 -6.33 24.50
CA THR A 744 -9.05 -7.26 24.47
C THR A 744 -8.72 -8.65 25.01
N TRP A 745 -7.60 -8.79 25.73
CA TRP A 745 -7.17 -10.02 26.40
C TRP A 745 -7.18 -9.81 27.91
N THR A 746 -7.25 -10.90 28.67
CA THR A 746 -6.96 -10.89 30.10
C THR A 746 -5.58 -11.46 30.37
N GLY A 747 -4.91 -10.96 31.41
CA GLY A 747 -3.60 -11.46 31.82
C GLY A 747 -2.40 -10.82 31.11
N TRP A 748 -1.19 -11.13 31.57
CA TRP A 748 0.07 -10.63 31.02
C TRP A 748 0.32 -10.96 29.54
N ARG A 749 0.60 -9.93 28.74
CA ARG A 749 1.05 -10.02 27.34
C ARG A 749 2.13 -9.00 27.04
N HIS A 750 3.19 -9.42 26.34
CA HIS A 750 4.14 -8.48 25.73
C HIS A 750 3.52 -7.84 24.48
N ILE A 751 3.55 -6.52 24.41
CA ILE A 751 3.18 -5.74 23.22
C ILE A 751 4.38 -4.95 22.71
N GLU A 752 4.40 -4.70 21.40
CA GLU A 752 5.48 -3.97 20.74
C GLU A 752 4.95 -2.70 20.07
N PHE A 753 5.66 -1.60 20.26
CA PHE A 753 5.38 -0.28 19.70
C PHE A 753 6.46 0.08 18.67
N ALA A 754 6.19 -0.10 17.38
CA ALA A 754 7.15 0.26 16.33
C ALA A 754 7.40 1.79 16.26
N VAL A 755 8.66 2.19 16.08
CA VAL A 755 9.07 3.60 15.91
C VAL A 755 9.07 3.96 14.42
N PRO A 756 8.31 4.99 13.98
CA PRO A 756 8.29 5.41 12.58
C PRO A 756 9.66 5.82 12.03
N ALA A 757 9.90 5.55 10.75
CA ALA A 757 11.11 6.00 10.07
C ALA A 757 11.14 7.53 9.94
N GLY A 758 12.29 8.15 10.22
CA GLY A 758 12.50 9.59 10.09
C GLY A 758 12.21 10.42 11.36
N VAL A 759 11.79 9.78 12.46
CA VAL A 759 11.71 10.38 13.80
C VAL A 759 13.07 10.93 14.25
N ALA A 760 13.08 12.04 14.98
CA ALA A 760 14.29 12.68 15.46
C ALA A 760 14.74 12.11 16.83
N TYR A 761 16.04 11.85 16.99
CA TYR A 761 16.62 11.23 18.18
C TYR A 761 17.55 12.21 18.93
N PRO A 762 17.76 12.06 20.25
CA PRO A 762 17.19 11.05 21.15
C PRO A 762 15.69 11.22 21.41
N LEU A 763 15.01 10.10 21.65
CA LEU A 763 13.64 10.06 22.14
C LEU A 763 13.61 10.18 23.67
N ARG A 764 12.50 10.67 24.22
CA ARG A 764 12.21 10.66 25.66
C ARG A 764 10.80 10.14 25.91
N VAL A 765 10.60 9.22 26.85
CA VAL A 765 9.25 8.82 27.30
C VAL A 765 8.62 10.00 28.02
N HIS A 766 7.46 10.44 27.53
CA HIS A 766 6.68 11.51 28.16
C HIS A 766 5.59 10.95 29.08
N ARG A 767 4.87 9.91 28.65
CA ARG A 767 3.83 9.21 29.42
C ARG A 767 3.43 7.89 28.75
N ILE A 768 2.87 6.98 29.52
CA ILE A 768 2.14 5.80 29.02
C ILE A 768 0.66 6.08 29.24
N TYR A 769 -0.22 5.67 28.32
CA TYR A 769 -1.66 5.87 28.53
C TYR A 769 -2.53 4.85 27.83
N PHE A 770 -3.74 4.70 28.37
CA PHE A 770 -4.79 3.87 27.81
C PHE A 770 -5.97 4.77 27.42
N ALA A 771 -6.62 4.47 26.29
CA ALA A 771 -7.71 5.30 25.76
C ALA A 771 -8.92 4.47 25.31
N GLU A 772 -10.10 5.07 25.41
CA GLU A 772 -11.31 4.58 24.75
C GLU A 772 -11.83 5.68 23.81
N THR A 773 -12.01 5.30 22.55
CA THR A 773 -12.42 6.16 21.44
C THR A 773 -13.87 5.92 21.01
N ALA A 774 -14.46 4.77 21.37
CA ALA A 774 -15.84 4.45 21.06
C ALA A 774 -16.80 5.16 22.03
N ALA A 775 -17.71 5.96 21.48
CA ALA A 775 -18.74 6.68 22.23
C ALA A 775 -19.77 5.77 22.90
N THR A 776 -19.99 4.57 22.35
CA THR A 776 -20.98 3.58 22.80
C THR A 776 -20.47 2.64 23.88
N ARG A 777 -19.14 2.57 24.09
CA ARG A 777 -18.52 1.75 25.15
C ARG A 777 -18.37 2.61 26.41
N SER A 778 -18.71 2.09 27.58
CA SER A 778 -18.63 2.82 28.85
C SER A 778 -18.36 1.83 29.99
N TYR A 779 -17.20 1.95 30.64
CA TYR A 779 -16.71 0.99 31.63
C TYR A 779 -15.65 1.61 32.56
N ARG A 780 -15.28 0.84 33.58
CA ARG A 780 -14.18 1.07 34.52
C ARG A 780 -13.26 -0.14 34.46
N GLY A 781 -11.96 0.05 34.69
CA GLY A 781 -10.99 -1.04 34.68
C GLY A 781 -9.68 -0.65 35.37
N THR A 782 -8.79 -1.62 35.50
CA THR A 782 -7.39 -1.43 35.92
C THR A 782 -6.54 -2.28 35.01
N ILE A 783 -5.49 -1.68 34.45
CA ILE A 783 -4.47 -2.38 33.65
C ILE A 783 -3.13 -2.18 34.33
N THR A 784 -2.43 -3.27 34.60
CA THR A 784 -1.07 -3.26 35.16
C THR A 784 -0.05 -3.29 34.03
N VAL A 785 1.03 -2.51 34.14
CA VAL A 785 2.13 -2.52 33.17
C VAL A 785 3.48 -2.77 33.85
N ASP A 786 4.38 -3.45 33.13
CA ASP A 786 5.73 -3.83 33.60
C ASP A 786 6.73 -3.87 32.41
N ASP A 787 8.04 -3.85 32.70
CA ASP A 787 9.17 -3.94 31.77
C ASP A 787 9.03 -3.08 30.49
N LEU A 788 9.03 -1.75 30.61
CA LEU A 788 9.17 -0.90 29.42
C LEU A 788 10.61 -1.03 28.90
N THR A 789 10.76 -1.52 27.67
CA THR A 789 12.05 -1.76 27.01
C THR A 789 12.12 -1.07 25.64
N ALA A 790 13.33 -0.87 25.14
CA ALA A 790 13.62 -0.30 23.83
C ALA A 790 14.52 -1.25 23.02
N MET A 791 14.13 -1.57 21.79
CA MET A 791 14.90 -2.41 20.87
C MET A 791 15.88 -1.52 20.09
N VAL A 792 17.10 -1.37 20.62
CA VAL A 792 18.09 -0.42 20.12
C VAL A 792 19.11 -1.12 19.21
N PRO A 793 19.10 -0.88 17.88
CA PRO A 793 20.15 -1.35 16.99
C PRO A 793 21.48 -0.60 17.23
N PRO A 794 22.62 -1.12 16.74
CA PRO A 794 23.88 -0.41 16.79
C PRO A 794 23.80 0.99 16.14
N PRO A 795 24.45 2.01 16.73
CA PRO A 795 24.26 3.40 16.33
C PRO A 795 24.92 3.73 14.99
N VAL A 796 24.13 4.17 14.02
CA VAL A 796 24.60 4.84 12.80
C VAL A 796 23.77 6.10 12.58
N ALA A 797 24.43 7.23 12.30
CA ALA A 797 23.74 8.44 11.90
C ALA A 797 23.21 8.32 10.46
N LEU A 798 21.91 8.52 10.27
CA LEU A 798 21.35 8.89 8.97
C LEU A 798 21.91 10.26 8.54
N PRO A 799 22.22 10.48 7.25
CA PRO A 799 22.44 11.84 6.74
C PRO A 799 21.16 12.66 6.90
N VAL A 800 21.29 13.95 7.18
CA VAL A 800 20.15 14.88 7.14
C VAL A 800 19.82 15.15 5.67
N GLU A 801 18.63 14.77 5.20
CA GLU A 801 18.16 15.15 3.87
C GLU A 801 18.03 16.68 3.78
N ALA A 802 18.62 17.27 2.75
CA ALA A 802 18.58 18.71 2.56
C ALA A 802 17.14 19.15 2.23
N VAL A 803 16.61 20.13 2.98
CA VAL A 803 15.29 20.72 2.72
C VAL A 803 15.31 21.42 1.36
N ARG A 804 14.71 20.77 0.36
CA ARG A 804 14.50 21.32 -0.98
C ARG A 804 13.20 22.12 -1.01
N GLY A 805 13.23 23.30 -1.61
CA GLY A 805 12.01 24.07 -1.90
C GLY A 805 11.37 23.72 -3.22
N ASP A 806 10.03 23.60 -3.26
CA ASP A 806 9.29 23.56 -4.52
C ASP A 806 9.14 24.97 -5.13
N PRO A 807 9.31 25.15 -6.45
CA PRO A 807 9.05 26.40 -7.16
C PRO A 807 7.62 26.97 -7.04
N LEU A 808 6.68 26.25 -6.42
CA LEU A 808 5.37 26.75 -6.00
C LEU A 808 5.48 27.91 -5.01
N ILE A 809 6.44 27.86 -4.08
CA ILE A 809 6.69 28.95 -3.12
C ILE A 809 7.52 30.04 -3.80
N GLY A 810 7.00 31.27 -3.81
CA GLY A 810 7.61 32.41 -4.52
C GLY A 810 7.80 33.65 -3.66
N SER A 811 8.35 34.68 -4.30
CA SER A 811 8.49 36.03 -3.77
C SER A 811 7.14 36.76 -3.71
N ALA A 812 7.06 37.83 -2.90
CA ALA A 812 5.96 38.79 -2.96
C ALA A 812 5.78 39.33 -4.39
N ALA A 813 6.89 39.60 -5.08
CA ALA A 813 6.89 40.10 -6.45
C ALA A 813 6.25 39.12 -7.44
N ARG A 814 6.67 37.84 -7.45
CA ARG A 814 6.13 36.81 -8.37
C ARG A 814 4.69 36.40 -8.04
N THR A 815 4.26 36.59 -6.80
CA THR A 815 2.86 36.35 -6.38
C THR A 815 1.98 37.56 -6.70
N GLY A 816 2.52 38.77 -6.57
CA GLY A 816 1.84 40.04 -6.86
C GLY A 816 1.77 40.40 -8.35
N SER A 817 2.56 39.76 -9.21
CA SER A 817 2.54 39.96 -10.66
C SER A 817 1.58 39.04 -11.42
N ARG A 818 0.80 38.21 -10.72
CA ARG A 818 -0.19 37.28 -11.30
C ARG A 818 -1.51 37.99 -11.61
N ASP A 819 -2.31 37.46 -12.54
CA ASP A 819 -3.58 38.05 -13.00
C ASP A 819 -4.55 38.39 -11.84
N TRP A 820 -4.58 37.54 -10.80
CA TRP A 820 -5.41 37.71 -9.61
C TRP A 820 -4.91 36.86 -8.43
N ARG A 821 -5.50 37.04 -7.24
CA ARG A 821 -4.99 36.41 -6.00
C ARG A 821 -6.11 35.96 -5.07
N PHE A 822 -5.89 34.91 -4.28
CA PHE A 822 -6.76 34.55 -3.15
C PHE A 822 -5.92 34.22 -1.91
N ALA A 823 -6.49 34.34 -0.71
CA ALA A 823 -5.81 34.00 0.54
C ALA A 823 -6.27 32.65 1.10
N VAL A 824 -5.41 31.96 1.85
CA VAL A 824 -5.71 30.72 2.57
C VAL A 824 -5.27 30.86 4.03
N LEU A 825 -6.17 30.47 4.94
CA LEU A 825 -5.89 30.25 6.37
C LEU A 825 -6.49 28.92 6.82
N SER A 826 -5.94 28.33 7.88
CA SER A 826 -6.43 27.09 8.49
C SER A 826 -5.92 26.96 9.93
N ASP A 827 -6.46 25.99 10.67
CA ASP A 827 -5.90 25.53 11.96
C ASP A 827 -5.68 26.71 12.95
N ALA A 828 -6.70 27.56 13.08
CA ALA A 828 -6.74 28.65 14.04
C ALA A 828 -7.20 28.18 15.43
N GLN A 829 -8.16 27.24 15.46
CA GLN A 829 -8.70 26.57 16.65
C GLN A 829 -8.96 27.51 17.85
N PHE A 830 -9.92 28.43 17.69
CA PHE A 830 -10.43 29.26 18.80
C PHE A 830 -11.80 28.81 19.32
N LEU A 831 -12.24 29.40 20.44
CA LEU A 831 -13.51 29.13 21.09
C LEU A 831 -14.23 30.45 21.44
N ALA A 832 -15.56 30.49 21.28
CA ALA A 832 -16.41 31.62 21.67
C ALA A 832 -16.34 31.89 23.18
N ARG A 833 -16.22 30.84 23.99
CA ARG A 833 -16.00 30.94 25.45
C ARG A 833 -14.60 31.43 25.85
N GLY A 834 -13.70 31.63 24.89
CA GLY A 834 -12.33 32.10 25.09
C GLY A 834 -12.00 33.42 24.37
N PRO A 835 -12.75 34.52 24.58
CA PRO A 835 -12.56 35.77 23.84
C PRO A 835 -11.22 36.48 24.12
N GLY A 836 -10.53 36.13 25.21
CA GLY A 836 -9.17 36.59 25.51
C GLY A 836 -8.06 35.63 25.08
N SER A 837 -8.36 34.59 24.30
CA SER A 837 -7.40 33.55 23.92
C SER A 837 -6.35 34.02 22.91
N GLN A 838 -5.13 33.50 23.04
CA GLN A 838 -4.04 33.76 22.08
C GLN A 838 -4.41 33.27 20.66
N ALA A 839 -5.13 32.15 20.55
CA ALA A 839 -5.62 31.61 19.29
C ALA A 839 -6.52 32.62 18.55
N LEU A 840 -7.53 33.19 19.23
CA LEU A 840 -8.41 34.21 18.65
C LEU A 840 -7.64 35.50 18.30
N ALA A 841 -6.67 35.91 19.12
CA ALA A 841 -5.85 37.08 18.84
C ALA A 841 -5.00 36.91 17.56
N GLN A 842 -4.43 35.72 17.33
CA GLN A 842 -3.69 35.39 16.11
C GLN A 842 -4.62 35.17 14.90
N ALA A 843 -5.82 34.64 15.09
CA ALA A 843 -6.84 34.55 14.03
C ALA A 843 -7.28 35.95 13.55
N ARG A 844 -7.62 36.86 14.48
CA ARG A 844 -7.97 38.25 14.14
C ARG A 844 -6.77 39.02 13.55
N ARG A 845 -5.52 38.74 13.97
CA ARG A 845 -4.31 39.21 13.28
C ARG A 845 -4.26 38.74 11.83
N THR A 846 -4.41 37.42 11.61
CA THR A 846 -4.36 36.80 10.28
C THR A 846 -5.37 37.44 9.33
N LEU A 847 -6.63 37.57 9.75
CA LEU A 847 -7.69 38.14 8.92
C LEU A 847 -7.42 39.61 8.52
N ARG A 848 -6.82 40.41 9.42
CA ARG A 848 -6.38 41.79 9.13
C ARG A 848 -5.21 41.83 8.15
N GLU A 849 -4.21 40.97 8.32
CA GLU A 849 -3.08 40.86 7.37
C GLU A 849 -3.56 40.40 5.98
N ILE A 850 -4.51 39.47 5.92
CA ILE A 850 -5.18 39.01 4.69
C ILE A 850 -5.90 40.17 4.00
N ARG A 851 -6.76 40.89 4.72
CA ARG A 851 -7.49 42.05 4.18
C ARG A 851 -6.55 43.14 3.67
N ALA A 852 -5.46 43.41 4.39
CA ALA A 852 -4.45 44.39 4.00
C ALA A 852 -3.66 44.00 2.73
N ALA A 853 -3.62 42.72 2.35
CA ALA A 853 -2.97 42.27 1.12
C ALA A 853 -3.85 42.38 -0.14
N GLY A 854 -5.17 42.58 0.02
CA GLY A 854 -6.13 42.72 -1.07
C GLY A 854 -6.23 41.50 -2.01
N PRO A 855 -6.54 40.29 -1.51
CA PRO A 855 -6.97 39.18 -2.37
C PRO A 855 -8.37 39.42 -2.95
N ASP A 856 -8.73 38.68 -4.00
CA ASP A 856 -10.08 38.62 -4.57
C ASP A 856 -11.10 37.98 -3.59
N PHE A 857 -10.65 36.97 -2.83
CA PHE A 857 -11.43 36.26 -1.80
C PHE A 857 -10.50 35.48 -0.85
N VAL A 858 -11.07 34.91 0.21
CA VAL A 858 -10.40 34.12 1.25
C VAL A 858 -10.92 32.67 1.24
N VAL A 859 -10.06 31.70 1.54
CA VAL A 859 -10.40 30.30 1.76
C VAL A 859 -9.99 29.90 3.18
N VAL A 860 -10.96 29.49 4.00
CA VAL A 860 -10.71 28.84 5.29
C VAL A 860 -10.66 27.33 5.03
N ALA A 861 -9.48 26.74 5.12
CA ALA A 861 -9.25 25.30 4.87
C ALA A 861 -9.37 24.46 6.16
N GLY A 862 -10.46 24.66 6.90
CA GLY A 862 -10.83 23.96 8.14
C GLY A 862 -10.08 24.38 9.41
N ASP A 863 -10.61 23.89 10.54
CA ASP A 863 -10.14 24.08 11.90
C ASP A 863 -9.99 25.56 12.31
N LEU A 864 -11.00 26.38 12.00
CA LEU A 864 -11.07 27.76 12.49
C LEU A 864 -11.48 27.78 13.98
N VAL A 865 -12.36 26.86 14.38
CA VAL A 865 -12.77 26.65 15.78
C VAL A 865 -12.13 25.39 16.37
N ASP A 866 -12.15 25.23 17.70
CA ASP A 866 -11.54 24.08 18.38
C ASP A 866 -12.53 22.96 18.75
N GLU A 867 -13.79 23.29 19.07
CA GLU A 867 -14.79 22.27 19.51
C GLU A 867 -16.04 22.18 18.63
N GLY A 868 -16.23 23.04 17.63
CA GLY A 868 -17.35 22.91 16.67
C GLY A 868 -18.74 23.06 17.29
N ALA A 869 -18.87 23.57 18.51
CA ALA A 869 -20.18 23.81 19.11
C ALA A 869 -20.91 24.92 18.32
N PRO A 870 -22.25 24.92 18.26
CA PRO A 870 -23.00 25.95 17.50
C PRO A 870 -22.66 27.40 17.91
N ALA A 871 -22.31 27.63 19.18
CA ALA A 871 -21.85 28.94 19.66
C ALA A 871 -20.45 29.32 19.14
N ASP A 872 -19.55 28.35 18.95
CA ASP A 872 -18.23 28.59 18.35
C ASP A 872 -18.36 28.87 16.85
N LEU A 873 -19.22 28.12 16.14
CA LEU A 873 -19.50 28.31 14.72
C LEU A 873 -20.13 29.70 14.44
N ALA A 874 -21.19 30.07 15.16
CA ALA A 874 -21.81 31.40 15.03
C ALA A 874 -20.83 32.53 15.38
N PHE A 875 -19.98 32.36 16.41
CA PHE A 875 -18.95 33.34 16.73
C PHE A 875 -17.86 33.42 15.65
N ALA A 876 -17.52 32.31 15.01
CA ALA A 876 -16.57 32.29 13.90
C ALA A 876 -17.09 33.03 12.66
N ARG A 877 -18.40 32.99 12.38
CA ARG A 877 -19.04 33.91 11.41
C ARG A 877 -18.77 35.36 11.79
N THR A 878 -19.09 35.76 13.03
CA THR A 878 -18.86 37.14 13.49
C THR A 878 -17.40 37.57 13.36
N VAL A 879 -16.44 36.69 13.70
CA VAL A 879 -15.00 36.97 13.55
C VAL A 879 -14.59 37.17 12.09
N LEU A 880 -15.15 36.41 11.15
CA LEU A 880 -14.91 36.59 9.71
C LEU A 880 -15.52 37.90 9.21
N GLU A 881 -16.77 38.18 9.57
CA GLU A 881 -17.51 39.37 9.14
C GLU A 881 -16.90 40.68 9.71
N ASP A 882 -16.53 40.71 10.99
CA ASP A 882 -15.81 41.81 11.66
C ASP A 882 -14.54 42.20 10.89
N GLU A 883 -13.63 41.24 10.71
CA GLU A 883 -12.25 41.52 10.32
C GLU A 883 -12.11 41.70 8.80
N LEU A 884 -12.83 40.88 8.01
CA LEU A 884 -12.88 41.02 6.55
C LEU A 884 -13.79 42.17 6.12
N GLY A 885 -14.72 42.61 6.98
CA GLY A 885 -15.54 43.81 6.80
C GLY A 885 -16.70 43.66 5.81
N GLY A 886 -17.22 42.44 5.64
CA GLY A 886 -18.37 42.12 4.78
C GLY A 886 -18.14 42.18 3.26
N GLU A 887 -17.24 43.05 2.78
CA GLU A 887 -17.00 43.25 1.34
C GLU A 887 -16.11 42.17 0.70
N LEU A 888 -15.17 41.59 1.45
CA LEU A 888 -14.21 40.60 0.94
C LEU A 888 -14.80 39.18 1.09
N PRO A 889 -15.13 38.47 -0.01
CA PRO A 889 -15.78 37.17 0.07
C PRO A 889 -14.89 36.09 0.70
N TRP A 890 -15.52 35.11 1.34
CA TRP A 890 -14.83 33.96 1.91
C TRP A 890 -15.57 32.65 1.61
N TYR A 891 -14.79 31.58 1.46
CA TYR A 891 -15.27 30.21 1.31
C TYR A 891 -14.70 29.38 2.46
N TYR A 892 -15.57 28.70 3.19
CA TYR A 892 -15.20 27.91 4.37
C TYR A 892 -15.39 26.43 4.06
N VAL A 893 -14.31 25.67 4.13
CA VAL A 893 -14.28 24.21 4.05
C VAL A 893 -14.20 23.67 5.49
N PRO A 894 -15.05 22.72 5.90
CA PRO A 894 -15.03 22.20 7.27
C PRO A 894 -13.82 21.30 7.51
N GLY A 895 -13.17 21.51 8.65
CA GLY A 895 -12.19 20.61 9.25
C GLY A 895 -12.82 19.70 10.30
N ASN A 896 -12.00 18.92 10.99
CA ASN A 896 -12.49 17.95 11.96
C ASN A 896 -12.79 18.57 13.33
N HIS A 897 -12.32 19.78 13.62
CA HIS A 897 -12.72 20.51 14.83
C HIS A 897 -14.10 21.17 14.65
N GLU A 898 -14.52 21.54 13.43
CA GLU A 898 -15.88 22.06 13.17
C GLU A 898 -17.01 21.04 13.44
N VAL A 899 -16.69 19.74 13.50
CA VAL A 899 -17.64 18.65 13.80
C VAL A 899 -17.34 17.92 15.12
N MET A 900 -16.45 18.45 15.98
CA MET A 900 -16.09 17.75 17.22
C MET A 900 -17.23 17.74 18.26
N GLY A 901 -18.04 18.80 18.29
CA GLY A 901 -19.13 19.02 19.25
C GLY A 901 -20.54 18.79 18.69
N GLY A 902 -20.68 18.23 17.49
CA GLY A 902 -21.96 18.07 16.81
C GLY A 902 -21.86 17.29 15.50
N GLY A 903 -22.91 17.37 14.67
CA GLY A 903 -22.88 16.88 13.29
C GLY A 903 -22.54 18.00 12.29
N ILE A 904 -22.20 17.61 11.06
CA ILE A 904 -21.93 18.56 9.96
C ILE A 904 -23.11 19.51 9.68
N ASP A 905 -24.33 19.13 10.05
CA ASP A 905 -25.54 19.94 9.97
C ASP A 905 -25.41 21.30 10.67
N ALA A 906 -24.67 21.38 11.78
CA ALA A 906 -24.44 22.63 12.51
C ALA A 906 -23.57 23.60 11.68
N PHE A 907 -22.52 23.09 11.02
CA PHE A 907 -21.70 23.85 10.08
C PHE A 907 -22.52 24.24 8.84
N VAL A 908 -23.35 23.34 8.30
CA VAL A 908 -24.15 23.60 7.10
C VAL A 908 -25.26 24.62 7.35
N ALA A 909 -25.88 24.59 8.53
CA ALA A 909 -26.87 25.60 8.94
C ALA A 909 -26.25 26.99 9.12
N GLU A 910 -25.05 27.07 9.70
CA GLU A 910 -24.36 28.34 9.94
C GLU A 910 -23.71 28.91 8.67
N PHE A 911 -22.95 28.10 7.92
CA PHE A 911 -22.10 28.56 6.81
C PHE A 911 -22.64 28.25 5.41
N GLY A 912 -23.67 27.41 5.28
CA GLY A 912 -24.11 26.83 4.01
C GLY A 912 -23.33 25.56 3.63
N PRO A 913 -23.55 24.98 2.43
CA PRO A 913 -23.03 23.67 2.04
C PRO A 913 -21.54 23.44 2.33
N ALA A 914 -21.21 22.26 2.87
CA ALA A 914 -19.83 21.83 3.14
C ALA A 914 -19.01 21.64 1.84
N GLN A 915 -19.68 21.19 0.78
CA GLN A 915 -19.13 20.98 -0.56
C GLN A 915 -19.65 22.07 -1.49
N ARG A 916 -18.75 22.67 -2.29
CA ARG A 916 -19.07 23.77 -3.21
C ARG A 916 -18.23 23.67 -4.47
N THR A 917 -18.84 24.04 -5.59
CA THR A 917 -18.12 24.25 -6.86
C THR A 917 -18.41 25.65 -7.39
N PHE A 918 -17.37 26.41 -7.75
CA PHE A 918 -17.51 27.75 -8.33
C PHE A 918 -16.36 28.08 -9.29
N ASP A 919 -16.63 28.91 -10.30
CA ASP A 919 -15.64 29.36 -11.28
C ASP A 919 -15.21 30.81 -10.99
N HIS A 920 -13.93 31.05 -10.72
CA HIS A 920 -13.37 32.41 -10.58
C HIS A 920 -12.29 32.67 -11.63
N LYS A 921 -12.47 33.73 -12.44
CA LYS A 921 -11.54 34.19 -13.49
C LYS A 921 -10.99 33.09 -14.43
N GLY A 922 -11.72 31.97 -14.58
CA GLY A 922 -11.34 30.82 -15.42
C GLY A 922 -10.70 29.65 -14.69
N THR A 923 -10.61 29.68 -13.36
CA THR A 923 -10.27 28.52 -12.51
C THR A 923 -11.52 27.99 -11.81
N ARG A 924 -11.78 26.69 -11.91
CA ARG A 924 -12.83 26.01 -11.13
C ARG A 924 -12.30 25.61 -9.77
N PHE A 925 -12.94 26.08 -8.71
CA PHE A 925 -12.72 25.62 -7.35
C PHE A 925 -13.72 24.51 -7.03
N ILE A 926 -13.24 23.46 -6.36
CA ILE A 926 -14.05 22.35 -5.84
C ILE A 926 -13.66 22.16 -4.38
N THR A 927 -14.58 22.36 -3.44
CA THR A 927 -14.36 22.11 -2.01
C THR A 927 -14.97 20.78 -1.60
N LEU A 928 -14.21 19.98 -0.85
CA LEU A 928 -14.59 18.64 -0.41
C LEU A 928 -14.66 18.61 1.12
N ASP A 929 -15.66 17.89 1.65
CA ASP A 929 -15.82 17.67 3.08
C ASP A 929 -14.95 16.49 3.53
N THR A 930 -13.93 16.79 4.34
CA THR A 930 -13.10 15.78 5.04
C THR A 930 -13.15 15.99 6.55
N SER A 931 -14.24 16.57 7.08
CA SER A 931 -14.41 16.82 8.52
C SER A 931 -14.41 15.52 9.34
N SER A 932 -14.90 14.43 8.76
CA SER A 932 -14.83 13.06 9.27
C SER A 932 -13.50 12.34 8.93
N LEU A 933 -12.43 13.09 8.65
CA LEU A 933 -11.06 12.64 8.34
C LEU A 933 -10.87 11.83 7.04
N GLY A 934 -11.90 11.61 6.22
CA GLY A 934 -11.80 10.89 4.94
C GLY A 934 -12.77 11.41 3.87
N LEU A 935 -12.50 11.12 2.60
CA LEU A 935 -13.33 11.58 1.46
C LEU A 935 -14.69 10.87 1.41
N ARG A 936 -14.77 9.58 1.74
CA ARG A 936 -16.06 8.86 1.79
C ARG A 936 -16.91 9.26 3.00
N GLY A 937 -16.29 9.82 4.04
CA GLY A 937 -16.95 10.29 5.24
C GLY A 937 -17.82 11.54 5.04
N GLY A 938 -17.51 12.39 4.05
CA GLY A 938 -18.40 13.44 3.54
C GLY A 938 -19.44 12.94 2.52
N GLY A 939 -19.62 11.61 2.42
CA GLY A 939 -20.58 10.94 1.55
C GLY A 939 -20.04 10.60 0.16
N PHE A 940 -20.35 9.38 -0.31
CA PHE A 940 -19.95 8.89 -1.65
C PHE A 940 -20.42 9.79 -2.81
N ALA A 941 -21.53 10.51 -2.62
CA ALA A 941 -22.01 11.51 -3.57
C ALA A 941 -20.94 12.57 -3.91
N GLN A 942 -20.10 12.99 -2.95
CA GLN A 942 -19.05 13.99 -3.24
C GLN A 942 -17.93 13.44 -4.13
N ILE A 943 -17.66 12.13 -4.06
CA ILE A 943 -16.65 11.47 -4.89
C ILE A 943 -17.15 11.38 -6.35
N ARG A 944 -18.46 11.15 -6.54
CA ARG A 944 -19.13 11.25 -7.86
C ARG A 944 -19.14 12.70 -8.37
N GLU A 945 -19.45 13.67 -7.52
CA GLU A 945 -19.48 15.09 -7.90
C GLU A 945 -18.09 15.64 -8.25
N LEU A 946 -17.05 15.28 -7.49
CA LEU A 946 -15.66 15.57 -7.84
C LEU A 946 -15.31 15.05 -9.24
N ARG A 947 -15.71 13.81 -9.55
CA ARG A 947 -15.52 13.21 -10.88
C ARG A 947 -16.26 13.99 -11.96
N ALA A 948 -17.55 14.26 -11.74
CA ALA A 948 -18.39 15.01 -12.68
C ALA A 948 -17.87 16.42 -12.94
N GLN A 949 -17.36 17.11 -11.91
CA GLN A 949 -16.82 18.46 -12.03
C GLN A 949 -15.45 18.50 -12.70
N LEU A 950 -14.61 17.48 -12.55
CA LEU A 950 -13.39 17.34 -13.34
C LEU A 950 -13.72 17.10 -14.83
N ASP A 951 -14.70 16.27 -15.15
CA ASP A 951 -15.10 16.02 -16.55
C ASP A 951 -15.82 17.23 -17.18
N ALA A 952 -16.65 17.95 -16.41
CA ALA A 952 -17.25 19.21 -16.84
C ALA A 952 -16.19 20.31 -17.03
N ALA A 953 -15.21 20.42 -16.13
CA ALA A 953 -14.08 21.34 -16.28
C ALA A 953 -13.17 20.97 -17.45
N ALA A 954 -13.10 19.68 -17.85
CA ALA A 954 -12.35 19.26 -19.03
C ALA A 954 -13.04 19.74 -20.30
N ALA A 955 -14.36 19.56 -20.39
CA ALA A 955 -15.19 19.94 -21.53
C ALA A 955 -15.35 21.47 -21.72
N ASP A 956 -15.43 22.26 -20.64
CA ASP A 956 -15.71 23.69 -20.73
C ASP A 956 -14.47 24.50 -21.19
N PRO A 957 -14.50 25.20 -22.35
CA PRO A 957 -13.37 26.00 -22.84
C PRO A 957 -13.15 27.30 -22.05
N ARG A 958 -14.09 27.70 -21.17
CA ARG A 958 -13.95 28.88 -20.30
C ARG A 958 -13.03 28.60 -19.12
N VAL A 959 -13.05 27.35 -18.63
CA VAL A 959 -12.22 26.84 -17.53
C VAL A 959 -10.84 26.46 -18.08
N GLY A 960 -9.80 27.14 -17.62
CA GLY A 960 -8.39 26.87 -17.95
C GLY A 960 -7.65 26.10 -16.85
N SER A 961 -8.18 26.05 -15.63
CA SER A 961 -7.59 25.34 -14.49
C SER A 961 -8.65 24.80 -13.51
N VAL A 962 -8.28 23.81 -12.70
CA VAL A 962 -9.04 23.32 -11.53
C VAL A 962 -8.17 23.45 -10.28
N LEU A 963 -8.78 23.77 -9.14
CA LEU A 963 -8.16 23.74 -7.83
C LEU A 963 -9.09 23.04 -6.83
N VAL A 964 -8.61 21.95 -6.22
CA VAL A 964 -9.34 21.21 -5.16
C VAL A 964 -8.89 21.69 -3.79
N VAL A 965 -9.85 21.94 -2.89
CA VAL A 965 -9.61 22.28 -1.48
C VAL A 965 -10.31 21.27 -0.56
N GLN A 966 -9.58 20.72 0.40
CA GLN A 966 -10.16 19.91 1.48
C GLN A 966 -9.28 20.07 2.74
N HIS A 967 -9.84 19.90 3.94
CA HIS A 967 -9.05 20.12 5.16
C HIS A 967 -7.91 19.10 5.32
N VAL A 968 -8.20 17.80 5.21
CA VAL A 968 -7.24 16.72 5.45
C VAL A 968 -6.52 16.31 4.15
N PRO A 969 -5.21 16.54 3.98
CA PRO A 969 -4.52 16.30 2.71
C PRO A 969 -4.28 14.81 2.41
N PRO A 970 -4.13 14.41 1.13
CA PRO A 970 -3.79 13.02 0.79
C PRO A 970 -2.38 12.61 1.20
N ARG A 971 -1.49 13.58 1.47
CA ARG A 971 -0.11 13.39 1.93
C ARG A 971 0.17 14.28 3.13
N ASP A 972 0.86 13.73 4.11
CA ASP A 972 1.43 14.42 5.25
C ASP A 972 2.96 14.36 5.09
N PRO A 973 3.68 15.50 5.03
CA PRO A 973 5.12 15.58 4.82
C PRO A 973 5.95 15.25 6.08
N THR A 974 5.31 15.06 7.24
CA THR A 974 5.99 14.69 8.48
C THR A 974 6.39 13.21 8.49
N PRO A 975 7.45 12.81 9.22
CA PRO A 975 7.81 11.40 9.40
C PRO A 975 6.68 10.52 9.93
N GLN A 976 5.79 11.10 10.74
CA GLN A 976 4.68 10.43 11.41
C GLN A 976 3.58 10.04 10.41
N GLN A 977 3.36 10.85 9.37
CA GLN A 977 2.35 10.65 8.33
C GLN A 977 0.93 10.41 8.90
N GLY A 978 0.62 11.07 10.02
CA GLY A 978 -0.60 10.87 10.81
C GLY A 978 -1.73 11.86 10.47
N SER A 979 -1.41 12.99 9.84
CA SER A 979 -2.35 14.06 9.49
C SER A 979 -2.68 14.06 7.99
N ARG A 980 -3.05 12.90 7.45
CA ARG A 980 -3.41 12.68 6.05
C ARG A 980 -4.67 11.81 5.93
N LEU A 981 -5.26 11.76 4.73
CA LEU A 981 -6.31 10.78 4.41
C LEU A 981 -5.85 9.37 4.84
N PRO A 982 -6.55 8.72 5.80
CA PRO A 982 -6.13 7.44 6.35
C PRO A 982 -6.34 6.32 5.32
N ASP A 983 -7.41 6.40 4.54
CA ASP A 983 -7.63 5.59 3.37
C ASP A 983 -6.63 5.99 2.26
N ARG A 984 -5.79 5.03 1.87
CA ARG A 984 -4.73 5.27 0.87
C ARG A 984 -5.23 5.11 -0.56
N LYS A 985 -6.32 4.37 -0.79
CA LYS A 985 -6.98 4.30 -2.10
C LYS A 985 -7.74 5.58 -2.41
N GLU A 986 -8.37 6.22 -1.42
CA GLU A 986 -8.93 7.59 -1.54
C GLU A 986 -7.86 8.61 -1.97
N ALA A 987 -6.70 8.59 -1.31
CA ALA A 987 -5.57 9.44 -1.67
C ALA A 987 -5.05 9.17 -3.09
N ALA A 988 -4.89 7.89 -3.47
CA ALA A 988 -4.47 7.51 -4.83
C ALA A 988 -5.50 7.89 -5.90
N LEU A 989 -6.80 7.83 -5.58
CA LEU A 989 -7.89 8.21 -6.49
C LEU A 989 -7.81 9.71 -6.81
N LEU A 990 -7.72 10.56 -5.78
CA LEU A 990 -7.60 12.02 -5.92
C LEU A 990 -6.34 12.42 -6.69
N GLU A 991 -5.18 11.86 -6.32
CA GLU A 991 -3.89 12.14 -6.98
C GLU A 991 -3.88 11.67 -8.44
N SER A 992 -4.42 10.47 -8.73
CA SER A 992 -4.54 9.94 -10.09
C SER A 992 -5.47 10.81 -10.95
N TRP A 993 -6.63 11.24 -10.41
CA TRP A 993 -7.60 12.07 -11.13
C TRP A 993 -7.08 13.46 -11.46
N LEU A 994 -6.47 14.18 -10.51
CA LEU A 994 -5.90 15.51 -10.79
C LEU A 994 -4.75 15.43 -11.81
N SER A 995 -3.91 14.40 -11.67
CA SER A 995 -2.80 14.15 -12.62
C SER A 995 -3.29 13.74 -14.01
N ALA A 996 -4.36 12.93 -14.08
CA ALA A 996 -4.99 12.52 -15.34
C ALA A 996 -5.68 13.69 -16.03
N PHE A 997 -6.45 14.50 -15.30
CA PHE A 997 -7.08 15.72 -15.80
C PHE A 997 -6.04 16.67 -16.40
N ARG A 998 -4.97 16.97 -15.63
CA ARG A 998 -3.84 17.80 -16.06
C ARG A 998 -3.22 17.28 -17.36
N ARG A 999 -2.87 15.98 -17.43
CA ARG A 999 -2.21 15.36 -18.59
C ARG A 999 -3.09 15.27 -19.83
N SER A 1000 -4.38 14.96 -19.69
CA SER A 1000 -5.29 14.77 -20.83
C SER A 1000 -5.78 16.09 -21.42
N THR A 1001 -6.05 17.08 -20.57
CA THR A 1001 -6.58 18.39 -20.99
C THR A 1001 -5.50 19.43 -21.25
N GLY A 1002 -4.33 19.33 -20.62
CA GLY A 1002 -3.31 20.38 -20.58
C GLY A 1002 -3.67 21.58 -19.71
N LYS A 1003 -4.82 21.55 -19.01
CA LYS A 1003 -5.28 22.59 -18.09
C LYS A 1003 -4.50 22.56 -16.78
N GLY A 1004 -4.53 23.67 -16.04
CA GLY A 1004 -3.98 23.70 -14.69
C GLY A 1004 -4.74 22.77 -13.74
N ALA A 1005 -4.02 22.10 -12.85
CA ALA A 1005 -4.58 21.37 -11.71
C ALA A 1005 -3.73 21.71 -10.48
N ALA A 1006 -4.34 21.91 -9.32
CA ALA A 1006 -3.66 22.13 -8.05
C ALA A 1006 -4.51 21.64 -6.86
N PHE A 1007 -3.86 21.46 -5.71
CA PHE A 1007 -4.48 21.05 -4.46
C PHE A 1007 -4.08 21.96 -3.30
N VAL A 1008 -5.02 22.23 -2.38
CA VAL A 1008 -4.79 22.95 -1.12
C VAL A 1008 -5.45 22.19 0.06
N GLY A 1009 -4.74 22.08 1.18
CA GLY A 1009 -5.31 21.62 2.45
C GLY A 1009 -4.59 22.17 3.70
N GLY A 1010 -5.01 21.75 4.89
CA GLY A 1010 -4.48 22.16 6.20
C GLY A 1010 -4.12 20.95 7.07
N HIS A 1011 -4.63 20.91 8.31
CA HIS A 1011 -4.69 19.75 9.22
C HIS A 1011 -3.35 19.24 9.79
N VAL A 1012 -2.29 19.18 8.98
CA VAL A 1012 -0.92 18.84 9.44
C VAL A 1012 -0.37 19.94 10.37
N GLY A 1013 -0.92 21.15 10.30
CA GLY A 1013 -0.45 22.31 11.03
C GLY A 1013 1.00 22.68 10.75
N THR A 1014 1.39 22.51 9.49
CA THR A 1014 2.75 22.67 8.96
C THR A 1014 2.67 23.28 7.57
N PHE A 1015 3.38 24.39 7.34
CA PHE A 1015 3.49 24.94 5.99
C PHE A 1015 4.35 24.01 5.12
N HIS A 1016 3.84 23.57 3.98
CA HIS A 1016 4.59 22.71 3.06
C HIS A 1016 4.12 22.85 1.60
N ALA A 1017 5.03 22.58 0.67
CA ALA A 1017 4.77 22.54 -0.76
C ALA A 1017 5.62 21.46 -1.44
N ASP A 1018 5.01 20.64 -2.29
CA ASP A 1018 5.65 19.65 -3.16
C ASP A 1018 4.78 19.48 -4.42
N ARG A 1019 5.18 18.59 -5.34
CA ARG A 1019 4.39 18.20 -6.51
C ARG A 1019 4.21 16.69 -6.57
N VAL A 1020 3.05 16.28 -7.10
CA VAL A 1020 2.71 14.88 -7.35
C VAL A 1020 2.34 14.76 -8.83
N ASP A 1021 3.13 14.00 -9.61
CA ASP A 1021 2.88 13.78 -11.05
C ASP A 1021 2.66 15.08 -11.87
N GLY A 1022 3.30 16.18 -11.44
CA GLY A 1022 3.21 17.52 -12.01
C GLY A 1022 2.11 18.44 -11.45
N VAL A 1023 1.21 17.93 -10.60
CA VAL A 1023 0.21 18.73 -9.87
C VAL A 1023 0.86 19.38 -8.64
N PRO A 1024 0.75 20.71 -8.41
CA PRO A 1024 1.23 21.35 -7.19
C PRO A 1024 0.30 21.10 -5.99
N TYR A 1025 0.90 20.78 -4.85
CA TYR A 1025 0.21 20.57 -3.57
C TYR A 1025 0.68 21.62 -2.56
N LEU A 1026 -0.25 22.37 -1.97
CA LEU A 1026 -0.01 23.24 -0.83
C LEU A 1026 -0.65 22.63 0.43
N VAL A 1027 0.16 22.48 1.48
CA VAL A 1027 -0.35 22.31 2.86
C VAL A 1027 -0.14 23.64 3.58
N ASN A 1028 -1.23 24.28 4.00
CA ASN A 1028 -1.22 25.48 4.82
C ASN A 1028 -0.94 25.08 6.28
N GLY A 1029 -0.14 25.87 6.99
CA GLY A 1029 0.12 25.70 8.42
C GLY A 1029 -0.71 26.64 9.29
N ASN A 1030 -0.55 26.51 10.61
CA ASN A 1030 -1.46 27.13 11.58
C ASN A 1030 -1.52 28.66 11.49
N SER A 1031 -2.73 29.18 11.39
CA SER A 1031 -3.01 30.62 11.46
C SER A 1031 -3.32 31.13 12.88
N GLY A 1032 -3.55 30.24 13.85
CA GLY A 1032 -3.78 30.63 15.25
C GLY A 1032 -3.20 29.68 16.29
N LYS A 1033 -3.30 28.36 16.07
CA LYS A 1033 -2.78 27.31 16.94
C LYS A 1033 -1.24 27.27 16.94
N ALA A 1034 -0.62 26.79 18.02
CA ALA A 1034 0.82 26.52 18.05
C ALA A 1034 1.20 25.46 16.97
N PRO A 1035 2.24 25.67 16.12
CA PRO A 1035 2.55 24.77 15.00
C PRO A 1035 2.98 23.37 15.43
N SER A 1036 2.58 22.36 14.66
CA SER A 1036 2.77 20.92 14.95
C SER A 1036 4.20 20.41 14.78
N THR A 1037 5.06 21.16 14.08
CA THR A 1037 6.38 20.71 13.61
C THR A 1037 7.54 21.60 14.08
N PRO A 1038 8.80 21.14 13.88
CA PRO A 1038 10.00 21.95 14.08
C PRO A 1038 10.06 23.18 13.17
N VAL A 1039 10.70 24.25 13.66
CA VAL A 1039 10.75 25.57 13.00
C VAL A 1039 11.44 25.56 11.63
N ASP A 1040 12.35 24.61 11.41
CA ASP A 1040 13.11 24.46 10.18
C ASP A 1040 12.39 23.59 9.13
N ARG A 1041 11.22 23.04 9.46
CA ARG A 1041 10.38 22.15 8.64
C ARG A 1041 8.95 22.66 8.45
N GLY A 1042 8.74 23.98 8.51
CA GLY A 1042 7.42 24.61 8.32
C GLY A 1042 6.62 24.86 9.61
N GLY A 1043 7.22 24.60 10.77
CA GLY A 1043 6.62 24.82 12.09
C GLY A 1043 6.62 26.28 12.54
N PHE A 1044 5.87 27.14 11.85
CA PHE A 1044 5.63 28.54 12.22
C PHE A 1044 4.16 28.93 12.01
N THR A 1045 3.71 30.01 12.64
CA THR A 1045 2.35 30.53 12.43
C THR A 1045 2.27 31.54 11.29
N GLY A 1046 1.15 31.61 10.58
CA GLY A 1046 0.95 32.54 9.47
C GLY A 1046 -0.19 32.14 8.55
N TRP A 1047 -0.09 32.52 7.27
CA TRP A 1047 -1.11 32.26 6.25
C TRP A 1047 -0.50 32.27 4.85
N SER A 1048 -1.26 31.89 3.82
CA SER A 1048 -0.78 31.80 2.44
C SER A 1048 -1.53 32.76 1.50
N LEU A 1049 -0.81 33.54 0.69
CA LEU A 1049 -1.38 34.32 -0.41
C LEU A 1049 -1.06 33.60 -1.73
N VAL A 1050 -2.08 33.18 -2.47
CA VAL A 1050 -1.92 32.47 -3.74
C VAL A 1050 -2.20 33.43 -4.89
N GLY A 1051 -1.22 33.61 -5.78
CA GLY A 1051 -1.38 34.32 -7.06
C GLY A 1051 -1.60 33.33 -8.19
N VAL A 1052 -2.51 33.66 -9.10
CA VAL A 1052 -3.02 32.74 -10.14
C VAL A 1052 -3.13 33.46 -11.49
N ASP A 1053 -2.69 32.80 -12.56
CA ASP A 1053 -2.81 33.24 -13.95
C ASP A 1053 -3.79 32.36 -14.74
N ARG A 1054 -4.37 32.91 -15.81
CA ARG A 1054 -5.27 32.17 -16.69
C ARG A 1054 -4.52 31.38 -17.78
N VAL A 1055 -4.48 30.05 -17.64
CA VAL A 1055 -3.91 29.14 -18.65
C VAL A 1055 -4.59 29.28 -20.02
N SER A 1056 -3.85 29.74 -21.03
CA SER A 1056 -4.34 29.95 -22.39
C SER A 1056 -4.53 28.63 -23.18
N PRO A 1057 -5.37 28.61 -24.23
CA PRO A 1057 -5.50 27.44 -25.11
C PRO A 1057 -4.19 27.00 -25.79
N ALA A 1058 -3.23 27.91 -25.97
CA ALA A 1058 -1.91 27.61 -26.54
C ALA A 1058 -1.02 26.84 -25.55
N GLU A 1059 -1.01 27.25 -24.27
CA GLU A 1059 -0.33 26.51 -23.21
C GLU A 1059 -0.97 25.14 -22.97
N GLN A 1060 -2.31 25.06 -23.00
CA GLN A 1060 -3.01 23.78 -22.92
C GLN A 1060 -2.64 22.85 -24.07
N ALA A 1061 -2.47 23.37 -25.29
CA ALA A 1061 -1.99 22.58 -26.42
C ALA A 1061 -0.54 22.12 -26.22
N ALA A 1062 0.38 23.00 -25.81
CA ALA A 1062 1.76 22.65 -25.51
C ALA A 1062 1.87 21.58 -24.41
N ALA A 1063 1.10 21.72 -23.33
CA ALA A 1063 1.04 20.75 -22.24
C ALA A 1063 0.49 19.39 -22.69
N ARG A 1064 -0.54 19.34 -23.56
CA ARG A 1064 -1.01 18.07 -24.15
C ARG A 1064 0.00 17.41 -25.10
N HIS A 1065 0.86 18.19 -25.74
CA HIS A 1065 1.96 17.64 -26.55
C HIS A 1065 3.13 17.12 -25.71
N LEU A 1066 3.35 17.66 -24.51
CA LEU A 1066 4.43 17.29 -23.59
C LEU A 1066 3.90 17.03 -22.15
N PRO A 1067 2.99 16.05 -21.94
CA PRO A 1067 2.22 15.90 -20.68
C PRO A 1067 3.08 15.53 -19.45
N TRP A 1068 4.29 15.05 -19.69
CA TRP A 1068 5.28 14.67 -18.67
C TRP A 1068 6.29 15.79 -18.34
N THR A 1069 6.17 16.96 -18.98
CA THR A 1069 6.75 18.21 -18.45
C THR A 1069 5.82 18.81 -17.41
N GLY A 1070 6.27 19.78 -16.60
CA GLY A 1070 5.50 20.38 -15.51
C GLY A 1070 4.19 21.06 -15.93
N GLY A 1071 4.01 21.39 -17.22
CA GLY A 1071 2.84 22.09 -17.73
C GLY A 1071 2.95 23.62 -17.53
N PRO A 1072 1.83 24.36 -17.57
CA PRO A 1072 1.84 25.81 -17.41
C PRO A 1072 2.30 26.21 -16.00
N ASP A 1073 3.13 27.27 -15.89
CA ASP A 1073 3.42 27.94 -14.62
C ASP A 1073 2.31 28.94 -14.31
N TRP A 1074 1.16 28.46 -13.81
CA TRP A 1074 -0.07 29.24 -13.66
C TRP A 1074 -0.37 29.67 -12.22
N LEU A 1075 0.46 29.29 -11.24
CA LEU A 1075 0.16 29.48 -9.82
C LEU A 1075 1.43 29.66 -8.99
N THR A 1076 1.40 30.55 -8.00
CA THR A 1076 2.51 30.76 -7.04
C THR A 1076 1.96 31.16 -5.68
N VAL A 1077 2.60 30.67 -4.63
CA VAL A 1077 2.21 30.92 -3.24
C VAL A 1077 3.26 31.80 -2.57
N GLN A 1078 2.82 32.90 -1.95
CA GLN A 1078 3.58 33.59 -0.93
C GLN A 1078 3.16 33.03 0.44
N THR A 1079 4.03 32.27 1.10
CA THR A 1079 3.81 31.80 2.47
C THR A 1079 4.24 32.90 3.44
N ARG A 1080 3.28 33.48 4.15
CA ARG A 1080 3.45 34.69 4.98
C ARG A 1080 3.40 34.32 6.45
N ALA A 1081 4.57 34.11 7.04
CA ALA A 1081 4.71 33.93 8.48
C ALA A 1081 4.31 35.21 9.23
N HIS A 1082 3.72 35.07 10.42
CA HIS A 1082 3.64 36.17 11.37
C HIS A 1082 5.05 36.62 11.77
N VAL A 1083 5.27 37.93 11.88
CA VAL A 1083 6.57 38.51 12.23
C VAL A 1083 6.39 39.43 13.45
N ASP A 1084 7.09 39.12 14.54
CA ASP A 1084 7.22 39.96 15.74
C ASP A 1084 8.66 40.48 15.92
N GLY A 1085 9.52 40.19 14.95
CA GLY A 1085 10.90 40.63 14.79
C GLY A 1085 11.54 39.92 13.60
N LEU A 1086 12.45 40.58 12.88
CA LEU A 1086 13.21 40.00 11.78
C LEU A 1086 14.69 40.34 11.95
N THR A 1087 15.54 39.32 11.86
CA THR A 1087 17.00 39.43 12.02
C THR A 1087 17.72 39.03 10.72
N LEU A 1088 18.90 39.62 10.48
CA LEU A 1088 19.74 39.34 9.32
C LEU A 1088 21.22 39.33 9.74
N GLY A 1089 21.83 38.14 9.73
CA GLY A 1089 23.24 37.91 10.07
C GLY A 1089 24.09 37.63 8.84
N LEU A 1090 25.10 38.48 8.62
CA LEU A 1090 26.18 38.27 7.64
C LEU A 1090 27.47 38.93 8.15
N PRO A 1091 28.66 38.52 7.70
CA PRO A 1091 29.91 39.12 8.17
C PRO A 1091 30.04 40.59 7.73
N VAL A 1092 30.51 41.43 8.65
CA VAL A 1092 30.77 42.87 8.42
C VAL A 1092 31.87 43.08 7.38
N SER A 1093 32.80 42.13 7.27
CA SER A 1093 33.95 42.15 6.34
C SER A 1093 34.11 40.78 5.66
N LEU A 1094 34.37 40.77 4.35
CA LEU A 1094 34.53 39.56 3.55
C LEU A 1094 35.62 39.76 2.47
N PRO A 1095 36.71 38.98 2.40
CA PRO A 1095 37.70 39.16 1.34
C PRO A 1095 37.13 38.91 -0.05
N ALA A 1096 37.60 39.66 -1.06
CA ALA A 1096 37.30 39.36 -2.46
C ALA A 1096 37.82 37.96 -2.83
N GLY A 1097 36.99 37.17 -3.51
CA GLY A 1097 37.19 35.73 -3.77
C GLY A 1097 36.68 34.80 -2.66
N ALA A 1098 36.41 35.31 -1.45
CA ALA A 1098 35.85 34.51 -0.36
C ALA A 1098 34.31 34.49 -0.39
N GLY A 1099 33.71 33.58 0.38
CA GLY A 1099 32.26 33.59 0.63
C GLY A 1099 31.90 33.03 1.99
N ALA A 1100 30.73 33.43 2.50
CA ALA A 1100 30.24 33.15 3.83
C ALA A 1100 28.73 32.86 3.80
N PRO A 1101 28.19 32.09 4.75
CA PRO A 1101 26.74 31.94 4.89
C PRO A 1101 26.08 33.25 5.34
N VAL A 1102 24.82 33.43 4.98
CA VAL A 1102 23.91 34.44 5.54
C VAL A 1102 22.82 33.73 6.31
N THR A 1103 22.50 34.21 7.50
CA THR A 1103 21.36 33.74 8.29
C THR A 1103 20.29 34.83 8.37
N ALA A 1104 19.02 34.43 8.38
CA ALA A 1104 17.92 35.32 8.68
C ALA A 1104 16.89 34.57 9.54
N GLY A 1105 16.30 35.27 10.51
CA GLY A 1105 15.42 34.68 11.51
C GLY A 1105 14.21 35.56 11.80
N VAL A 1106 13.02 34.97 11.73
CA VAL A 1106 11.75 35.57 12.13
C VAL A 1106 11.44 35.16 13.56
N ARG A 1107 11.28 36.14 14.44
CA ARG A 1107 10.79 35.91 15.80
C ARG A 1107 9.25 35.90 15.81
N GLN A 1108 8.67 34.91 16.47
CA GLN A 1108 7.26 34.83 16.80
C GLN A 1108 7.08 34.75 18.32
N GLY A 1109 6.21 35.59 18.89
CA GLY A 1109 6.01 35.70 20.33
C GLY A 1109 7.01 36.64 21.04
N GLN A 1110 6.96 36.65 22.37
CA GLN A 1110 7.69 37.57 23.25
C GLN A 1110 8.25 36.83 24.48
N GLY A 1111 9.33 37.36 25.06
CA GLY A 1111 9.97 36.79 26.26
C GLY A 1111 10.58 35.41 26.02
N ALA A 1112 10.70 34.61 27.08
CA ALA A 1112 11.32 33.27 27.04
C ALA A 1112 10.53 32.23 26.22
N GLY A 1113 9.27 32.53 25.85
CA GLY A 1113 8.47 31.70 24.94
C GLY A 1113 8.58 32.09 23.47
N ALA A 1114 9.42 33.08 23.11
CA ALA A 1114 9.59 33.50 21.72
C ALA A 1114 10.31 32.42 20.89
N ARG A 1115 9.77 32.15 19.70
CA ARG A 1115 10.24 31.16 18.72
C ARG A 1115 11.00 31.88 17.61
N GLU A 1116 12.29 31.58 17.44
CA GLU A 1116 13.08 32.01 16.28
C GLU A 1116 12.93 30.99 15.15
N VAL A 1117 12.43 31.45 14.00
CA VAL A 1117 12.13 30.64 12.82
C VAL A 1117 13.09 31.01 11.69
N PRO A 1118 13.85 30.06 11.10
CA PRO A 1118 14.70 30.35 9.95
C PRO A 1118 13.91 30.93 8.77
N ALA A 1119 14.28 32.12 8.31
CA ALA A 1119 13.65 32.78 7.17
C ALA A 1119 14.14 32.15 5.85
N ARG A 1120 13.53 31.02 5.49
CA ARG A 1120 13.78 30.23 4.28
C ARG A 1120 12.56 29.36 3.97
N PHE A 1121 12.57 28.64 2.83
CA PHE A 1121 11.52 27.68 2.49
C PHE A 1121 11.17 26.76 3.69
N PRO A 1122 9.87 26.55 4.01
CA PRO A 1122 8.67 26.90 3.20
C PRO A 1122 8.15 28.33 3.38
N MET A 1123 8.82 29.19 4.15
CA MET A 1123 8.52 30.61 4.26
C MET A 1123 8.98 31.38 3.01
N SER A 1124 8.14 32.27 2.48
CA SER A 1124 8.55 33.19 1.40
C SER A 1124 9.47 34.28 1.93
N THR A 1125 10.58 34.51 1.24
CA THR A 1125 11.54 35.57 1.59
C THR A 1125 11.92 36.39 0.36
N ASP A 1126 11.86 37.70 0.50
CA ASP A 1126 12.09 38.68 -0.56
C ASP A 1126 13.45 39.35 -0.36
N TRP A 1127 14.45 38.87 -1.10
CA TRP A 1127 15.84 39.33 -1.00
C TRP A 1127 16.13 40.47 -1.97
N SER A 1128 16.83 41.50 -1.48
CA SER A 1128 17.19 42.72 -2.20
C SER A 1128 18.56 43.23 -1.75
N GLY A 1129 19.16 44.13 -2.52
CA GLY A 1129 20.45 44.73 -2.16
C GLY A 1129 20.67 46.09 -2.80
N SER A 1130 21.78 46.74 -2.45
CA SER A 1130 22.21 47.98 -3.09
C SER A 1130 22.56 47.77 -4.58
N PRO A 1131 22.63 48.82 -5.43
CA PRO A 1131 22.91 48.69 -6.88
C PRO A 1131 24.28 48.09 -7.27
N ASN A 1132 25.08 47.66 -6.29
CA ASN A 1132 26.35 46.96 -6.41
C ASN A 1132 26.34 45.58 -5.70
N MET A 1133 25.16 45.02 -5.40
CA MET A 1133 24.94 43.67 -4.91
C MET A 1133 24.21 42.85 -5.98
N GLN A 1134 24.76 41.70 -6.38
CA GLN A 1134 23.97 40.70 -7.13
C GLN A 1134 23.06 39.96 -6.16
N ILE A 1135 21.80 39.72 -6.56
CA ILE A 1135 20.92 38.73 -5.92
C ILE A 1135 20.74 37.55 -6.88
N GLY A 1136 20.85 36.32 -6.38
CA GLY A 1136 20.94 35.10 -7.17
C GLY A 1136 22.38 34.76 -7.58
N ASP A 1137 22.53 33.97 -8.64
CA ASP A 1137 23.79 33.38 -9.09
C ASP A 1137 24.93 34.43 -9.22
N PRO A 1138 26.07 34.25 -8.51
CA PRO A 1138 27.26 35.08 -8.67
C PRO A 1138 27.82 35.17 -10.10
N ALA A 1139 27.60 34.17 -10.96
CA ALA A 1139 27.99 34.22 -12.37
C ALA A 1139 27.19 35.27 -13.17
N GLY A 1140 26.00 35.66 -12.71
CA GLY A 1140 25.22 36.77 -13.27
C GLY A 1140 25.69 38.16 -12.83
N ALA A 1141 26.72 38.26 -11.98
CA ALA A 1141 27.19 39.53 -11.45
C ALA A 1141 27.85 40.41 -12.52
N ARG A 1142 27.44 41.69 -12.55
CA ARG A 1142 28.00 42.69 -13.46
C ARG A 1142 29.39 43.14 -12.96
N PRO A 1143 30.26 43.72 -13.81
CA PRO A 1143 31.55 44.31 -13.38
C PRO A 1143 31.39 45.36 -12.26
N TRP A 1144 30.19 45.93 -12.17
CA TRP A 1144 29.56 46.59 -11.03
C TRP A 1144 29.80 46.05 -9.62
N HIS A 1145 29.54 44.77 -9.45
CA HIS A 1145 29.05 44.26 -8.18
C HIS A 1145 30.21 43.99 -7.23
N VAL A 1146 30.07 44.46 -6.00
CA VAL A 1146 31.02 44.31 -4.89
C VAL A 1146 30.87 42.93 -4.28
N ALA A 1147 29.63 42.46 -4.15
CA ALA A 1147 29.28 41.14 -3.65
C ALA A 1147 28.11 40.53 -4.43
N ALA A 1148 27.93 39.22 -4.27
CA ALA A 1148 26.76 38.48 -4.74
C ALA A 1148 26.17 37.65 -3.59
N TYR A 1149 24.86 37.72 -3.39
CA TYR A 1149 24.13 36.84 -2.49
C TYR A 1149 23.17 35.95 -3.26
N ASP A 1150 23.35 34.64 -3.15
CA ASP A 1150 22.43 33.65 -3.71
C ASP A 1150 21.50 33.11 -2.60
N PRO A 1151 20.18 33.38 -2.66
CA PRO A 1151 19.21 32.82 -1.71
C PRO A 1151 19.05 31.30 -1.78
N SER A 1152 19.40 30.66 -2.91
CA SER A 1152 19.21 29.22 -3.08
C SER A 1152 20.27 28.38 -2.35
N THR A 1153 21.52 28.85 -2.32
CA THR A 1153 22.59 28.28 -1.47
C THR A 1153 22.76 28.98 -0.12
N GLY A 1154 22.06 30.11 0.10
CA GLY A 1154 22.19 30.92 1.31
C GLY A 1154 23.55 31.60 1.45
N ARG A 1155 24.30 31.77 0.35
CA ARG A 1155 25.73 32.14 0.38
C ARG A 1155 25.99 33.53 -0.19
N LEU A 1156 26.68 34.35 0.59
CA LEU A 1156 27.27 35.62 0.17
C LEU A 1156 28.70 35.37 -0.34
N SER A 1157 29.06 35.95 -1.50
CA SER A 1157 30.39 35.88 -2.09
C SER A 1157 30.93 37.30 -2.33
N GLY A 1158 32.15 37.58 -1.87
CA GLY A 1158 32.83 38.85 -2.11
C GLY A 1158 33.48 38.84 -3.50
N LEU A 1159 33.13 39.77 -4.37
CA LEU A 1159 33.59 39.79 -5.76
C LEU A 1159 34.80 40.72 -5.94
N ARG A 1160 34.71 41.94 -5.39
CA ARG A 1160 35.75 42.97 -5.51
C ARG A 1160 35.63 44.01 -4.38
N PRO A 1161 36.69 44.76 -4.05
CA PRO A 1161 36.66 45.71 -2.94
C PRO A 1161 35.56 46.76 -3.02
N GLY A 1162 34.96 47.09 -1.87
CA GLY A 1162 33.91 48.10 -1.74
C GLY A 1162 32.93 47.77 -0.62
N THR A 1163 31.80 48.47 -0.56
CA THR A 1163 30.75 48.24 0.45
C THR A 1163 29.40 48.05 -0.23
N ALA A 1164 28.63 47.05 0.20
CA ALA A 1164 27.30 46.75 -0.30
C ALA A 1164 26.33 46.45 0.86
N VAL A 1165 25.03 46.58 0.59
CA VAL A 1165 23.94 46.28 1.54
C VAL A 1165 23.16 45.07 1.02
N LEU A 1166 22.86 44.14 1.93
CA LEU A 1166 21.92 43.04 1.74
C LEU A 1166 20.69 43.30 2.59
N ALA A 1167 19.50 42.99 2.08
CA ALA A 1167 18.26 43.12 2.81
C ALA A 1167 17.30 41.96 2.51
N VAL A 1168 16.61 41.50 3.54
CA VAL A 1168 15.56 40.48 3.47
C VAL A 1168 14.25 41.08 3.94
N THR A 1169 13.16 40.76 3.23
CA THR A 1169 11.79 41.13 3.61
C THR A 1169 10.96 39.87 3.79
N VAL A 1170 10.16 39.83 4.87
CA VAL A 1170 9.22 38.74 5.18
C VAL A 1170 7.92 39.38 5.64
N ASN A 1171 6.80 39.01 5.00
CA ASN A 1171 5.46 39.53 5.30
C ASN A 1171 5.42 41.07 5.44
N GLY A 1172 6.16 41.78 4.59
CA GLY A 1172 6.30 43.25 4.60
C GLY A 1172 7.29 43.83 5.63
N THR A 1173 7.73 43.07 6.63
CA THR A 1173 8.79 43.49 7.56
C THR A 1173 10.15 43.31 6.88
N ARG A 1174 11.01 44.34 6.92
CA ARG A 1174 12.32 44.36 6.23
C ARG A 1174 13.47 44.56 7.21
N ALA A 1175 14.51 43.75 7.07
CA ALA A 1175 15.78 43.88 7.79
C ALA A 1175 16.93 44.03 6.77
N GLU A 1176 17.89 44.92 7.05
CA GLU A 1176 19.05 45.14 6.19
C GLU A 1176 20.35 45.24 6.98
N SER A 1177 21.46 44.86 6.35
CA SER A 1177 22.79 44.90 6.95
C SER A 1177 23.88 45.03 5.87
N ARG A 1178 25.06 45.50 6.29
CA ARG A 1178 26.13 46.03 5.42
C ARG A 1178 27.36 45.13 5.47
N VAL A 1179 27.83 44.72 4.29
CA VAL A 1179 29.11 44.03 4.11
C VAL A 1179 30.13 44.95 3.44
N THR A 1180 31.35 44.93 3.94
CA THR A 1180 32.51 45.53 3.26
C THR A 1180 33.34 44.41 2.67
N VAL A 1181 33.50 44.40 1.34
CA VAL A 1181 34.40 43.48 0.68
C VAL A 1181 35.80 44.09 0.66
N THR A 1182 36.79 43.35 1.14
CA THR A 1182 38.19 43.79 1.25
C THR A 1182 39.04 43.25 0.10
N ALA A 1183 40.20 43.86 -0.13
CA ALA A 1183 41.15 43.35 -1.12
C ALA A 1183 41.69 41.97 -0.70
N SER A 1184 41.82 41.06 -1.67
CA SER A 1184 42.44 39.75 -1.46
C SER A 1184 43.90 39.94 -1.08
N HIS A 1185 44.27 39.60 0.17
CA HIS A 1185 45.66 39.68 0.62
C HIS A 1185 46.50 38.58 -0.05
N LEU A 1186 47.14 38.92 -1.17
CA LEU A 1186 48.31 38.19 -1.66
C LEU A 1186 49.48 38.42 -0.68
N SER A 1187 49.58 37.56 0.33
CA SER A 1187 50.70 37.55 1.25
C SER A 1187 51.95 37.03 0.53
N ALA A 1188 52.97 37.88 0.41
CA ALA A 1188 54.26 37.53 -0.17
C ALA A 1188 55.39 37.84 0.82
N ALA A 1189 56.18 36.80 1.11
CA ALA A 1189 57.52 36.81 1.73
C ALA A 1189 57.69 37.11 3.24
N SER A 1190 58.63 36.35 3.81
CA SER A 1190 59.58 36.74 4.87
C SER A 1190 59.09 37.02 6.30
N SER A 1191 59.23 36.03 7.19
CA SER A 1191 60.31 36.07 8.22
C SER A 1191 60.31 34.83 9.12
N ALA A 1192 61.46 34.58 9.77
CA ALA A 1192 61.70 33.57 10.80
C ALA A 1192 62.90 34.02 11.67
N PRO A 1193 63.12 33.51 12.89
CA PRO A 1193 62.15 33.02 13.88
C PRO A 1193 62.41 33.61 15.30
N SER A 1194 61.58 33.18 16.27
CA SER A 1194 61.85 33.12 17.73
C SER A 1194 62.08 34.41 18.55
N ALA A 1195 61.17 34.63 19.50
CA ALA A 1195 61.46 34.97 20.90
C ALA A 1195 60.30 34.43 21.78
N SER A 1196 60.53 34.13 23.06
CA SER A 1196 59.58 33.39 23.92
C SER A 1196 59.22 34.13 25.21
N SER A 1197 58.00 33.91 25.74
CA SER A 1197 57.77 33.73 27.19
C SER A 1197 56.33 33.30 27.55
N ALA A 1198 56.22 32.63 28.71
CA ALA A 1198 55.04 32.50 29.60
C ALA A 1198 53.70 31.92 29.07
N THR A 1199 53.53 30.61 29.25
CA THR A 1199 52.22 29.93 29.44
C THR A 1199 51.61 30.26 30.82
N PRO A 1200 50.30 30.04 31.07
CA PRO A 1200 49.89 28.72 31.61
C PRO A 1200 48.50 28.19 31.19
N ALA A 1201 48.42 26.85 31.03
CA ALA A 1201 47.43 25.93 31.66
C ALA A 1201 45.91 26.04 31.29
N ILE A 1202 45.03 25.01 31.34
CA ILE A 1202 45.03 23.55 31.66
C ILE A 1202 43.62 22.99 31.29
N PRO A 1203 43.32 21.67 31.15
CA PRO A 1203 44.09 20.50 30.72
C PRO A 1203 43.37 19.65 29.62
N VAL A 1204 43.98 18.54 29.18
CA VAL A 1204 43.27 17.33 28.66
C VAL A 1204 44.04 16.09 29.18
N PRO A 1205 43.39 15.02 29.69
CA PRO A 1205 44.07 13.78 30.08
C PRO A 1205 44.44 12.91 28.87
N ALA A 1206 45.62 12.26 28.93
CA ALA A 1206 46.04 11.24 27.98
C ALA A 1206 45.50 9.84 28.38
N VAL A 1207 45.90 8.71 27.76
CA VAL A 1207 47.15 8.02 28.14
C VAL A 1207 47.47 6.85 27.17
N LEU A 1208 48.70 6.84 26.62
CA LEU A 1208 49.54 5.68 26.20
C LEU A 1208 49.03 4.68 25.12
N SER A 1209 49.88 4.02 24.30
CA SER A 1209 51.33 4.17 24.03
C SER A 1209 51.84 3.41 22.79
N ALA A 1210 53.06 3.76 22.37
CA ALA A 1210 54.20 2.86 22.06
C ALA A 1210 54.70 2.60 20.61
N TRP A 1211 55.85 3.23 20.32
CA TRP A 1211 57.06 2.67 19.68
C TRP A 1211 57.07 2.33 18.15
N PRO A 1212 58.24 2.38 17.47
CA PRO A 1212 58.32 3.09 16.17
C PRO A 1212 59.21 2.46 15.06
N ALA A 1213 59.35 3.21 13.94
CA ALA A 1213 60.61 3.57 13.25
C ALA A 1213 60.77 3.21 11.75
N SER A 1214 61.64 4.02 11.10
CA SER A 1214 62.49 3.68 9.94
C SER A 1214 61.97 3.76 8.49
N ALA A 1215 61.66 5.00 8.06
CA ALA A 1215 62.49 5.78 7.11
C ALA A 1215 62.66 5.40 5.59
N VAL A 1216 63.33 6.34 4.89
CA VAL A 1216 63.97 6.26 3.55
C VAL A 1216 63.12 6.61 2.31
N SER A 1217 63.27 7.87 1.85
CA SER A 1217 63.02 8.43 0.49
C SER A 1217 64.15 7.98 -0.50
N PRO A 1218 64.26 8.42 -1.79
CA PRO A 1218 63.45 9.42 -2.55
C PRO A 1218 63.17 9.14 -4.07
N VAL A 1219 62.15 9.84 -4.61
CA VAL A 1219 62.20 10.87 -5.71
C VAL A 1219 63.59 11.11 -6.40
N PRO A 1220 63.76 11.39 -7.74
CA PRO A 1220 62.90 12.16 -8.69
C PRO A 1220 62.88 11.75 -10.20
N THR A 1221 62.31 12.63 -11.05
CA THR A 1221 62.64 12.97 -12.49
C THR A 1221 62.30 11.99 -13.64
N ALA A 1222 62.02 12.44 -14.90
CA ALA A 1222 61.55 13.74 -15.44
C ALA A 1222 61.17 13.63 -16.96
N SER A 1223 60.40 14.60 -17.48
CA SER A 1223 60.38 15.26 -18.81
C SER A 1223 60.84 14.56 -20.13
N ALA A 1224 60.37 14.90 -21.36
CA ALA A 1224 59.21 15.66 -21.90
C ALA A 1224 59.26 15.67 -23.47
N VAL A 1225 58.28 16.33 -24.13
CA VAL A 1225 58.27 16.87 -25.53
C VAL A 1225 57.93 15.91 -26.71
N SER A 1226 57.19 16.44 -27.71
CA SER A 1226 56.72 15.86 -29.00
C SER A 1226 57.76 16.05 -30.16
N PRO A 1227 57.53 15.82 -31.51
CA PRO A 1227 56.31 15.81 -32.33
C PRO A 1227 56.21 14.66 -33.42
N VAL A 1228 55.69 14.93 -34.63
CA VAL A 1228 54.96 14.05 -35.59
C VAL A 1228 55.19 14.58 -37.05
N PRO A 1229 55.35 13.80 -38.17
CA PRO A 1229 54.37 12.84 -38.78
C PRO A 1229 54.91 11.70 -39.73
N THR A 1230 54.01 11.10 -40.57
CA THR A 1230 54.21 10.39 -41.89
C THR A 1230 54.85 8.97 -41.97
N ALA A 1231 54.64 8.10 -43.00
CA ALA A 1231 53.54 7.83 -43.97
C ALA A 1231 53.85 6.61 -44.92
N ALA A 1232 52.84 5.90 -45.47
CA ALA A 1232 52.85 5.00 -46.68
C ALA A 1232 51.46 4.30 -46.87
N THR A 1233 50.61 4.50 -47.91
CA THR A 1233 50.58 4.03 -49.35
C THR A 1233 50.21 2.54 -49.56
N ALA A 1234 49.39 2.11 -50.56
CA ALA A 1234 48.86 2.78 -51.76
C ALA A 1234 47.52 2.22 -52.33
N ALA A 1235 46.84 3.08 -53.13
CA ALA A 1235 46.16 2.85 -54.43
C ALA A 1235 44.93 1.91 -54.58
N ALA A 1236 43.89 2.21 -55.40
CA ALA A 1236 43.40 3.42 -56.13
C ALA A 1236 41.95 3.12 -56.66
N ALA A 1237 41.20 3.84 -57.52
CA ALA A 1237 41.33 5.09 -58.31
C ALA A 1237 39.93 5.66 -58.70
N SER A 1238 39.87 6.92 -59.22
CA SER A 1238 38.89 7.51 -60.18
C SER A 1238 37.35 7.38 -59.99
N SER A 1239 36.48 8.38 -60.28
CA SER A 1239 36.54 9.83 -60.65
C SER A 1239 35.11 10.32 -61.01
N ASP A 1240 34.64 11.58 -60.94
CA ASP A 1240 35.04 12.83 -60.27
C ASP A 1240 33.84 13.84 -60.37
N ARG A 1241 33.82 14.88 -59.51
CA ARG A 1241 33.02 16.15 -59.57
C ARG A 1241 31.50 16.20 -59.30
N ALA A 1242 31.10 17.38 -58.80
CA ALA A 1242 29.77 17.85 -58.36
C ALA A 1242 29.54 19.28 -58.94
N PRO A 1243 28.73 20.23 -58.37
CA PRO A 1243 27.50 20.18 -57.55
C PRO A 1243 26.35 21.08 -58.12
N HIS A 1244 25.18 21.19 -57.43
CA HIS A 1244 24.39 22.44 -57.15
C HIS A 1244 22.90 22.17 -56.77
N ALA A 1245 22.22 23.21 -56.24
CA ALA A 1245 20.78 23.30 -55.89
C ALA A 1245 20.04 24.23 -56.92
N PRO A 1246 18.70 24.52 -56.91
CA PRO A 1246 17.75 24.57 -55.76
C PRO A 1246 16.25 24.16 -56.06
N CYS A 1247 15.34 24.53 -55.14
CA CYS A 1247 13.86 24.59 -55.20
C CYS A 1247 13.30 25.46 -56.38
N PRO A 1248 11.98 25.55 -56.72
CA PRO A 1248 10.81 25.57 -55.79
C PRO A 1248 9.36 25.17 -56.30
N HIS A 1249 8.37 25.42 -55.42
CA HIS A 1249 6.94 25.77 -55.63
C HIS A 1249 5.86 24.82 -56.23
N ALA A 1250 5.00 24.30 -55.32
CA ALA A 1250 3.55 24.65 -55.18
C ALA A 1250 2.51 24.25 -56.28
N PRO A 1251 1.18 24.52 -56.12
CA PRO A 1251 0.30 23.84 -55.15
C PRO A 1251 -1.13 23.46 -55.64
N CYS A 1252 -1.83 22.60 -54.87
CA CYS A 1252 -3.31 22.61 -54.67
C CYS A 1252 -4.26 22.29 -55.87
N PRO A 1253 -5.60 22.14 -55.67
CA PRO A 1253 -6.34 21.56 -54.54
C PRO A 1253 -7.39 20.47 -55.02
N PRO A 1254 -8.71 20.39 -54.67
CA PRO A 1254 -9.30 19.09 -54.28
C PRO A 1254 -10.65 18.71 -54.98
N ARG A 1255 -11.25 17.57 -54.58
CA ARG A 1255 -12.68 17.49 -54.19
C ARG A 1255 -13.05 16.13 -53.57
N ALA A 1256 -14.24 16.09 -52.93
CA ALA A 1256 -14.80 14.91 -52.29
C ALA A 1256 -16.31 14.76 -52.62
N SER A 1257 -16.81 13.52 -52.58
CA SER A 1257 -18.22 13.13 -52.59
C SER A 1257 -18.32 11.64 -52.22
N THR A 1258 -18.73 11.25 -51.00
CA THR A 1258 -20.12 11.03 -50.54
C THR A 1258 -20.89 9.93 -51.29
N GLY A 1259 -21.36 8.91 -50.57
CA GLY A 1259 -22.32 7.91 -51.05
C GLY A 1259 -22.33 6.66 -50.18
N ALA A 1260 -23.50 6.27 -49.64
CA ALA A 1260 -23.66 5.10 -48.78
C ALA A 1260 -24.90 4.30 -49.19
N HIS A 1261 -24.97 3.00 -48.90
CA HIS A 1261 -26.18 2.37 -48.35
C HIS A 1261 -26.01 0.89 -47.90
N ARG A 1262 -26.43 0.66 -46.63
CA ARG A 1262 -27.18 -0.50 -46.07
C ARG A 1262 -26.91 -1.97 -46.47
N ALA A 1263 -26.69 -2.75 -45.41
CA ALA A 1263 -27.27 -4.08 -45.11
C ALA A 1263 -26.73 -5.32 -45.89
N ALA A 1264 -26.85 -6.56 -45.38
CA ALA A 1264 -27.60 -7.04 -44.20
C ALA A 1264 -26.92 -8.25 -43.49
N ARG A 1265 -27.29 -8.43 -42.22
CA ARG A 1265 -26.85 -9.46 -41.25
C ARG A 1265 -25.45 -9.27 -40.67
#